data_AF-A0A840H852-F1
#
_entry.id   AF-A0A840H852-F1
#
_cell.length_a   1.000
_cell.length_b   1.000
_cell.length_c   1.000
_cell.angle_alpha   90.00
_cell.angle_beta   90.00
_cell.angle_gamma   90.00
#
_symmetry.space_group_name_H-M   'P 1'
#
loop_
_entity.id
_entity.type
_entity.pdbx_description
1 polymer ?
#
loop_
_entity_poly.entity_id
_entity_poly.type
_entity_poly.pdbx_seq_one_letter_code
_entity_poly.pdbx_strand_id
1 'polypeptide(L)'
;MTAEEPASRQPEPSREVEQLAPAADLADAARTLKGLGLFDEDFYAASYPDVIAVGADPFEHFFLYGYREGRKPNPIFDPIWYVTTYPDVQEADAHPFLHYGTVGERDGRRPSPYFQPAWYREKYGIPEGESPLAHYLKNRLGPFSPIPEFDAQYYLQAYQDVAAAGVDPFEHFIFHGYKEGRNPSADFDTKFYIQRYFKGKTDQNPLLHYLEHRHEDGIYPSPPENEATIPAEIKRFTRPSPLFEELRPLPAGAKPRAKVLAYYLTQFHAFPENDKWWGTGFTEWTNIARGIPRFKDHYQPRIPRDLGFYSLADIETMRKQAKLAKAAGVHGFVYYYYWFNGKRLLEKPLEQFLKTRDINMPFCLMWANENWTRRWDGMEGEILISQDYLSDDDERLLSDFNRHFKDKRYIRIQGRPLLMIYRPRLIPNTASVIARWRSIFAKKFNEDPIIIMSQSFDDYDPAANGMDGAIEFPPHKLTKYVPLVNSEAKILDDTYAGQIYSYDDVAKYSLEEPRPKFPLIKTVVPSWDNDARRQGSGLVIQGSTPQKYEAWLSALVDQAQIHTFFGESFVCINAWNEWCEGAYLEPDLHFGSAYLNATARAATGLTRDLSLPKVLLVGHDAFPSGAQHLLLNIGKTLRSAFNIEVEYLLLQGGAMEAEYASVAPLTVLNQASQIPATLRHFREKGFTAAIANTAASGRAAKFLVDMGFRTVSLVHELPRILHEKRLEEIARAAIGSAHHVVFASDFVRDKLVEALGLDATDERFLIRAQGSYKQIEPAPTEAALVRKEFGIAPADKMVLGVGYADLRKGFDLFLQVWNLARRRNANVHFCWAGGIDPSLQEWLGPEIKRAEATGHFHLVGYRSDMQALYSASDVYALTSREDPFPTVALEALSVGVPVVAFQDSGGIPGFLLKENVGRVVPYCDTPAMAQAVENCLRWMPSDAERARMAEIIQTKFAFADYVRDLLRLAVPSVPTVSVAVPNYNYAHCLPERLYTIFDQNHPVEEIIVLDDCSSDDSISVIMKLADQRQRDLTLVINEQNSGSVFAQWAKAAEMAKGEFLWIAEADDLSEPTFISSLLALMQDDPDIAIGFTDSKSIDADGAYLYASYKPYYATIEPGALSRNEIFGGRDFAARYLGVRNTILNVSSVLWRREALLLALSACRDRLTDFRMAGDWLLYLEALAAPGAKIAYVADPLNVHRRHAASVTHSLKAQKHIEEIDTMHRLARERFGLGERELEAQAAYLDEVSVQLLGTVSDAEKPKRTAKVAARGAAGK
;
A
#
# COMPACT_ATOMS: atom_id res chain seq x y z
N MET A 1 -38.63 21.56 -41.04
CA MET A 1 -38.65 21.61 -42.52
C MET A 1 -39.09 20.25 -43.01
N THR A 2 -40.20 20.21 -43.77
CA THR A 2 -40.56 19.25 -44.86
C THR A 2 -40.27 17.75 -44.63
N ALA A 3 -41.25 16.90 -44.33
CA ALA A 3 -42.28 16.30 -45.23
C ALA A 3 -41.71 15.26 -46.22
N GLU A 4 -42.14 13.99 -46.11
CA GLU A 4 -42.87 13.24 -47.17
C GLU A 4 -43.29 11.82 -46.76
N GLU A 5 -44.45 11.42 -47.29
CA GLU A 5 -45.23 10.18 -47.11
C GLU A 5 -44.65 8.94 -47.83
N PRO A 6 -45.12 7.71 -47.50
CA PRO A 6 -44.72 6.47 -48.16
C PRO A 6 -45.63 6.11 -49.36
N ALA A 7 -45.03 5.55 -50.41
CA ALA A 7 -45.75 5.05 -51.59
C ALA A 7 -46.20 3.58 -51.43
N SER A 8 -47.49 3.39 -51.68
CA SER A 8 -48.29 2.16 -51.75
C SER A 8 -47.89 1.15 -52.84
N ARG A 9 -48.29 -0.13 -52.67
CA ARG A 9 -49.10 -0.88 -53.68
C ARG A 9 -49.68 -2.20 -53.14
N GLN A 10 -51.00 -2.33 -53.34
CA GLN A 10 -51.92 -3.48 -53.19
C GLN A 10 -51.82 -4.48 -54.41
N PRO A 11 -52.74 -5.46 -54.64
CA PRO A 11 -53.26 -6.60 -53.83
C PRO A 11 -53.42 -7.96 -54.60
N GLU A 12 -53.83 -9.03 -53.86
CA GLU A 12 -54.66 -10.22 -54.25
C GLU A 12 -54.08 -11.34 -55.19
N PRO A 13 -54.63 -12.60 -55.24
CA PRO A 13 -55.90 -13.12 -54.68
C PRO A 13 -55.84 -14.48 -53.92
N SER A 14 -57.00 -14.88 -53.41
CA SER A 14 -57.42 -16.10 -52.71
C SER A 14 -57.16 -17.44 -53.42
N ARG A 15 -56.96 -18.52 -52.64
CA ARG A 15 -57.34 -19.89 -53.06
C ARG A 15 -57.79 -20.78 -51.90
N GLU A 16 -58.80 -21.56 -52.25
CA GLU A 16 -59.71 -22.42 -51.52
C GLU A 16 -59.12 -23.48 -50.57
N VAL A 17 -59.94 -23.73 -49.53
CA VAL A 17 -60.11 -24.94 -48.71
C VAL A 17 -59.65 -26.24 -49.37
N GLU A 18 -58.76 -26.98 -48.70
CA GLU A 18 -58.53 -28.41 -48.95
C GLU A 18 -58.76 -29.21 -47.66
N GLN A 19 -59.48 -30.31 -47.80
CA GLN A 19 -60.05 -31.14 -46.74
C GLN A 19 -59.03 -32.05 -46.02
N LEU A 20 -59.28 -32.23 -44.73
CA LEU A 20 -58.91 -33.33 -43.81
C LEU A 20 -58.41 -34.66 -44.41
N ALA A 21 -57.29 -35.17 -43.88
CA ALA A 21 -56.99 -36.59 -43.58
C ALA A 21 -55.61 -36.71 -42.87
N PRO A 22 -55.25 -37.83 -42.17
CA PRO A 22 -56.03 -38.86 -41.47
C PRO A 22 -55.49 -39.18 -40.05
N ALA A 23 -56.17 -40.07 -39.31
CA ALA A 23 -55.86 -40.54 -37.95
C ALA A 23 -54.50 -41.26 -37.71
N ALA A 24 -53.55 -41.16 -38.65
CA ALA A 24 -52.19 -41.68 -38.51
C ALA A 24 -51.23 -40.73 -37.76
N ASP A 25 -51.60 -39.45 -37.60
CA ASP A 25 -50.71 -38.41 -37.04
C ASP A 25 -50.71 -38.35 -35.50
N LEU A 26 -51.84 -38.69 -34.84
CA LEU A 26 -51.97 -38.62 -33.38
C LEU A 26 -51.09 -39.64 -32.64
N ALA A 27 -50.90 -40.85 -33.18
CA ALA A 27 -50.09 -41.89 -32.56
C ALA A 27 -48.57 -41.65 -32.70
N ASP A 28 -48.15 -40.91 -33.73
CA ASP A 28 -46.76 -40.48 -33.92
C ASP A 28 -46.47 -39.22 -33.10
N ALA A 29 -47.41 -38.26 -33.05
CA ALA A 29 -47.34 -37.10 -32.16
C ALA A 29 -47.30 -37.50 -30.67
N ALA A 30 -48.12 -38.47 -30.25
CA ALA A 30 -48.11 -39.00 -28.89
C ALA A 30 -46.79 -39.71 -28.55
N ARG A 31 -46.24 -40.53 -29.47
CA ARG A 31 -44.93 -41.16 -29.30
C ARG A 31 -43.80 -40.14 -29.23
N THR A 32 -43.85 -39.10 -30.07
CA THR A 32 -42.89 -38.00 -30.07
C THR A 32 -42.89 -37.27 -28.73
N LEU A 33 -44.07 -36.84 -28.25
CA LEU A 33 -44.20 -36.19 -26.93
C LEU A 33 -43.74 -37.06 -25.76
N LYS A 34 -44.05 -38.36 -25.79
CA LYS A 34 -43.62 -39.31 -24.75
C LYS A 34 -42.09 -39.50 -24.75
N GLY A 35 -41.44 -39.36 -25.91
CA GLY A 35 -39.99 -39.45 -26.08
C GLY A 35 -39.19 -38.19 -25.68
N LEU A 36 -39.83 -37.03 -25.57
CA LEU A 36 -39.16 -35.75 -25.23
C LEU A 36 -38.81 -35.60 -23.74
N GLY A 37 -39.34 -36.47 -22.87
CA GLY A 37 -39.07 -36.41 -21.42
C GLY A 37 -39.62 -35.15 -20.74
N LEU A 38 -40.57 -34.45 -21.36
CA LEU A 38 -41.16 -33.21 -20.85
C LEU A 38 -42.41 -33.44 -20.00
N PHE A 39 -43.09 -34.58 -20.15
CA PHE A 39 -44.28 -34.91 -19.37
C PHE A 39 -43.87 -35.57 -18.06
N ASP A 40 -44.36 -35.04 -16.94
CA ASP A 40 -44.08 -35.54 -15.60
C ASP A 40 -45.31 -36.29 -15.08
N GLU A 41 -45.26 -37.61 -15.16
CA GLU A 41 -46.39 -38.49 -14.82
C GLU A 41 -46.72 -38.45 -13.33
N ASP A 42 -45.71 -38.40 -12.46
CA ASP A 42 -45.88 -38.31 -11.01
C ASP A 42 -46.51 -36.97 -10.62
N PHE A 43 -46.03 -35.86 -11.20
CA PHE A 43 -46.62 -34.54 -10.99
C PHE A 43 -48.08 -34.48 -11.47
N TYR A 44 -48.37 -35.05 -12.64
CA TYR A 44 -49.71 -35.00 -13.23
C TYR A 44 -50.70 -35.83 -12.39
N ALA A 45 -50.31 -37.04 -11.99
CA ALA A 45 -51.12 -37.90 -11.14
C ALA A 45 -51.39 -37.29 -9.76
N ALA A 46 -50.38 -36.64 -9.17
CA ALA A 46 -50.52 -35.96 -7.88
C ALA A 46 -51.38 -34.68 -7.97
N SER A 47 -51.24 -33.91 -9.04
CA SER A 47 -51.96 -32.64 -9.25
C SER A 47 -53.41 -32.85 -9.67
N TYR A 48 -53.72 -33.98 -10.32
CA TYR A 48 -55.03 -34.30 -10.89
C TYR A 48 -55.54 -35.69 -10.47
N PRO A 49 -55.86 -35.90 -9.17
CA PRO A 49 -56.30 -37.20 -8.67
C PRO A 49 -57.61 -37.69 -9.29
N ASP A 50 -58.43 -36.77 -9.83
CA ASP A 50 -59.68 -37.07 -10.54
C ASP A 50 -59.45 -37.89 -11.82
N VAL A 51 -58.31 -37.70 -12.50
CA VAL A 51 -57.90 -38.47 -13.68
C VAL A 51 -57.53 -39.90 -13.30
N ILE A 52 -56.82 -40.05 -12.17
CA ILE A 52 -56.40 -41.36 -11.65
C ILE A 52 -57.62 -42.14 -11.14
N ALA A 53 -58.57 -41.46 -10.49
CA ALA A 53 -59.77 -42.06 -9.93
C ALA A 53 -60.68 -42.73 -10.99
N VAL A 54 -60.64 -42.27 -12.24
CA VAL A 54 -61.38 -42.87 -13.37
C VAL A 54 -60.57 -43.91 -14.15
N GLY A 55 -59.33 -44.20 -13.73
CA GLY A 55 -58.46 -45.21 -14.33
C GLY A 55 -57.90 -44.82 -15.70
N ALA A 56 -57.87 -43.53 -16.03
CA ALA A 56 -57.27 -43.04 -17.28
C ALA A 56 -55.73 -42.97 -17.16
N ASP A 57 -55.02 -43.26 -18.25
CA ASP A 57 -53.58 -43.04 -18.33
C ASP A 57 -53.28 -41.52 -18.28
N PRO A 58 -52.39 -41.04 -17.38
CA PRO A 58 -52.14 -39.61 -17.19
C PRO A 58 -51.68 -38.90 -18.46
N PHE A 59 -50.82 -39.54 -19.25
CA PHE A 59 -50.29 -38.96 -20.48
C PHE A 59 -51.36 -38.93 -21.57
N GLU A 60 -52.10 -40.02 -21.77
CA GLU A 60 -53.21 -40.06 -22.74
C GLU A 60 -54.29 -39.03 -22.39
N HIS A 61 -54.63 -38.89 -21.10
CA HIS A 61 -55.58 -37.89 -20.65
C HIS A 61 -55.09 -36.47 -20.98
N PHE A 62 -53.84 -36.14 -20.65
CA PHE A 62 -53.30 -34.82 -20.95
C PHE A 62 -53.30 -34.52 -22.45
N PHE A 63 -52.82 -35.48 -23.25
CA PHE A 63 -52.67 -35.33 -24.70
C PHE A 63 -54.01 -35.15 -25.42
N LEU A 64 -55.06 -35.83 -24.97
CA LEU A 64 -56.38 -35.78 -25.62
C LEU A 64 -57.28 -34.66 -25.07
N TYR A 65 -57.21 -34.38 -23.76
CA TYR A 65 -58.17 -33.52 -23.07
C TYR A 65 -57.49 -32.49 -22.16
N GLY A 66 -56.51 -32.92 -21.36
CA GLY A 66 -55.98 -32.10 -20.26
C GLY A 66 -55.35 -30.78 -20.70
N TYR A 67 -54.68 -30.72 -21.85
CA TYR A 67 -54.12 -29.44 -22.33
C TYR A 67 -55.21 -28.40 -22.67
N ARG A 68 -56.39 -28.84 -23.15
CA ARG A 68 -57.55 -27.97 -23.43
C ARG A 68 -58.26 -27.53 -22.16
N GLU A 69 -58.22 -28.37 -21.14
CA GLU A 69 -58.68 -28.06 -19.78
C GLU A 69 -57.69 -27.17 -19.02
N GLY A 70 -56.53 -26.84 -19.61
CA GLY A 70 -55.49 -26.03 -18.98
C GLY A 70 -54.68 -26.77 -17.91
N ARG A 71 -54.77 -28.10 -17.84
CA ARG A 71 -53.99 -28.92 -16.91
C ARG A 71 -52.52 -28.90 -17.31
N LYS A 72 -51.61 -28.75 -16.36
CA LYS A 72 -50.17 -28.62 -16.62
C LYS A 72 -49.51 -29.99 -16.72
N PRO A 73 -48.71 -30.27 -17.77
CA PRO A 73 -48.02 -31.55 -17.92
C PRO A 73 -46.79 -31.72 -17.02
N ASN A 74 -46.28 -30.63 -16.46
CA ASN A 74 -45.17 -30.58 -15.52
C ASN A 74 -45.24 -29.25 -14.72
N PRO A 75 -44.42 -29.03 -13.68
CA PRO A 75 -44.48 -27.81 -12.86
C PRO A 75 -44.21 -26.50 -13.61
N ILE A 76 -43.59 -26.56 -14.78
CA ILE A 76 -43.09 -25.39 -15.52
C ILE A 76 -43.98 -25.04 -16.73
N PHE A 77 -44.43 -26.00 -17.52
CA PHE A 77 -45.17 -25.74 -18.75
C PHE A 77 -46.64 -25.38 -18.47
N ASP A 78 -47.09 -24.24 -18.98
CA ASP A 78 -48.46 -23.77 -18.81
C ASP A 78 -49.17 -23.66 -20.17
N PRO A 79 -50.08 -24.60 -20.51
CA PRO A 79 -50.73 -24.62 -21.82
C PRO A 79 -51.54 -23.35 -22.14
N ILE A 80 -52.21 -22.78 -21.13
CA ILE A 80 -53.04 -21.58 -21.32
C ILE A 80 -52.14 -20.38 -21.56
N TRP A 81 -51.12 -20.21 -20.72
CA TRP A 81 -50.18 -19.10 -20.87
C TRP A 81 -49.44 -19.16 -22.20
N TYR A 82 -49.01 -20.36 -22.61
CA TYR A 82 -48.27 -20.56 -23.86
C TYR A 82 -49.09 -20.16 -25.09
N VAL A 83 -50.35 -20.61 -25.18
CA VAL A 83 -51.24 -20.26 -26.31
C VAL A 83 -51.61 -18.78 -26.28
N THR A 84 -51.83 -18.20 -25.09
CA THR A 84 -52.15 -16.77 -24.94
C THR A 84 -50.96 -15.88 -25.33
N THR A 85 -49.73 -16.33 -25.04
CA THR A 85 -48.50 -15.58 -25.32
C THR A 85 -48.07 -15.70 -26.78
N TYR A 86 -48.38 -16.81 -27.43
CA TYR A 86 -48.01 -17.11 -28.82
C TYR A 86 -49.27 -17.30 -29.69
N PRO A 87 -49.87 -16.20 -30.21
CA PRO A 87 -51.13 -16.26 -30.97
C PRO A 87 -51.06 -17.15 -32.22
N ASP A 88 -49.88 -17.31 -32.82
CA ASP A 88 -49.66 -18.18 -33.98
C ASP A 88 -49.92 -19.67 -33.65
N VAL A 89 -49.70 -20.08 -32.41
CA VAL A 89 -50.03 -21.43 -31.93
C VAL A 89 -51.54 -21.60 -31.77
N GLN A 90 -52.23 -20.52 -31.35
CA GLN A 90 -53.68 -20.49 -31.20
C GLN A 90 -54.39 -20.52 -32.55
N GLU A 91 -53.93 -19.70 -33.50
CA GLU A 91 -54.49 -19.58 -34.84
C GLU A 91 -54.34 -20.87 -35.66
N ALA A 92 -53.27 -21.64 -35.41
CA ALA A 92 -53.02 -22.92 -36.05
C ALA A 92 -53.77 -24.11 -35.41
N ASP A 93 -54.53 -23.90 -34.32
CA ASP A 93 -55.14 -24.95 -33.46
C ASP A 93 -54.15 -26.09 -33.11
N ALA A 94 -52.87 -25.75 -32.96
CA ALA A 94 -51.80 -26.70 -32.70
C ALA A 94 -51.80 -27.14 -31.23
N HIS A 95 -51.45 -28.41 -30.97
CA HIS A 95 -51.27 -28.89 -29.60
C HIS A 95 -50.08 -28.13 -28.95
N PRO A 96 -50.28 -27.29 -27.92
CA PRO A 96 -49.28 -26.33 -27.45
C PRO A 96 -48.03 -26.99 -26.88
N PHE A 97 -48.20 -28.11 -26.18
CA PHE A 97 -47.08 -28.88 -25.64
C PHE A 97 -46.24 -29.56 -26.74
N LEU A 98 -46.89 -30.12 -27.78
CA LEU A 98 -46.20 -30.69 -28.94
C LEU A 98 -45.47 -29.59 -29.72
N HIS A 99 -46.11 -28.44 -29.92
CA HIS A 99 -45.51 -27.29 -30.56
C HIS A 99 -44.24 -26.83 -29.82
N TYR A 100 -44.31 -26.67 -28.49
CA TYR A 100 -43.14 -26.30 -27.70
C TYR A 100 -41.99 -27.31 -27.86
N GLY A 101 -42.28 -28.60 -27.70
CA GLY A 101 -41.27 -29.65 -27.74
C GLY A 101 -40.63 -29.90 -29.11
N THR A 102 -41.25 -29.45 -30.20
CA THR A 102 -40.77 -29.69 -31.57
C THR A 102 -40.23 -28.42 -32.25
N VAL A 103 -40.80 -27.25 -31.96
CA VAL A 103 -40.48 -25.98 -32.61
C VAL A 103 -40.18 -24.90 -31.58
N GLY A 104 -41.07 -24.71 -30.61
CA GLY A 104 -41.03 -23.56 -29.71
C GLY A 104 -39.76 -23.45 -28.87
N GLU A 105 -39.27 -24.55 -28.32
CA GLU A 105 -38.04 -24.53 -27.52
C GLU A 105 -36.80 -24.18 -28.34
N ARG A 106 -36.72 -24.65 -29.59
CA ARG A 106 -35.65 -24.32 -30.54
C ARG A 106 -35.67 -22.84 -30.92
N ASP A 107 -36.86 -22.28 -31.06
CA ASP A 107 -37.06 -20.87 -31.36
C ASP A 107 -36.90 -19.96 -30.11
N GLY A 108 -36.50 -20.54 -28.97
CA GLY A 108 -36.29 -19.82 -27.72
C GLY A 108 -37.58 -19.35 -27.05
N ARG A 109 -38.75 -19.85 -27.47
CA ARG A 109 -40.05 -19.53 -26.85
C ARG A 109 -40.06 -20.08 -25.43
N ARG A 110 -40.64 -19.33 -24.50
CA ARG A 110 -40.73 -19.73 -23.10
C ARG A 110 -41.92 -20.67 -22.91
N PRO A 111 -41.82 -21.72 -22.08
CA PRO A 111 -42.97 -22.59 -21.77
C PRO A 111 -43.92 -21.98 -20.72
N SER A 112 -43.43 -20.99 -19.97
CA SER A 112 -44.15 -20.17 -18.97
C SER A 112 -43.29 -18.96 -18.59
N PRO A 113 -43.77 -18.02 -17.75
CA PRO A 113 -42.93 -16.98 -17.16
C PRO A 113 -41.78 -17.54 -16.31
N TYR A 114 -41.88 -18.82 -15.90
CA TYR A 114 -41.03 -19.44 -14.90
C TYR A 114 -39.82 -20.17 -15.46
N PHE A 115 -39.59 -20.11 -16.78
CA PHE A 115 -38.45 -20.78 -17.39
C PHE A 115 -37.95 -20.01 -18.61
N GLN A 116 -36.64 -19.78 -18.67
CA GLN A 116 -35.99 -19.08 -19.78
C GLN A 116 -35.04 -20.04 -20.52
N PRO A 117 -35.48 -20.70 -21.62
CA PRO A 117 -34.69 -21.74 -22.28
C PRO A 117 -33.32 -21.25 -22.78
N ALA A 118 -33.27 -20.07 -23.40
CA ALA A 118 -32.02 -19.51 -23.94
C ALA A 118 -30.99 -19.23 -22.85
N TRP A 119 -31.41 -18.54 -21.77
CA TRP A 119 -30.54 -18.25 -20.64
C TRP A 119 -30.11 -19.53 -19.89
N TYR A 120 -31.04 -20.48 -19.69
CA TYR A 120 -30.74 -21.73 -19.00
C TYR A 120 -29.70 -22.55 -19.79
N ARG A 121 -29.85 -22.61 -21.12
CA ARG A 121 -28.90 -23.24 -22.03
C ARG A 121 -27.52 -22.62 -21.91
N GLU A 122 -27.42 -21.30 -21.94
CA GLU A 122 -26.16 -20.57 -21.81
C GLU A 122 -25.51 -20.79 -20.44
N LYS A 123 -26.27 -20.62 -19.35
CA LYS A 123 -25.76 -20.73 -17.97
C LYS A 123 -25.22 -22.13 -17.65
N TYR A 124 -25.92 -23.18 -18.11
CA TYR A 124 -25.60 -24.57 -17.76
C TYR A 124 -24.92 -25.34 -18.90
N GLY A 125 -24.62 -24.70 -20.03
CA GLY A 125 -23.88 -25.30 -21.13
C GLY A 125 -24.59 -26.45 -21.84
N ILE A 126 -25.91 -26.37 -22.01
CA ILE A 126 -26.72 -27.46 -22.59
C ILE A 126 -26.51 -27.53 -24.12
N PRO A 127 -26.13 -28.67 -24.72
CA PRO A 127 -25.92 -28.80 -26.18
C PRO A 127 -27.18 -28.55 -27.01
N GLU A 128 -27.08 -27.97 -28.21
CA GLU A 128 -28.24 -27.58 -29.06
C GLU A 128 -29.25 -28.73 -29.34
N GLY A 129 -28.81 -29.99 -29.33
CA GLY A 129 -29.67 -31.16 -29.50
C GLY A 129 -30.40 -31.65 -28.23
N GLU A 130 -30.09 -31.08 -27.07
CA GLU A 130 -30.73 -31.43 -25.79
C GLU A 130 -31.72 -30.34 -25.35
N SER A 131 -32.85 -30.78 -24.79
CA SER A 131 -33.90 -29.91 -24.28
C SER A 131 -33.51 -29.28 -22.93
N PRO A 132 -33.42 -27.93 -22.81
CA PRO A 132 -33.17 -27.25 -21.55
C PRO A 132 -34.27 -27.54 -20.52
N LEU A 133 -35.55 -27.61 -20.96
CA LEU A 133 -36.64 -27.90 -20.04
C LEU A 133 -36.58 -29.35 -19.52
N ALA A 134 -36.30 -30.33 -20.39
CA ALA A 134 -36.14 -31.71 -19.95
C ALA A 134 -34.96 -31.86 -18.97
N HIS A 135 -33.85 -31.17 -19.24
CA HIS A 135 -32.70 -31.14 -18.34
C HIS A 135 -33.07 -30.53 -16.98
N TYR A 136 -33.81 -29.42 -16.96
CA TYR A 136 -34.28 -28.82 -15.71
C TYR A 136 -35.18 -29.77 -14.94
N LEU A 137 -36.22 -30.34 -15.57
CA LEU A 137 -37.17 -31.24 -14.91
C LEU A 137 -36.48 -32.45 -14.28
N LYS A 138 -35.47 -33.02 -14.95
CA LYS A 138 -34.68 -34.15 -14.42
C LYS A 138 -33.81 -33.76 -13.22
N ASN A 139 -33.34 -32.53 -13.15
CA ASN A 139 -32.36 -32.08 -12.15
C ASN A 139 -32.91 -31.02 -11.18
N ARG A 140 -34.23 -30.79 -11.16
CA ARG A 140 -34.85 -29.66 -10.44
C ARG A 140 -34.66 -29.68 -8.93
N LEU A 141 -34.34 -30.84 -8.34
CA LEU A 141 -34.00 -30.97 -6.91
C LEU A 141 -32.57 -30.49 -6.59
N GLY A 142 -31.74 -30.24 -7.60
CA GLY A 142 -30.35 -29.79 -7.48
C GLY A 142 -30.17 -28.27 -7.60
N PRO A 143 -28.93 -27.78 -7.76
CA PRO A 143 -28.60 -26.35 -7.79
C PRO A 143 -28.92 -25.69 -9.15
N PHE A 144 -29.96 -26.14 -9.84
CA PHE A 144 -30.34 -25.65 -11.16
C PHE A 144 -31.49 -24.67 -11.04
N SER A 145 -31.27 -23.43 -11.48
CA SER A 145 -32.25 -22.36 -11.41
C SER A 145 -32.97 -22.24 -12.75
N PRO A 146 -34.30 -22.16 -12.79
CA PRO A 146 -35.04 -22.10 -14.04
C PRO A 146 -35.06 -20.69 -14.68
N ILE A 147 -34.76 -19.67 -13.89
CA ILE A 147 -34.68 -18.24 -14.29
C ILE A 147 -33.50 -17.55 -13.59
N PRO A 148 -32.98 -16.42 -14.14
CA PRO A 148 -31.93 -15.64 -13.52
C PRO A 148 -32.23 -15.12 -12.11
N GLU A 149 -33.49 -14.77 -11.86
CA GLU A 149 -33.91 -14.06 -10.65
C GLU A 149 -34.12 -14.98 -9.44
N PHE A 150 -34.02 -16.29 -9.64
CA PHE A 150 -34.02 -17.30 -8.59
C PHE A 150 -32.65 -18.00 -8.55
N ASP A 151 -32.11 -18.24 -7.36
CA ASP A 151 -30.85 -18.96 -7.18
C ASP A 151 -31.09 -20.21 -6.32
N ALA A 152 -31.21 -21.36 -6.99
CA ALA A 152 -31.43 -22.65 -6.35
C ALA A 152 -30.27 -23.06 -5.41
N GLN A 153 -29.04 -22.67 -5.74
CA GLN A 153 -27.89 -22.98 -4.89
C GLN A 153 -27.93 -22.15 -3.61
N TYR A 154 -28.14 -20.84 -3.73
CA TYR A 154 -28.37 -19.96 -2.58
C TYR A 154 -29.53 -20.47 -1.72
N TYR A 155 -30.65 -20.82 -2.35
CA TYR A 155 -31.86 -21.21 -1.66
C TYR A 155 -31.66 -22.47 -0.81
N LEU A 156 -31.06 -23.52 -1.38
CA LEU A 156 -30.77 -24.76 -0.67
C LEU A 156 -29.71 -24.58 0.43
N GLN A 157 -28.74 -23.68 0.23
CA GLN A 157 -27.74 -23.36 1.26
C GLN A 157 -28.34 -22.56 2.42
N ALA A 158 -29.17 -21.57 2.13
CA ALA A 158 -29.84 -20.72 3.11
C ALA A 158 -30.92 -21.47 3.91
N TYR A 159 -31.58 -22.44 3.28
CA TYR A 159 -32.75 -23.14 3.82
C TYR A 159 -32.52 -24.66 3.88
N GLN A 160 -31.75 -25.09 4.88
CA GLN A 160 -31.35 -26.49 5.06
C GLN A 160 -32.52 -27.46 5.27
N ASP A 161 -33.66 -26.97 5.77
CA ASP A 161 -34.89 -27.76 5.92
C ASP A 161 -35.50 -28.13 4.55
N VAL A 162 -35.43 -27.23 3.57
CA VAL A 162 -35.88 -27.50 2.18
C VAL A 162 -34.93 -28.51 1.52
N ALA A 163 -33.62 -28.34 1.71
CA ALA A 163 -32.62 -29.28 1.22
C ALA A 163 -32.79 -30.69 1.82
N ALA A 164 -33.07 -30.77 3.13
CA ALA A 164 -33.31 -32.04 3.81
C ALA A 164 -34.62 -32.72 3.39
N ALA A 165 -35.65 -31.95 3.04
CA ALA A 165 -36.93 -32.46 2.56
C ALA A 165 -36.86 -33.03 1.12
N GLY A 166 -35.82 -32.70 0.36
CA GLY A 166 -35.64 -33.19 -1.01
C GLY A 166 -36.72 -32.71 -1.98
N VAL A 167 -37.31 -31.54 -1.71
CA VAL A 167 -38.33 -30.91 -2.58
C VAL A 167 -37.68 -29.93 -3.54
N ASP A 168 -38.34 -29.64 -4.66
CA ASP A 168 -37.86 -28.65 -5.64
C ASP A 168 -37.78 -27.26 -4.96
N PRO A 169 -36.60 -26.62 -4.90
CA PRO A 169 -36.42 -25.34 -4.21
C PRO A 169 -37.18 -24.19 -4.89
N PHE A 170 -37.31 -24.21 -6.21
CA PHE A 170 -38.05 -23.20 -6.95
C PHE A 170 -39.55 -23.37 -6.73
N GLU A 171 -40.06 -24.60 -6.85
CA GLU A 171 -41.46 -24.92 -6.56
C GLU A 171 -41.83 -24.56 -5.11
N HIS A 172 -40.98 -24.94 -4.15
CA HIS A 172 -41.15 -24.59 -2.76
C HIS A 172 -41.26 -23.07 -2.58
N PHE A 173 -40.35 -22.29 -3.17
CA PHE A 173 -40.42 -20.84 -3.08
C PHE A 173 -41.72 -20.28 -3.69
N ILE A 174 -42.13 -20.77 -4.86
CA ILE A 174 -43.30 -20.28 -5.58
C ILE A 174 -44.59 -20.47 -4.77
N PHE A 175 -44.74 -21.59 -4.06
CA PHE A 175 -45.99 -21.92 -3.36
C PHE A 175 -45.97 -21.62 -1.85
N HIS A 176 -44.81 -21.74 -1.21
CA HIS A 176 -44.65 -21.72 0.26
C HIS A 176 -43.61 -20.71 0.73
N GLY A 177 -42.41 -20.73 0.16
CA GLY A 177 -41.25 -20.01 0.69
C GLY A 177 -41.44 -18.50 0.79
N TYR A 178 -42.11 -17.86 -0.17
CA TYR A 178 -42.38 -16.43 -0.09
C TYR A 178 -43.35 -16.06 1.05
N LYS A 179 -44.32 -16.93 1.38
CA LYS A 179 -45.25 -16.75 2.50
C LYS A 179 -44.54 -16.90 3.84
N GLU A 180 -43.49 -17.69 3.86
CA GLU A 180 -42.59 -17.87 5.00
C GLU A 180 -41.54 -16.76 5.10
N GLY A 181 -41.52 -15.80 4.15
CA GLY A 181 -40.58 -14.69 4.12
C GLY A 181 -39.16 -15.10 3.76
N ARG A 182 -38.98 -16.23 3.05
CA ARG A 182 -37.70 -16.71 2.51
C ARG A 182 -37.36 -15.94 1.24
N ASN A 183 -36.08 -15.70 0.98
CA ASN A 183 -35.60 -14.96 -0.19
C ASN A 183 -35.28 -15.93 -1.34
N PRO A 184 -35.67 -15.62 -2.60
CA PRO A 184 -35.41 -16.48 -3.76
C PRO A 184 -33.95 -16.43 -4.25
N SER A 185 -33.20 -15.38 -3.89
CA SER A 185 -31.80 -15.15 -4.22
C SER A 185 -31.17 -14.17 -3.23
N ALA A 186 -29.86 -13.97 -3.29
CA ALA A 186 -29.16 -13.01 -2.43
C ALA A 186 -29.58 -11.55 -2.68
N ASP A 187 -30.04 -11.24 -3.90
CA ASP A 187 -30.35 -9.89 -4.38
C ASP A 187 -31.85 -9.53 -4.28
N PHE A 188 -32.67 -10.42 -3.71
CA PHE A 188 -34.11 -10.23 -3.57
C PHE A 188 -34.54 -10.31 -2.11
N ASP A 189 -35.12 -9.23 -1.58
CA ASP A 189 -35.64 -9.19 -0.21
C ASP A 189 -37.16 -9.35 -0.23
N THR A 190 -37.62 -10.57 0.04
CA THR A 190 -39.04 -10.93 -0.02
C THR A 190 -39.86 -10.15 1.01
N LYS A 191 -39.32 -9.89 2.20
CA LYS A 191 -40.04 -9.14 3.24
C LYS A 191 -40.17 -7.68 2.86
N PHE A 192 -39.09 -7.06 2.39
CA PHE A 192 -39.13 -5.70 1.84
C PHE A 192 -40.15 -5.60 0.71
N TYR A 193 -40.10 -6.52 -0.27
CA TYR A 193 -40.93 -6.47 -1.45
C TYR A 193 -42.43 -6.55 -1.11
N ILE A 194 -42.80 -7.52 -0.26
CA ILE A 194 -44.17 -7.68 0.25
C ILE A 194 -44.62 -6.43 1.02
N GLN A 195 -43.74 -5.85 1.84
CA GLN A 195 -44.09 -4.65 2.61
C GLN A 195 -44.28 -3.43 1.71
N ARG A 196 -43.38 -3.23 0.73
CA ARG A 196 -43.33 -2.04 -0.13
C ARG A 196 -44.45 -2.03 -1.16
N TYR A 197 -44.65 -3.13 -1.87
CA TYR A 197 -45.56 -3.18 -3.02
C TYR A 197 -46.90 -3.84 -2.66
N PHE A 198 -46.92 -4.79 -1.73
CA PHE A 198 -48.15 -5.49 -1.33
C PHE A 198 -48.73 -5.03 0.02
N LYS A 199 -48.09 -4.08 0.70
CA LYS A 199 -48.53 -3.57 2.01
C LYS A 199 -48.72 -4.69 3.05
N GLY A 200 -47.82 -5.68 3.05
CA GLY A 200 -47.83 -6.79 4.00
C GLY A 200 -48.73 -7.98 3.62
N LYS A 201 -49.40 -7.93 2.45
CA LYS A 201 -50.26 -8.99 1.95
C LYS A 201 -49.47 -10.06 1.18
N THR A 202 -49.84 -11.34 1.34
CA THR A 202 -49.15 -12.49 0.71
C THR A 202 -50.02 -13.20 -0.35
N ASP A 203 -51.06 -12.52 -0.82
CA ASP A 203 -52.03 -13.02 -1.81
C ASP A 203 -51.37 -13.24 -3.19
N GLN A 204 -50.29 -12.50 -3.46
CA GLN A 204 -49.50 -12.58 -4.68
C GLN A 204 -48.06 -12.97 -4.36
N ASN A 205 -47.41 -13.67 -5.29
CA ASN A 205 -46.00 -14.01 -5.16
C ASN A 205 -45.11 -12.81 -5.54
N PRO A 206 -44.20 -12.35 -4.65
CA PRO A 206 -43.40 -11.15 -4.86
C PRO A 206 -42.40 -11.28 -6.01
N LEU A 207 -41.84 -12.47 -6.25
CA LEU A 207 -40.96 -12.71 -7.39
C LEU A 207 -41.73 -12.60 -8.70
N LEU A 208 -42.97 -13.09 -8.74
CA LEU A 208 -43.79 -13.04 -9.97
C LEU A 208 -44.19 -11.61 -10.32
N HIS A 209 -44.65 -10.86 -9.32
CA HIS A 209 -44.94 -9.44 -9.52
C HIS A 209 -43.69 -8.67 -9.96
N TYR A 210 -42.52 -8.98 -9.39
CA TYR A 210 -41.26 -8.39 -9.85
C TYR A 210 -40.96 -8.73 -11.30
N LEU A 211 -41.05 -10.01 -11.70
CA LEU A 211 -40.77 -10.41 -13.08
C LEU A 211 -41.66 -9.69 -14.11
N GLU A 212 -42.92 -9.40 -13.75
CA GLU A 212 -43.88 -8.70 -14.59
C GLU A 212 -43.63 -7.18 -14.63
N HIS A 213 -43.29 -6.55 -13.49
CA HIS A 213 -43.23 -5.09 -13.35
C HIS A 213 -41.80 -4.53 -13.24
N ARG A 214 -40.75 -5.34 -13.33
CA ARG A 214 -39.33 -4.91 -13.19
C ARG A 214 -38.87 -3.85 -14.20
N HIS A 215 -39.63 -3.65 -15.27
CA HIS A 215 -39.37 -2.64 -16.29
C HIS A 215 -40.01 -1.28 -15.96
N GLU A 216 -40.81 -1.22 -14.88
CA GLU A 216 -41.48 -0.01 -14.42
C GLU A 216 -40.60 0.77 -13.42
N ASP A 217 -40.64 2.10 -13.51
CA ASP A 217 -39.92 2.97 -12.59
C ASP A 217 -40.42 2.82 -11.15
N GLY A 218 -39.50 2.57 -10.21
CA GLY A 218 -39.80 2.47 -8.79
C GLY A 218 -40.07 1.05 -8.27
N ILE A 219 -39.96 0.02 -9.13
CA ILE A 219 -40.03 -1.40 -8.74
C ILE A 219 -38.62 -1.98 -8.57
N TYR A 220 -38.25 -2.26 -7.33
CA TYR A 220 -36.94 -2.81 -6.94
C TYR A 220 -37.09 -4.16 -6.23
N PRO A 221 -36.25 -5.17 -6.54
CA PRO A 221 -36.30 -6.49 -5.90
C PRO A 221 -35.81 -6.46 -4.44
N SER A 222 -35.07 -5.42 -4.07
CA SER A 222 -34.54 -5.14 -2.74
C SER A 222 -34.51 -3.63 -2.51
N PRO A 223 -34.30 -3.14 -1.27
CA PRO A 223 -34.11 -1.71 -1.03
C PRO A 223 -32.97 -1.13 -1.90
N PRO A 224 -33.18 -0.04 -2.64
CA PRO A 224 -32.13 0.61 -3.43
C PRO A 224 -30.97 1.08 -2.54
N GLU A 225 -29.72 0.88 -2.97
CA GLU A 225 -28.54 1.32 -2.21
C GLU A 225 -28.50 2.83 -1.95
N ASN A 226 -29.10 3.62 -2.85
CA ASN A 226 -29.17 5.08 -2.74
C ASN A 226 -30.37 5.58 -1.91
N GLU A 227 -31.26 4.67 -1.49
CA GLU A 227 -32.36 5.04 -0.61
C GLU A 227 -31.81 5.23 0.80
N ALA A 228 -31.53 6.49 1.15
CA ALA A 228 -31.13 6.86 2.50
C ALA A 228 -32.23 6.44 3.48
N THR A 229 -31.97 5.33 4.18
CA THR A 229 -32.78 4.73 5.23
C THR A 229 -31.86 4.40 6.40
N ILE A 230 -32.41 4.29 7.61
CA ILE A 230 -31.62 3.94 8.79
C ILE A 230 -30.83 2.62 8.57
N PRO A 231 -31.44 1.52 8.05
CA PRO A 231 -30.69 0.28 7.79
C PRO A 231 -29.58 0.44 6.74
N ALA A 232 -29.78 1.25 5.70
CA ALA A 232 -28.76 1.49 4.67
C ALA A 232 -27.54 2.24 5.24
N GLU A 233 -27.78 3.28 6.05
CA GLU A 233 -26.71 4.03 6.71
C GLU A 233 -25.95 3.16 7.73
N ILE A 234 -26.65 2.31 8.49
CA ILE A 234 -26.00 1.33 9.38
C ILE A 234 -25.09 0.40 8.58
N LYS A 235 -25.55 -0.16 7.45
CA LYS A 235 -24.74 -1.04 6.59
C LYS A 235 -23.52 -0.32 6.00
N ARG A 236 -23.63 0.98 5.73
CA ARG A 236 -22.54 1.80 5.19
C ARG A 236 -21.46 2.04 6.24
N PHE A 237 -21.84 2.50 7.42
CA PHE A 237 -20.89 2.86 8.48
C PHE A 237 -20.33 1.67 9.26
N THR A 238 -20.87 0.47 9.04
CA THR A 238 -20.31 -0.79 9.54
C THR A 238 -19.32 -1.44 8.57
N ARG A 239 -19.09 -0.84 7.39
CA ARG A 239 -18.10 -1.28 6.38
C ARG A 239 -16.91 -0.32 6.31
N PRO A 240 -15.71 -0.79 5.91
CA PRO A 240 -14.58 0.09 5.62
C PRO A 240 -14.92 1.15 4.56
N SER A 241 -14.56 2.39 4.85
CA SER A 241 -14.65 3.54 3.96
C SER A 241 -13.55 3.49 2.87
N PRO A 242 -13.71 4.16 1.71
CA PRO A 242 -12.59 4.43 0.81
C PRO A 242 -11.43 5.20 1.46
N LEU A 243 -11.69 5.85 2.60
CA LEU A 243 -10.71 6.59 3.39
C LEU A 243 -10.11 5.78 4.54
N PHE A 244 -10.38 4.48 4.58
CA PHE A 244 -9.86 3.58 5.60
C PHE A 244 -8.34 3.43 5.48
N GLU A 245 -7.64 3.48 6.61
CA GLU A 245 -6.19 3.23 6.66
C GLU A 245 -5.87 2.24 7.80
N GLU A 246 -4.92 1.34 7.57
CA GLU A 246 -4.25 0.62 8.67
C GLU A 246 -3.26 1.54 9.39
N LEU A 247 -2.93 1.23 10.65
CA LEU A 247 -2.00 2.05 11.43
C LEU A 247 -0.62 2.09 10.77
N ARG A 248 -0.08 3.29 10.57
CA ARG A 248 1.29 3.54 10.12
C ARG A 248 2.06 4.26 11.23
N PRO A 249 2.82 3.52 12.06
CA PRO A 249 3.57 4.14 13.15
C PRO A 249 4.57 5.15 12.62
N LEU A 250 4.71 6.29 13.32
CA LEU A 250 5.78 7.24 13.05
C LEU A 250 7.15 6.56 13.11
N PRO A 251 8.07 6.87 12.17
CA PRO A 251 9.46 6.48 12.26
C PRO A 251 10.06 6.91 13.60
N ALA A 252 10.96 6.11 14.17
CA ALA A 252 11.55 6.39 15.49
C ALA A 252 12.30 7.75 15.57
N GLY A 253 12.75 8.28 14.42
CA GLY A 253 13.40 9.58 14.30
C GLY A 253 12.48 10.75 13.92
N ALA A 254 11.17 10.53 13.73
CA ALA A 254 10.24 11.58 13.31
C ALA A 254 10.11 12.65 14.41
N LYS A 255 10.46 13.90 14.09
CA LYS A 255 10.49 14.98 15.08
C LYS A 255 9.18 15.77 15.08
N PRO A 256 8.44 15.83 16.20
CA PRO A 256 7.17 16.56 16.25
C PRO A 256 7.37 18.07 16.06
N ARG A 257 6.52 18.67 15.24
CA ARG A 257 6.40 20.11 14.98
C ARG A 257 5.71 20.86 16.12
N ALA A 258 4.86 20.16 16.87
CA ALA A 258 4.21 20.64 18.09
C ALA A 258 3.99 19.48 19.07
N LYS A 259 3.84 19.79 20.36
CA LYS A 259 3.39 18.86 21.39
C LYS A 259 1.87 18.73 21.31
N VAL A 260 1.41 17.66 20.68
CA VAL A 260 -0.02 17.35 20.54
C VAL A 260 -0.54 16.67 21.82
N LEU A 261 -1.46 17.32 22.51
CA LEU A 261 -2.16 16.76 23.67
C LEU A 261 -3.51 16.20 23.25
N ALA A 262 -4.05 15.22 23.98
CA ALA A 262 -5.42 14.76 23.78
C ALA A 262 -6.12 14.56 25.14
N TYR A 263 -7.37 15.03 25.27
CA TYR A 263 -8.15 14.75 26.48
C TYR A 263 -8.43 13.26 26.63
N TYR A 264 -8.42 12.77 27.86
CA TYR A 264 -8.54 11.36 28.16
C TYR A 264 -9.68 11.14 29.17
N LEU A 265 -10.74 10.48 28.72
CA LEU A 265 -11.93 10.20 29.50
C LEU A 265 -11.79 8.89 30.27
N THR A 266 -11.91 8.97 31.59
CA THR A 266 -11.73 7.83 32.51
C THR A 266 -12.98 6.98 32.70
N GLN A 267 -14.13 7.37 32.14
CA GLN A 267 -15.45 6.77 32.45
C GLN A 267 -15.74 5.39 31.82
N PHE A 268 -14.80 4.79 31.10
CA PHE A 268 -14.94 3.43 30.54
C PHE A 268 -14.66 2.32 31.57
N HIS A 269 -15.11 2.50 32.82
CA HIS A 269 -15.06 1.47 33.86
C HIS A 269 -16.23 1.64 34.83
N ALA A 270 -16.75 0.52 35.35
CA ALA A 270 -17.84 0.53 36.32
C ALA A 270 -17.32 0.89 37.73
N PHE A 271 -18.12 1.63 38.48
CA PHE A 271 -17.86 1.93 39.89
C PHE A 271 -19.16 2.19 40.67
N PRO A 272 -19.14 2.07 42.01
CA PRO A 272 -20.35 1.94 42.82
C PRO A 272 -21.35 3.08 42.69
N GLU A 273 -20.88 4.33 42.61
CA GLU A 273 -21.76 5.49 42.48
C GLU A 273 -22.47 5.50 41.12
N ASN A 274 -21.75 5.27 40.02
CA ASN A 274 -22.35 5.14 38.70
C ASN A 274 -23.38 4.01 38.62
N ASP A 275 -23.05 2.85 39.19
CA ASP A 275 -23.95 1.71 39.23
C ASP A 275 -25.25 2.04 39.97
N LYS A 276 -25.15 2.82 41.05
CA LYS A 276 -26.30 3.32 41.81
C LYS A 276 -27.13 4.34 41.03
N TRP A 277 -26.49 5.21 40.25
CA TRP A 277 -27.16 6.31 39.56
C TRP A 277 -27.79 5.91 38.22
N TRP A 278 -27.13 5.03 37.47
CA TRP A 278 -27.47 4.71 36.08
C TRP A 278 -27.68 3.22 35.79
N GLY A 279 -27.50 2.35 36.79
CA GLY A 279 -27.72 0.91 36.69
C GLY A 279 -26.42 0.11 36.72
N THR A 280 -26.53 -1.15 37.16
CA THR A 280 -25.37 -2.03 37.37
C THR A 280 -24.54 -2.21 36.10
N GLY A 281 -23.23 -1.96 36.21
CA GLY A 281 -22.27 -2.13 35.13
C GLY A 281 -22.19 -0.94 34.16
N PHE A 282 -22.72 0.24 34.55
CA PHE A 282 -22.75 1.40 33.67
C PHE A 282 -21.34 1.86 33.27
N THR A 283 -21.15 2.03 31.96
CA THR A 283 -20.00 2.71 31.35
C THR A 283 -20.49 3.53 30.16
N GLU A 284 -19.62 4.35 29.58
CA GLU A 284 -19.96 5.09 28.35
C GLU A 284 -20.37 4.18 27.18
N TRP A 285 -19.95 2.91 27.16
CA TRP A 285 -20.42 1.96 26.14
C TRP A 285 -21.93 1.73 26.16
N THR A 286 -22.58 1.89 27.32
CA THR A 286 -24.04 1.76 27.47
C THR A 286 -24.79 2.78 26.62
N ASN A 287 -24.25 3.99 26.46
CA ASN A 287 -24.85 5.04 25.64
C ASN A 287 -24.54 4.84 24.15
N ILE A 288 -23.30 4.43 23.80
CA ILE A 288 -22.91 4.13 22.41
C ILE A 288 -23.79 3.06 21.77
N ALA A 289 -24.17 2.03 22.52
CA ALA A 289 -25.03 0.95 22.01
C ALA A 289 -26.41 1.44 21.50
N ARG A 290 -26.80 2.68 21.81
CA ARG A 290 -28.05 3.31 21.40
C ARG A 290 -27.89 4.23 20.17
N GLY A 291 -26.68 4.37 19.63
CA GLY A 291 -26.41 5.22 18.47
C GLY A 291 -27.06 4.66 17.20
N ILE A 292 -27.93 5.45 16.58
CA ILE A 292 -28.53 5.13 15.27
C ILE A 292 -28.49 6.35 14.35
N PRO A 293 -28.36 6.17 13.02
CA PRO A 293 -28.48 7.26 12.07
C PRO A 293 -29.84 7.98 12.19
N ARG A 294 -29.81 9.29 12.41
CA ARG A 294 -31.02 10.14 12.46
C ARG A 294 -31.31 10.86 11.15
N PHE A 295 -30.29 11.05 10.32
CA PHE A 295 -30.34 11.72 9.02
C PHE A 295 -29.31 11.09 8.08
N LYS A 296 -29.42 11.35 6.77
CA LYS A 296 -28.47 10.83 5.77
C LYS A 296 -27.05 11.34 6.05
N ASP A 297 -26.05 10.47 5.92
CA ASP A 297 -24.63 10.75 6.21
C ASP A 297 -24.33 11.00 7.70
N HIS A 298 -25.27 10.68 8.60
CA HIS A 298 -25.05 10.70 10.05
C HIS A 298 -24.23 9.48 10.46
N TYR A 299 -22.95 9.67 10.79
CA TYR A 299 -22.03 8.59 11.13
C TYR A 299 -22.37 7.89 12.45
N GLN A 300 -23.27 6.91 12.34
CA GLN A 300 -23.68 5.97 13.37
C GLN A 300 -24.01 4.60 12.71
N PRO A 301 -23.86 3.46 13.41
CA PRO A 301 -23.23 3.32 14.71
C PRO A 301 -21.72 3.48 14.62
N ARG A 302 -21.10 3.99 15.68
CA ARG A 302 -19.65 4.02 15.84
C ARG A 302 -19.20 2.78 16.60
N ILE A 303 -18.35 1.97 15.98
CA ILE A 303 -17.95 0.67 16.52
C ILE A 303 -16.43 0.57 16.60
N PRO A 304 -15.85 0.37 17.80
CA PRO A 304 -14.41 0.18 17.96
C PRO A 304 -13.92 -1.10 17.28
N ARG A 305 -12.73 -1.05 16.66
CA ARG A 305 -12.12 -2.19 15.95
C ARG A 305 -11.01 -2.86 16.76
N ASP A 306 -9.90 -2.16 16.98
CA ASP A 306 -8.64 -2.78 17.45
C ASP A 306 -8.61 -3.04 18.96
N LEU A 307 -9.26 -2.16 19.72
CA LEU A 307 -9.36 -2.27 21.18
C LEU A 307 -10.68 -2.91 21.64
N GLY A 308 -11.67 -2.98 20.74
CA GLY A 308 -13.03 -3.42 21.05
C GLY A 308 -13.72 -2.57 22.12
N PHE A 309 -14.82 -3.09 22.67
CA PHE A 309 -15.53 -2.48 23.81
C PHE A 309 -14.79 -2.80 25.11
N TYR A 310 -13.75 -2.02 25.42
CA TYR A 310 -12.82 -2.29 26.51
C TYR A 310 -13.29 -1.78 27.89
N SER A 311 -12.55 -2.14 28.95
CA SER A 311 -12.66 -1.48 30.26
C SER A 311 -11.34 -0.85 30.68
N LEU A 312 -11.36 0.39 31.16
CA LEU A 312 -10.18 1.05 31.74
C LEU A 312 -9.81 0.55 33.13
N ALA A 313 -10.53 -0.44 33.67
CA ALA A 313 -10.04 -1.24 34.79
C ALA A 313 -8.93 -2.22 34.37
N ASP A 314 -8.85 -2.55 33.07
CA ASP A 314 -7.78 -3.35 32.49
C ASP A 314 -6.59 -2.47 32.06
N ILE A 315 -5.44 -2.73 32.67
CA ILE A 315 -4.22 -1.98 32.41
C ILE A 315 -3.62 -2.26 31.03
N GLU A 316 -3.87 -3.44 30.44
CA GLU A 316 -3.37 -3.75 29.09
C GLU A 316 -4.03 -2.86 28.04
N THR A 317 -5.30 -2.53 28.22
CA THR A 317 -6.00 -1.54 27.41
C THR A 317 -5.27 -0.20 27.41
N MET A 318 -4.90 0.31 28.59
CA MET A 318 -4.14 1.57 28.70
C MET A 318 -2.75 1.48 28.06
N ARG A 319 -2.07 0.32 28.17
CA ARG A 319 -0.77 0.09 27.50
C ARG A 319 -0.91 0.13 25.98
N LYS A 320 -1.96 -0.48 25.43
CA LYS A 320 -2.26 -0.43 23.98
C LYS A 320 -2.60 0.99 23.52
N GLN A 321 -3.44 1.71 24.27
CA GLN A 321 -3.77 3.11 23.97
C GLN A 321 -2.53 4.00 23.96
N ALA A 322 -1.66 3.89 24.96
CA ALA A 322 -0.40 4.63 25.01
C ALA A 322 0.53 4.29 23.82
N LYS A 323 0.55 3.02 23.39
CA LYS A 323 1.32 2.60 22.20
C LYS A 323 0.77 3.22 20.91
N LEU A 324 -0.55 3.18 20.72
CA LEU A 324 -1.21 3.78 19.55
C LEU A 324 -1.01 5.29 19.50
N ALA A 325 -1.22 5.98 20.63
CA ALA A 325 -1.06 7.42 20.75
C ALA A 325 0.37 7.87 20.40
N LYS A 326 1.39 7.16 20.92
CA LYS A 326 2.80 7.43 20.55
C LYS A 326 3.09 7.19 19.08
N ALA A 327 2.60 6.08 18.54
CA ALA A 327 2.75 5.76 17.12
C ALA A 327 2.14 6.84 16.23
N ALA A 328 1.09 7.52 16.72
CA ALA A 328 0.40 8.61 16.04
C ALA A 328 0.98 10.02 16.32
N GLY A 329 2.05 10.14 17.12
CA GLY A 329 2.65 11.44 17.44
C GLY A 329 1.94 12.24 18.54
N VAL A 330 1.01 11.63 19.29
CA VAL A 330 0.40 12.25 20.48
C VAL A 330 1.46 12.33 21.59
N HIS A 331 1.76 13.55 22.02
CA HIS A 331 2.77 13.83 23.03
C HIS A 331 2.34 13.39 24.44
N GLY A 332 1.07 13.59 24.79
CA GLY A 332 0.57 13.24 26.12
C GLY A 332 -0.94 13.38 26.30
N PHE A 333 -1.43 12.86 27.41
CA PHE A 333 -2.86 12.83 27.75
C PHE A 333 -3.25 13.89 28.78
N VAL A 334 -4.38 14.54 28.58
CA VAL A 334 -5.01 15.44 29.56
C VAL A 334 -6.12 14.66 30.27
N TYR A 335 -5.82 14.12 31.45
CA TYR A 335 -6.81 13.35 32.21
C TYR A 335 -7.87 14.26 32.81
N TYR A 336 -9.14 13.93 32.58
CA TYR A 336 -10.21 14.47 33.39
C TYR A 336 -10.05 13.99 34.83
N TYR A 337 -10.05 14.94 35.75
CA TYR A 337 -9.83 14.71 37.16
C TYR A 337 -11.04 15.21 37.95
N TYR A 338 -11.61 14.33 38.76
CA TYR A 338 -12.87 14.55 39.48
C TYR A 338 -12.62 14.49 40.98
N TRP A 339 -12.72 15.66 41.62
CA TRP A 339 -12.53 15.84 43.05
C TRP A 339 -13.60 16.76 43.60
N PHE A 340 -14.28 16.31 44.65
CA PHE A 340 -15.48 16.89 45.24
C PHE A 340 -15.39 16.94 46.75
N ASN A 341 -15.03 18.09 47.32
CA ASN A 341 -14.96 18.34 48.76
C ASN A 341 -14.28 17.20 49.58
N GLY A 342 -13.18 16.64 49.07
CA GLY A 342 -12.43 15.53 49.68
C GLY A 342 -12.74 14.14 49.14
N LYS A 343 -13.74 13.98 48.27
CA LYS A 343 -14.09 12.73 47.60
C LYS A 343 -13.60 12.73 46.15
N ARG A 344 -12.94 11.65 45.74
CA ARG A 344 -12.54 11.44 44.33
C ARG A 344 -13.50 10.46 43.67
N LEU A 345 -13.80 10.70 42.40
CA LEU A 345 -14.59 9.80 41.56
C LEU A 345 -13.81 9.51 40.28
N LEU A 346 -14.16 8.43 39.57
CA LEU A 346 -13.51 8.04 38.31
C LEU A 346 -11.97 7.93 38.39
N GLU A 347 -11.43 7.77 39.60
CA GLU A 347 -10.00 7.89 39.88
C GLU A 347 -9.23 6.62 39.54
N LYS A 348 -9.89 5.46 39.49
CA LYS A 348 -9.24 4.15 39.36
C LYS A 348 -8.27 4.06 38.16
N PRO A 349 -8.64 4.48 36.92
CA PRO A 349 -7.72 4.39 35.78
C PRO A 349 -6.47 5.24 35.97
N LEU A 350 -6.63 6.48 36.46
CA LEU A 350 -5.50 7.36 36.73
C LEU A 350 -4.61 6.81 37.85
N GLU A 351 -5.19 6.25 38.93
CA GLU A 351 -4.43 5.62 40.01
C GLU A 351 -3.65 4.38 39.52
N GLN A 352 -4.25 3.55 38.66
CA GLN A 352 -3.57 2.41 38.05
C GLN A 352 -2.44 2.87 37.12
N PHE A 353 -2.66 3.91 36.33
CA PHE A 353 -1.64 4.53 35.47
C PHE A 353 -0.46 5.09 36.27
N LEU A 354 -0.71 5.74 37.41
CA LEU A 354 0.34 6.23 38.32
C LEU A 354 1.18 5.10 38.93
N LYS A 355 0.54 3.97 39.26
CA LYS A 355 1.23 2.77 39.79
C LYS A 355 2.04 2.05 38.72
N THR A 356 1.57 2.06 37.47
CA THR A 356 2.13 1.30 36.34
C THR A 356 3.18 2.14 35.61
N ARG A 357 4.44 2.00 36.00
CA ARG A 357 5.56 2.86 35.56
C ARG A 357 6.05 2.58 34.14
N ASP A 358 5.76 1.41 33.58
CA ASP A 358 6.18 1.01 32.23
C ASP A 358 5.31 1.63 31.12
N ILE A 359 4.11 2.12 31.45
CA ILE A 359 3.34 2.99 30.54
C ILE A 359 3.98 4.37 30.53
N ASN A 360 4.96 4.55 29.64
CA ASN A 360 5.73 5.79 29.53
C ASN A 360 4.99 6.85 28.71
N MET A 361 3.84 7.36 29.20
CA MET A 361 3.08 8.41 28.51
C MET A 361 3.07 9.71 29.32
N PRO A 362 3.48 10.86 28.76
CA PRO A 362 3.31 12.14 29.43
C PRO A 362 1.84 12.47 29.70
N PHE A 363 1.55 13.16 30.81
CA PHE A 363 0.18 13.53 31.16
C PHE A 363 0.07 14.79 32.01
N CYS A 364 -1.10 15.44 32.00
CA CYS A 364 -1.49 16.48 32.96
C CYS A 364 -2.98 16.36 33.32
N LEU A 365 -3.47 17.22 34.22
CA LEU A 365 -4.84 17.17 34.72
C LEU A 365 -5.70 18.33 34.21
N MET A 366 -6.95 18.00 33.87
CA MET A 366 -8.08 18.92 33.74
C MET A 366 -9.05 18.66 34.89
N TRP A 367 -9.14 19.58 35.84
CA TRP A 367 -10.07 19.45 36.97
C TRP A 367 -11.48 19.86 36.53
N ALA A 368 -12.37 18.87 36.45
CA ALA A 368 -13.79 19.05 36.18
C ALA A 368 -14.48 19.53 37.47
N ASN A 369 -14.40 20.83 37.74
CA ASN A 369 -14.76 21.44 39.02
C ASN A 369 -16.23 21.83 39.15
N GLU A 370 -17.10 21.45 38.23
CA GLU A 370 -18.54 21.72 38.35
C GLU A 370 -19.27 20.65 39.15
N ASN A 371 -20.47 20.96 39.65
CA ASN A 371 -21.31 19.98 40.34
C ASN A 371 -21.57 18.76 39.43
N TRP A 372 -21.55 17.57 40.02
CA TRP A 372 -21.98 16.38 39.30
C TRP A 372 -23.51 16.30 39.34
N THR A 373 -24.17 16.47 38.19
CA THR A 373 -25.63 16.45 38.08
C THR A 373 -26.11 15.20 37.33
N ARG A 374 -27.40 14.88 37.50
CA ARG A 374 -28.03 13.73 36.83
C ARG A 374 -28.33 13.97 35.36
N ARG A 375 -28.55 15.23 34.98
CA ARG A 375 -28.68 15.66 33.59
C ARG A 375 -27.32 16.12 33.09
N TRP A 376 -26.89 15.58 31.96
CA TRP A 376 -25.61 15.90 31.29
C TRP A 376 -25.61 17.29 30.62
N ASP A 377 -26.44 18.23 31.10
CA ASP A 377 -26.64 19.56 30.52
C ASP A 377 -26.00 20.69 31.35
N GLY A 378 -25.30 20.36 32.43
CA GLY A 378 -24.63 21.34 33.31
C GLY A 378 -25.59 22.25 34.07
N MET A 379 -26.90 21.97 34.08
CA MET A 379 -27.92 22.73 34.80
C MET A 379 -28.28 22.05 36.12
N GLU A 380 -28.59 22.83 37.16
CA GLU A 380 -28.82 22.42 38.56
C GLU A 380 -30.13 21.65 38.81
N GLY A 381 -30.54 20.76 37.90
CA GLY A 381 -31.83 20.05 38.00
C GLY A 381 -31.88 18.99 39.09
N GLU A 382 -30.80 18.22 39.29
CA GLU A 382 -30.63 17.22 40.38
C GLU A 382 -29.12 16.99 40.61
N ILE A 383 -28.56 17.54 41.69
CA ILE A 383 -27.14 17.36 42.05
C ILE A 383 -26.93 15.98 42.69
N LEU A 384 -26.06 15.17 42.10
CA LEU A 384 -25.63 13.87 42.63
C LEU A 384 -24.48 14.04 43.64
N ILE A 385 -23.50 14.89 43.32
CA ILE A 385 -22.38 15.28 44.20
C ILE A 385 -22.07 16.77 44.00
N SER A 386 -22.02 17.54 45.10
CA SER A 386 -21.74 18.97 45.09
C SER A 386 -20.24 19.29 45.13
N GLN A 387 -19.89 20.48 44.64
CA GLN A 387 -18.57 21.11 44.78
C GLN A 387 -18.76 22.48 45.45
N ASP A 388 -18.40 22.59 46.73
CA ASP A 388 -18.81 23.71 47.60
C ASP A 388 -17.69 24.75 47.82
N TYR A 389 -16.46 24.46 47.37
CA TYR A 389 -15.30 25.38 47.43
C TYR A 389 -14.99 25.93 48.83
N LEU A 390 -15.11 25.07 49.85
CA LEU A 390 -14.78 25.42 51.23
C LEU A 390 -13.28 25.76 51.37
N SER A 391 -12.93 26.82 52.08
CA SER A 391 -11.51 27.22 52.24
C SER A 391 -10.66 26.16 52.95
N ASP A 392 -11.28 25.35 53.83
CA ASP A 392 -10.62 24.28 54.58
C ASP A 392 -10.22 23.09 53.67
N ASP A 393 -10.73 23.07 52.44
CA ASP A 393 -10.47 22.03 51.44
C ASP A 393 -9.26 22.33 50.57
N ASP A 394 -8.82 23.59 50.50
CA ASP A 394 -7.70 24.02 49.66
C ASP A 394 -6.48 23.14 49.89
N GLU A 395 -6.06 22.93 51.14
CA GLU A 395 -4.86 22.14 51.41
C GLU A 395 -5.00 20.67 50.97
N ARG A 396 -6.20 20.10 51.09
CA ARG A 396 -6.48 18.71 50.68
C ARG A 396 -6.45 18.57 49.17
N LEU A 397 -7.09 19.50 48.46
CA LEU A 397 -7.11 19.54 47.00
C LEU A 397 -5.70 19.75 46.42
N LEU A 398 -4.99 20.78 46.91
CA LEU A 398 -3.64 21.11 46.44
C LEU A 398 -2.63 20.01 46.78
N SER A 399 -2.78 19.34 47.92
CA SER A 399 -1.99 18.15 48.25
C SER A 399 -2.22 17.02 47.27
N ASP A 400 -3.47 16.78 46.82
CA ASP A 400 -3.71 15.71 45.84
C ASP A 400 -3.21 16.09 44.46
N PHE A 401 -3.32 17.35 44.02
CA PHE A 401 -2.65 17.81 42.79
C PHE A 401 -1.13 17.60 42.84
N ASN A 402 -0.49 18.02 43.94
CA ASN A 402 0.95 17.87 44.11
C ASN A 402 1.41 16.39 44.09
N ARG A 403 0.57 15.45 44.52
CA ARG A 403 0.87 14.01 44.40
C ARG A 403 1.09 13.59 42.94
N HIS A 404 0.33 14.18 42.01
CA HIS A 404 0.48 13.92 40.58
C HIS A 404 1.70 14.66 40.00
N PHE A 405 1.97 15.89 40.45
CA PHE A 405 3.12 16.69 40.00
C PHE A 405 4.47 16.01 40.24
N LYS A 406 4.55 15.12 41.24
CA LYS A 406 5.74 14.33 41.57
C LYS A 406 6.01 13.18 40.59
N ASP A 407 5.05 12.80 39.74
CA ASP A 407 5.30 11.80 38.71
C ASP A 407 6.22 12.37 37.61
N LYS A 408 7.27 11.62 37.23
CA LYS A 408 8.23 12.06 36.20
C LYS A 408 7.59 12.26 34.82
N ARG A 409 6.44 11.63 34.58
CA ARG A 409 5.66 11.76 33.33
C ARG A 409 4.75 12.99 33.35
N TYR A 410 4.62 13.71 34.47
CA TYR A 410 3.76 14.88 34.53
C TYR A 410 4.30 15.99 33.61
N ILE A 411 3.44 16.53 32.75
CA ILE A 411 3.83 17.56 31.78
C ILE A 411 4.20 18.83 32.53
N ARG A 412 5.42 19.28 32.29
CA ARG A 412 5.98 20.53 32.82
C ARG A 412 6.45 21.39 31.67
N ILE A 413 6.17 22.70 31.76
CA ILE A 413 6.63 23.71 30.80
C ILE A 413 7.57 24.63 31.56
N GLN A 414 8.80 24.79 31.07
CA GLN A 414 9.87 25.50 31.80
C GLN A 414 10.05 24.99 33.25
N GLY A 415 9.86 23.68 33.48
CA GLY A 415 9.95 23.04 34.80
C GLY A 415 8.70 23.17 35.69
N ARG A 416 7.70 23.96 35.29
CA ARG A 416 6.47 24.24 36.06
C ARG A 416 5.35 23.25 35.69
N PRO A 417 4.64 22.63 36.66
CA PRO A 417 3.53 21.71 36.36
C PRO A 417 2.39 22.41 35.61
N LEU A 418 1.86 21.80 34.56
CA LEU A 418 0.66 22.29 33.88
C LEU A 418 -0.61 21.78 34.58
N LEU A 419 -1.49 22.68 35.02
CA LEU A 419 -2.77 22.36 35.65
C LEU A 419 -3.90 23.11 34.93
N MET A 420 -4.95 22.40 34.53
CA MET A 420 -6.11 22.99 33.85
C MET A 420 -7.36 22.94 34.73
N ILE A 421 -8.18 23.99 34.67
CA ILE A 421 -9.43 24.12 35.43
C ILE A 421 -10.59 24.34 34.45
N TYR A 422 -11.65 23.54 34.57
CA TYR A 422 -12.73 23.49 33.59
C TYR A 422 -13.65 24.73 33.62
N ARG A 423 -14.14 25.13 34.80
CA ARG A 423 -15.08 26.26 35.00
C ARG A 423 -14.60 27.19 36.12
N PRO A 424 -13.60 28.06 35.87
CA PRO A 424 -12.99 28.89 36.91
C PRO A 424 -13.98 29.83 37.62
N ARG A 425 -15.06 30.27 36.96
CA ARG A 425 -16.06 31.17 37.55
C ARG A 425 -16.92 30.57 38.66
N LEU A 426 -16.98 29.23 38.75
CA LEU A 426 -17.70 28.57 39.84
C LEU A 426 -16.94 28.71 41.17
N ILE A 427 -15.64 29.03 41.13
CA ILE A 427 -14.83 29.29 42.32
C ILE A 427 -15.18 30.69 42.86
N PRO A 428 -15.64 30.83 44.11
CA PRO A 428 -15.93 32.14 44.68
C PRO A 428 -14.66 33.01 44.77
N ASN A 429 -14.73 34.25 44.26
CA ASN A 429 -13.58 35.18 44.22
C ASN A 429 -12.31 34.54 43.60
N THR A 430 -12.45 33.92 42.43
CA THR A 430 -11.43 33.09 41.75
C THR A 430 -10.01 33.65 41.83
N ALA A 431 -9.79 34.91 41.47
CA ALA A 431 -8.44 35.51 41.48
C ALA A 431 -7.77 35.49 42.88
N SER A 432 -8.53 35.74 43.95
CA SER A 432 -8.02 35.67 45.33
C SER A 432 -7.74 34.24 45.76
N VAL A 433 -8.58 33.28 45.32
CA VAL A 433 -8.37 31.85 45.60
C VAL A 433 -7.13 31.33 44.88
N ILE A 434 -6.94 31.65 43.59
CA ILE A 434 -5.76 31.26 42.83
C ILE A 434 -4.48 31.86 43.43
N ALA A 435 -4.50 33.13 43.86
CA ALA A 435 -3.37 33.74 44.55
C ALA A 435 -3.04 33.02 45.87
N ARG A 436 -4.07 32.62 46.64
CA ARG A 436 -3.92 31.82 47.86
C ARG A 436 -3.32 30.45 47.56
N TRP A 437 -3.81 29.74 46.53
CA TRP A 437 -3.30 28.45 46.11
C TRP A 437 -1.83 28.50 45.70
N ARG A 438 -1.41 29.53 44.94
CA ARG A 438 0.01 29.76 44.61
C ARG A 438 0.87 29.92 45.87
N SER A 439 0.38 30.65 46.88
CA SER A 439 1.09 30.80 48.16
C SER A 439 1.27 29.45 48.87
N ILE A 440 0.24 28.60 48.84
CA ILE A 440 0.29 27.26 49.44
C ILE A 440 1.24 26.35 48.66
N PHE A 441 1.17 26.32 47.32
CA PHE A 441 2.10 25.56 46.49
C PHE A 441 3.56 25.94 46.73
N ALA A 442 3.86 27.24 46.74
CA ALA A 442 5.22 27.72 46.99
C ALA A 442 5.71 27.37 48.41
N LYS A 443 4.90 27.61 49.46
CA LYS A 443 5.33 27.44 50.85
C LYS A 443 5.35 25.98 51.33
N LYS A 444 4.37 25.17 50.95
CA LYS A 444 4.21 23.79 51.45
C LYS A 444 4.79 22.74 50.51
N PHE A 445 4.72 22.98 49.20
CA PHE A 445 5.04 21.97 48.20
C PHE A 445 6.28 22.30 47.36
N ASN A 446 6.80 23.53 47.45
CA ASN A 446 7.89 24.04 46.63
C ASN A 446 7.61 23.88 45.12
N GLU A 447 6.37 24.17 44.73
CA GLU A 447 5.90 24.11 43.35
C GLU A 447 5.34 25.48 42.92
N ASP A 448 5.40 25.77 41.62
CA ASP A 448 4.77 26.92 40.99
C ASP A 448 4.10 26.48 39.68
N PRO A 449 2.86 25.96 39.74
CA PRO A 449 2.17 25.47 38.56
C PRO A 449 1.74 26.59 37.62
N ILE A 450 1.76 26.26 36.32
CA ILE A 450 1.05 27.01 35.28
C ILE A 450 -0.41 26.59 35.35
N ILE A 451 -1.26 27.50 35.78
CA ILE A 451 -2.71 27.28 35.94
C ILE A 451 -3.42 27.95 34.78
N ILE A 452 -4.11 27.15 33.97
CA ILE A 452 -4.92 27.65 32.85
C ILE A 452 -6.38 27.26 32.97
N MET A 453 -7.24 28.05 32.33
CA MET A 453 -8.67 27.74 32.25
C MET A 453 -9.06 27.14 30.90
N SER A 454 -10.08 26.30 30.90
CA SER A 454 -10.84 25.95 29.71
C SER A 454 -11.72 27.12 29.26
N GLN A 455 -11.76 27.40 27.96
CA GLN A 455 -12.69 28.37 27.38
C GLN A 455 -14.08 27.76 27.15
N SER A 456 -14.75 27.40 28.25
CA SER A 456 -16.10 26.81 28.23
C SER A 456 -17.18 27.86 28.49
N PHE A 457 -18.30 27.78 27.78
CA PHE A 457 -19.48 28.65 27.96
C PHE A 457 -19.17 30.17 27.91
N ASP A 458 -19.17 30.85 29.06
CA ASP A 458 -18.94 32.30 29.19
C ASP A 458 -17.53 32.66 29.71
N ASP A 459 -16.65 31.66 29.87
CA ASP A 459 -15.26 31.84 30.29
C ASP A 459 -14.34 32.03 29.08
N TYR A 460 -13.85 33.26 28.87
CA TYR A 460 -13.00 33.60 27.72
C TYR A 460 -11.61 34.14 28.11
N ASP A 461 -11.53 35.15 28.99
CA ASP A 461 -10.27 35.80 29.39
C ASP A 461 -9.76 35.28 30.75
N PRO A 462 -8.57 34.63 30.82
CA PRO A 462 -8.00 34.13 32.07
C PRO A 462 -7.53 35.22 33.05
N ALA A 463 -7.29 36.45 32.58
CA ALA A 463 -6.74 37.52 33.42
C ALA A 463 -7.68 37.89 34.58
N ALA A 464 -8.99 37.89 34.34
CA ALA A 464 -10.01 38.15 35.35
C ALA A 464 -9.99 37.11 36.50
N ASN A 465 -9.49 35.90 36.23
CA ASN A 465 -9.42 34.79 37.16
C ASN A 465 -8.04 34.63 37.81
N GLY A 466 -7.06 35.48 37.48
CA GLY A 466 -5.68 35.38 37.99
C GLY A 466 -4.90 34.16 37.45
N MET A 467 -5.28 33.65 36.27
CA MET A 467 -4.70 32.47 35.64
C MET A 467 -3.68 32.85 34.55
N ASP A 468 -2.77 31.92 34.23
CA ASP A 468 -1.61 32.17 33.35
C ASP A 468 -1.97 32.17 31.85
N GLY A 469 -3.06 31.53 31.48
CA GLY A 469 -3.47 31.33 30.09
C GLY A 469 -4.78 30.55 29.99
N ALA A 470 -5.12 30.14 28.77
CA ALA A 470 -6.32 29.37 28.50
C ALA A 470 -6.06 28.23 27.51
N ILE A 471 -6.99 27.28 27.47
CA ILE A 471 -7.09 26.25 26.44
C ILE A 471 -8.49 26.34 25.80
N GLU A 472 -8.53 26.29 24.47
CA GLU A 472 -9.78 26.27 23.73
C GLU A 472 -10.55 24.98 24.01
N PHE A 473 -11.86 25.08 24.21
CA PHE A 473 -12.70 23.93 24.55
C PHE A 473 -13.91 23.83 23.62
N PRO A 474 -13.77 23.06 22.52
CA PRO A 474 -14.88 22.80 21.62
C PRO A 474 -15.87 21.76 22.20
N PRO A 475 -17.07 21.60 21.61
CA PRO A 475 -17.58 22.33 20.44
C PRO A 475 -18.20 23.67 20.81
N HIS A 476 -18.60 23.88 22.08
CA HIS A 476 -19.51 24.96 22.47
C HIS A 476 -19.01 26.36 22.09
N LYS A 477 -17.71 26.62 22.25
CA LYS A 477 -17.11 27.89 21.82
C LYS A 477 -17.16 28.04 20.29
N LEU A 478 -16.83 26.99 19.56
CA LEU A 478 -16.68 27.02 18.11
C LEU A 478 -18.01 27.00 17.36
N THR A 479 -19.08 26.46 17.95
CA THR A 479 -20.41 26.40 17.33
C THR A 479 -21.29 27.61 17.66
N LYS A 480 -20.88 28.47 18.61
CA LYS A 480 -21.68 29.60 19.11
C LYS A 480 -22.12 30.58 18.02
N TYR A 481 -21.28 30.79 17.00
CA TYR A 481 -21.53 31.75 15.91
C TYR A 481 -21.57 31.09 14.52
N VAL A 482 -21.58 29.76 14.47
CA VAL A 482 -21.70 28.99 13.23
C VAL A 482 -23.20 28.71 12.98
N PRO A 483 -23.72 28.89 11.76
CA PRO A 483 -25.12 28.58 11.46
C PRO A 483 -25.42 27.08 11.49
N LEU A 484 -26.68 26.73 11.77
CA LEU A 484 -27.17 25.35 11.69
C LEU A 484 -27.44 24.96 10.23
N VAL A 485 -27.15 23.70 9.89
CA VAL A 485 -27.39 23.11 8.56
C VAL A 485 -28.53 22.08 8.57
N ASN A 486 -29.40 22.13 9.59
CA ASN A 486 -30.54 21.22 9.75
C ASN A 486 -31.45 21.14 8.51
N SER A 487 -31.66 22.25 7.80
CA SER A 487 -32.52 22.29 6.60
C SER A 487 -31.91 21.61 5.37
N GLU A 488 -30.60 21.40 5.36
CA GLU A 488 -29.87 20.75 4.27
C GLU A 488 -29.79 19.22 4.48
N ALA A 489 -29.94 18.77 5.73
CA ALA A 489 -29.89 17.36 6.08
C ALA A 489 -31.20 16.64 5.72
N LYS A 490 -31.08 15.49 5.04
CA LYS A 490 -32.21 14.58 4.82
C LYS A 490 -32.50 13.81 6.11
N ILE A 491 -33.45 14.27 6.91
CA ILE A 491 -33.89 13.62 8.14
C ILE A 491 -34.51 12.24 7.84
N LEU A 492 -34.04 11.21 8.54
CA LEU A 492 -34.50 9.82 8.44
C LEU A 492 -35.37 9.40 9.63
N ASP A 493 -35.22 10.10 10.76
CA ASP A 493 -36.00 9.94 11.98
C ASP A 493 -36.85 11.18 12.22
N ASP A 494 -38.17 11.03 12.11
CA ASP A 494 -39.14 12.11 12.24
C ASP A 494 -39.22 12.70 13.67
N THR A 495 -38.60 12.05 14.66
CA THR A 495 -38.48 12.55 16.03
C THR A 495 -37.22 13.38 16.28
N TYR A 496 -36.35 13.55 15.28
CA TYR A 496 -35.09 14.29 15.43
C TYR A 496 -35.31 15.80 15.55
N ALA A 497 -34.86 16.36 16.68
CA ALA A 497 -34.87 17.78 17.02
C ALA A 497 -33.47 18.29 17.46
N GLY A 498 -32.42 17.58 17.07
CA GLY A 498 -31.03 17.94 17.37
C GLY A 498 -30.48 19.09 16.53
N GLN A 499 -29.26 19.50 16.81
CA GLN A 499 -28.55 20.57 16.12
C GLN A 499 -27.47 20.00 15.21
N ILE A 500 -27.47 20.38 13.93
CA ILE A 500 -26.47 19.95 12.96
C ILE A 500 -25.64 21.16 12.53
N TYR A 501 -24.31 21.05 12.66
CA TYR A 501 -23.33 22.04 12.21
C TYR A 501 -22.42 21.45 11.14
N SER A 502 -21.95 22.26 10.19
CA SER A 502 -20.94 21.85 9.20
C SER A 502 -19.54 21.80 9.85
N TYR A 503 -18.81 20.70 9.63
CA TYR A 503 -17.43 20.57 10.07
C TYR A 503 -16.50 21.63 9.46
N ASP A 504 -16.70 21.94 8.18
CA ASP A 504 -15.86 22.91 7.46
C ASP A 504 -16.05 24.32 8.03
N ASP A 505 -17.29 24.70 8.38
CA ASP A 505 -17.59 26.01 8.96
C ASP A 505 -17.05 26.15 10.38
N VAL A 506 -17.12 25.08 11.18
CA VAL A 506 -16.53 25.04 12.53
C VAL A 506 -15.00 25.16 12.46
N ALA A 507 -14.35 24.40 11.57
CA ALA A 507 -12.91 24.46 11.37
C ALA A 507 -12.46 25.85 10.89
N LYS A 508 -13.18 26.42 9.93
CA LYS A 508 -12.95 27.77 9.44
C LYS A 508 -13.07 28.81 10.55
N TYR A 509 -14.16 28.78 11.31
CA TYR A 509 -14.36 29.70 12.45
C TYR A 509 -13.22 29.59 13.46
N SER A 510 -12.77 28.37 13.78
CA SER A 510 -11.63 28.15 14.67
C SER A 510 -10.34 28.78 14.16
N LEU A 511 -10.07 28.71 12.85
CA LEU A 511 -8.83 29.20 12.24
C LEU A 511 -8.83 30.72 12.03
N GLU A 512 -10.00 31.31 11.79
CA GLU A 512 -10.18 32.74 11.54
C GLU A 512 -10.38 33.57 12.83
N GLU A 513 -10.56 32.91 13.98
CA GLU A 513 -10.74 33.60 15.26
C GLU A 513 -9.55 34.53 15.57
N PRO A 514 -9.79 35.83 15.86
CA PRO A 514 -8.71 36.75 16.19
C PRO A 514 -7.91 36.30 17.41
N ARG A 515 -6.59 36.43 17.32
CA ARG A 515 -5.68 36.01 18.39
C ARG A 515 -5.94 36.80 19.69
N PRO A 516 -6.08 36.12 20.84
CA PRO A 516 -6.21 36.79 22.13
C PRO A 516 -4.86 37.35 22.63
N LYS A 517 -4.92 38.26 23.62
CA LYS A 517 -3.74 38.88 24.25
C LYS A 517 -3.07 38.01 25.32
N PHE A 518 -3.62 36.84 25.62
CA PHE A 518 -3.12 35.88 26.61
C PHE A 518 -2.63 34.59 25.93
N PRO A 519 -1.76 33.80 26.59
CA PRO A 519 -1.35 32.48 26.08
C PRO A 519 -2.57 31.55 25.91
N LEU A 520 -2.74 31.00 24.71
CA LEU A 520 -3.85 30.11 24.36
C LEU A 520 -3.31 28.84 23.69
N ILE A 521 -3.74 27.68 24.16
CA ILE A 521 -3.63 26.41 23.44
C ILE A 521 -4.91 26.23 22.61
N LYS A 522 -4.79 26.16 21.28
CA LYS A 522 -5.93 25.88 20.37
C LYS A 522 -6.23 24.39 20.35
N THR A 523 -7.49 24.04 20.05
CA THR A 523 -7.97 22.66 20.13
C THR A 523 -8.71 22.25 18.86
N VAL A 524 -8.26 21.16 18.22
CA VAL A 524 -8.95 20.54 17.08
C VAL A 524 -9.98 19.52 17.57
N VAL A 525 -11.05 19.33 16.81
CA VAL A 525 -12.07 18.30 17.06
C VAL A 525 -11.96 17.22 15.98
N PRO A 526 -11.71 15.93 16.32
CA PRO A 526 -11.73 14.85 15.32
C PRO A 526 -13.09 14.68 14.66
N SER A 527 -14.15 14.65 15.48
CA SER A 527 -15.56 14.68 15.12
C SER A 527 -16.34 15.02 16.39
N TRP A 528 -17.61 15.40 16.26
CA TRP A 528 -18.48 15.59 17.42
C TRP A 528 -19.91 15.16 17.11
N ASP A 529 -20.47 14.33 17.98
CA ASP A 529 -21.83 13.80 17.94
C ASP A 529 -22.20 13.24 19.31
N ASN A 530 -22.99 14.00 20.08
CA ASN A 530 -23.49 13.55 21.39
C ASN A 530 -24.94 13.03 21.35
N ASP A 531 -25.47 12.64 20.19
CA ASP A 531 -26.81 12.05 20.07
C ASP A 531 -26.91 10.70 20.81
N ALA A 532 -25.80 9.96 20.96
CA ALA A 532 -25.77 8.76 21.79
C ALA A 532 -26.18 9.05 23.26
N ARG A 533 -25.78 10.21 23.81
CA ARG A 533 -26.19 10.68 25.15
C ARG A 533 -27.58 11.34 25.15
N ARG A 534 -27.93 12.06 24.07
CA ARG A 534 -29.11 12.95 23.99
C ARG A 534 -30.14 12.57 22.92
N GLN A 535 -30.24 11.29 22.58
CA GLN A 535 -31.14 10.66 21.59
C GLN A 535 -32.21 11.58 21.00
N GLY A 536 -31.99 12.07 19.79
CA GLY A 536 -32.90 12.94 19.06
C GLY A 536 -32.75 14.44 19.36
N SER A 537 -31.89 14.84 20.29
CA SER A 537 -31.70 16.23 20.73
C SER A 537 -30.23 16.62 20.92
N GLY A 538 -29.31 15.82 20.38
CA GLY A 538 -27.87 16.07 20.45
C GLY A 538 -27.39 17.17 19.49
N LEU A 539 -26.12 17.55 19.65
CA LEU A 539 -25.35 18.40 18.75
C LEU A 539 -24.43 17.50 17.92
N VAL A 540 -24.49 17.65 16.59
CA VAL A 540 -23.68 16.91 15.62
C VAL A 540 -22.90 17.88 14.75
N ILE A 541 -21.59 17.67 14.63
CA ILE A 541 -20.73 18.34 13.64
C ILE A 541 -20.56 17.37 12.46
N GLN A 542 -21.34 17.59 11.41
CA GLN A 542 -21.43 16.72 10.24
C GLN A 542 -20.33 17.03 9.21
N GLY A 543 -19.87 15.97 8.53
CA GLY A 543 -18.94 16.10 7.41
C GLY A 543 -17.46 16.02 7.79
N SER A 544 -17.15 15.57 9.01
CA SER A 544 -15.77 15.24 9.39
C SER A 544 -15.24 14.07 8.56
N THR A 545 -13.99 14.19 8.10
CA THR A 545 -13.20 13.12 7.51
C THR A 545 -11.76 13.20 8.02
N PRO A 546 -10.96 12.12 7.96
CA PRO A 546 -9.55 12.15 8.35
C PRO A 546 -8.74 13.27 7.67
N GLN A 547 -9.04 13.59 6.41
CA GLN A 547 -8.36 14.63 5.63
C GLN A 547 -8.66 16.04 6.12
N LYS A 548 -9.94 16.32 6.38
CA LYS A 548 -10.37 17.63 6.87
C LYS A 548 -9.83 17.87 8.28
N TYR A 549 -9.84 16.82 9.10
CA TYR A 549 -9.18 16.81 10.40
C TYR A 549 -7.67 17.07 10.30
N GLU A 550 -6.96 16.38 9.42
CA GLU A 550 -5.53 16.59 9.18
C GLU A 550 -5.21 18.03 8.76
N ALA A 551 -5.98 18.59 7.84
CA ALA A 551 -5.80 19.96 7.36
C ALA A 551 -6.00 20.98 8.50
N TRP A 552 -7.05 20.81 9.30
CA TRP A 552 -7.32 21.69 10.43
C TRP A 552 -6.23 21.56 11.52
N LEU A 553 -5.86 20.33 11.90
CA LEU A 553 -4.79 20.12 12.89
C LEU A 553 -3.45 20.67 12.38
N SER A 554 -3.10 20.45 11.10
CA SER A 554 -1.86 20.97 10.51
C SER A 554 -1.81 22.49 10.58
N ALA A 555 -2.91 23.17 10.23
CA ALA A 555 -2.99 24.62 10.34
C ALA A 555 -2.85 25.12 11.79
N LEU A 556 -3.42 24.40 12.78
CA LEU A 556 -3.21 24.74 14.19
C LEU A 556 -1.77 24.48 14.65
N VAL A 557 -1.12 23.42 14.16
CA VAL A 557 0.30 23.14 14.40
C VAL A 557 1.16 24.27 13.84
N ASP A 558 0.91 24.71 12.60
CA ASP A 558 1.60 25.83 11.97
C ASP A 558 1.44 27.11 12.82
N GLN A 559 0.22 27.42 13.26
CA GLN A 559 -0.05 28.55 14.14
C GLN A 559 0.69 28.44 15.49
N ALA A 560 0.74 27.24 16.09
CA ALA A 560 1.42 27.01 17.38
C ALA A 560 2.96 27.11 17.27
N GLN A 561 3.54 26.91 16.08
CA GLN A 561 4.96 27.16 15.82
C GLN A 561 5.29 28.66 15.82
N ILE A 562 4.38 29.48 15.27
CA ILE A 562 4.54 30.93 15.23
C ILE A 562 4.16 31.55 16.58
N HIS A 563 3.19 30.97 17.27
CA HIS A 563 2.58 31.51 18.49
C HIS A 563 2.71 30.51 19.64
N THR A 564 3.92 30.45 20.19
CA THR A 564 4.25 29.50 21.24
C THR A 564 3.52 29.79 22.56
N PHE A 565 3.15 28.72 23.27
CA PHE A 565 2.59 28.73 24.60
C PHE A 565 3.74 28.54 25.62
N PHE A 566 4.12 29.63 26.31
CA PHE A 566 5.28 29.65 27.21
C PHE A 566 6.59 29.16 26.55
N GLY A 567 6.81 29.52 25.28
CA GLY A 567 8.01 29.17 24.53
C GLY A 567 7.99 27.81 23.84
N GLU A 568 6.90 27.04 23.99
CA GLU A 568 6.73 25.73 23.36
C GLU A 568 5.48 25.70 22.47
N SER A 569 5.50 24.91 21.39
CA SER A 569 4.36 24.77 20.48
C SER A 569 3.41 23.68 20.99
N PHE A 570 2.23 24.06 21.46
CA PHE A 570 1.19 23.14 21.94
C PHE A 570 -0.09 23.27 21.11
N VAL A 571 -0.67 22.11 20.79
CA VAL A 571 -2.03 21.99 20.24
C VAL A 571 -2.73 20.88 21.01
N CYS A 572 -4.03 21.01 21.23
CA CYS A 572 -4.83 19.95 21.85
C CYS A 572 -5.78 19.32 20.83
N ILE A 573 -6.10 18.05 21.05
CA ILE A 573 -7.15 17.31 20.38
C ILE A 573 -8.26 17.10 21.40
N ASN A 574 -9.50 17.38 20.99
CA ASN A 574 -10.65 17.42 21.87
C ASN A 574 -10.84 16.15 22.70
N ALA A 575 -10.50 14.98 22.17
CA ALA A 575 -10.44 13.75 22.96
C ALA A 575 -9.69 12.61 22.25
N TRP A 576 -9.08 11.75 23.07
CA TRP A 576 -8.53 10.45 22.69
C TRP A 576 -9.65 9.42 22.51
N ASN A 577 -10.57 9.33 23.47
CA ASN A 577 -11.54 8.24 23.60
C ASN A 577 -12.96 8.67 23.99
N GLU A 578 -13.43 9.87 23.67
CA GLU A 578 -14.78 10.33 24.05
C GLU A 578 -15.84 9.84 23.04
N TRP A 579 -15.99 8.51 22.94
CA TRP A 579 -16.85 7.83 21.98
C TRP A 579 -18.29 8.36 21.97
N CYS A 580 -18.89 8.57 23.14
CA CYS A 580 -20.27 9.04 23.28
C CYS A 580 -20.56 10.42 22.73
N GLU A 581 -19.51 11.21 22.47
CA GLU A 581 -19.59 12.50 21.81
C GLU A 581 -18.95 12.47 20.43
N GLY A 582 -18.67 11.27 19.86
CA GLY A 582 -18.05 11.10 18.55
C GLY A 582 -16.61 11.63 18.45
N ALA A 583 -16.03 12.14 19.54
CA ALA A 583 -14.70 12.74 19.58
C ALA A 583 -13.68 11.70 20.06
N TYR A 584 -13.08 10.95 19.12
CA TYR A 584 -12.06 9.96 19.43
C TYR A 584 -11.04 9.85 18.30
N LEU A 585 -9.85 9.35 18.63
CA LEU A 585 -8.80 8.98 17.67
C LEU A 585 -8.65 7.45 17.54
N GLU A 586 -9.24 6.70 18.46
CA GLU A 586 -9.11 5.24 18.51
C GLU A 586 -9.66 4.57 17.22
N PRO A 587 -9.05 3.47 16.76
CA PRO A 587 -9.48 2.84 15.51
C PRO A 587 -10.92 2.31 15.55
N ASP A 588 -11.68 2.59 14.50
CA ASP A 588 -13.05 2.12 14.31
C ASP A 588 -13.21 1.26 13.04
N LEU A 589 -14.38 0.66 12.84
CA LEU A 589 -14.64 -0.18 11.67
C LEU A 589 -14.68 0.59 10.34
N HIS A 590 -15.03 1.87 10.35
CA HIS A 590 -15.27 2.63 9.12
C HIS A 590 -13.99 3.26 8.57
N PHE A 591 -13.21 3.93 9.41
CA PHE A 591 -11.98 4.64 9.04
C PHE A 591 -10.71 3.91 9.47
N GLY A 592 -10.80 2.84 10.25
CA GLY A 592 -9.62 2.15 10.76
C GLY A 592 -8.76 3.11 11.59
N SER A 593 -7.47 3.18 11.30
CA SER A 593 -6.51 4.08 11.96
C SER A 593 -6.29 5.41 11.23
N ALA A 594 -7.15 5.80 10.28
CA ALA A 594 -6.91 7.00 9.45
C ALA A 594 -6.78 8.31 10.26
N TYR A 595 -7.53 8.48 11.36
CA TYR A 595 -7.39 9.66 12.24
C TYR A 595 -6.06 9.67 13.02
N LEU A 596 -5.52 8.51 13.37
CA LEU A 596 -4.19 8.39 13.98
C LEU A 596 -3.10 8.75 12.98
N ASN A 597 -3.19 8.24 11.75
CA ASN A 597 -2.23 8.56 10.70
C ASN A 597 -2.31 10.05 10.29
N ALA A 598 -3.51 10.62 10.23
CA ALA A 598 -3.72 12.06 10.04
C ALA A 598 -3.08 12.90 11.16
N THR A 599 -3.21 12.45 12.41
CA THR A 599 -2.55 13.09 13.56
C THR A 599 -1.02 13.02 13.42
N ALA A 600 -0.48 11.88 13.03
CA ALA A 600 0.95 11.68 12.81
C ALA A 600 1.50 12.64 11.74
N ARG A 601 0.83 12.70 10.58
CA ARG A 601 1.17 13.60 9.47
C ARG A 601 1.13 15.06 9.89
N ALA A 602 0.04 15.51 10.51
CA ALA A 602 -0.09 16.89 10.98
C ALA A 602 0.96 17.25 12.05
N ALA A 603 1.20 16.34 13.00
CA ALA A 603 2.15 16.55 14.08
C ALA A 603 3.61 16.59 13.61
N THR A 604 3.95 16.01 12.45
CA THR A 604 5.35 15.88 11.97
C THR A 604 5.62 16.60 10.66
N GLY A 605 4.60 16.94 9.88
CA GLY A 605 4.73 17.53 8.53
C GLY A 605 5.00 16.51 7.42
N LEU A 606 4.96 15.20 7.73
CA LEU A 606 5.07 14.15 6.72
C LEU A 606 3.86 14.23 5.77
N THR A 607 4.09 14.42 4.47
CA THR A 607 3.02 14.62 3.49
C THR A 607 2.31 13.31 3.10
N ARG A 608 1.19 13.46 2.40
CA ARG A 608 0.29 12.38 1.98
C ARG A 608 0.82 11.51 0.84
N ASP A 609 1.68 12.07 0.00
CA ASP A 609 2.19 11.39 -1.20
C ASP A 609 3.47 10.62 -0.86
N LEU A 610 3.23 9.50 -0.19
CA LEU A 610 4.24 8.53 0.24
C LEU A 610 4.07 7.19 -0.49
N SER A 611 3.21 7.08 -1.50
CA SER A 611 3.05 5.80 -2.18
C SER A 611 4.23 5.59 -3.11
N LEU A 612 5.15 4.71 -2.68
CA LEU A 612 6.11 4.08 -3.56
C LEU A 612 5.37 3.57 -4.81
N PRO A 613 6.01 3.61 -5.99
CA PRO A 613 5.45 3.00 -7.18
C PRO A 613 5.03 1.56 -6.91
N LYS A 614 3.86 1.18 -7.41
CA LYS A 614 3.26 -0.13 -7.16
C LYS A 614 3.30 -0.98 -8.42
N VAL A 615 3.88 -2.18 -8.32
CA VAL A 615 4.00 -3.11 -9.44
C VAL A 615 3.30 -4.42 -9.11
N LEU A 616 2.35 -4.81 -9.97
CA LEU A 616 1.67 -6.10 -9.85
C LEU A 616 2.51 -7.19 -10.53
N LEU A 617 2.80 -8.27 -9.81
CA LEU A 617 3.58 -9.41 -10.31
C LEU A 617 2.64 -10.56 -10.63
N VAL A 618 2.50 -10.90 -11.91
CA VAL A 618 1.51 -11.88 -12.39
C VAL A 618 2.19 -13.19 -12.79
N GLY A 619 1.73 -14.30 -12.22
CA GLY A 619 2.20 -15.66 -12.50
C GLY A 619 1.04 -16.61 -12.79
N HIS A 620 1.33 -17.76 -13.41
CA HIS A 620 0.30 -18.72 -13.79
C HIS A 620 -0.07 -19.70 -12.67
N ASP A 621 0.88 -20.14 -11.85
CA ASP A 621 0.63 -21.00 -10.68
C ASP A 621 1.73 -20.86 -9.60
N ALA A 622 1.61 -21.59 -8.48
CA ALA A 622 2.62 -21.66 -7.42
C ALA A 622 3.32 -23.03 -7.30
N PHE A 623 3.41 -23.83 -8.37
CA PHE A 623 4.14 -25.10 -8.35
C PHE A 623 5.65 -24.89 -8.49
N PRO A 624 6.51 -25.62 -7.75
CA PRO A 624 7.95 -25.41 -7.78
C PRO A 624 8.58 -25.65 -9.16
N SER A 625 8.93 -24.57 -9.85
CA SER A 625 9.64 -24.62 -11.13
C SER A 625 10.44 -23.33 -11.38
N GLY A 626 11.28 -23.32 -12.42
CA GLY A 626 12.15 -22.19 -12.73
C GLY A 626 11.41 -20.87 -12.95
N ALA A 627 10.21 -20.91 -13.52
CA ALA A 627 9.40 -19.71 -13.76
C ALA A 627 8.87 -19.10 -12.45
N GLN A 628 8.39 -19.92 -11.51
CA GLN A 628 7.86 -19.48 -10.23
C GLN A 628 8.99 -18.90 -9.38
N HIS A 629 10.14 -19.57 -9.33
CA HIS A 629 11.33 -19.02 -8.68
C HIS A 629 11.79 -17.70 -9.30
N LEU A 630 11.70 -17.53 -10.63
CA LEU A 630 12.01 -16.27 -11.29
C LEU A 630 11.08 -15.15 -10.78
N LEU A 631 9.75 -15.34 -10.82
CA LEU A 631 8.78 -14.34 -10.36
C LEU A 631 8.93 -14.01 -8.87
N LEU A 632 9.16 -15.03 -8.04
CA LEU A 632 9.41 -14.85 -6.61
C LEU A 632 10.63 -13.96 -6.38
N ASN A 633 11.75 -14.25 -7.05
CA ASN A 633 12.98 -13.48 -6.89
C ASN A 633 12.90 -12.09 -7.52
N ILE A 634 12.14 -11.89 -8.61
CA ILE A 634 11.82 -10.55 -9.14
C ILE A 634 11.19 -9.70 -8.03
N GLY A 635 10.17 -10.21 -7.33
CA GLY A 635 9.52 -9.45 -6.26
C GLY A 635 10.39 -9.24 -5.02
N LYS A 636 11.26 -10.21 -4.66
CA LYS A 636 12.27 -10.01 -3.61
C LYS A 636 13.18 -8.84 -3.96
N THR A 637 13.78 -8.84 -5.15
CA THR A 637 14.69 -7.79 -5.60
C THR A 637 14.02 -6.43 -5.75
N LEU A 638 12.80 -6.37 -6.28
CA LEU A 638 12.02 -5.13 -6.34
C LEU A 638 11.83 -4.50 -4.95
N ARG A 639 11.59 -5.32 -3.93
CA ARG A 639 11.42 -4.86 -2.55
C ARG A 639 12.75 -4.53 -1.86
N SER A 640 13.75 -5.42 -1.91
CA SER A 640 15.00 -5.30 -1.16
C SER A 640 15.98 -4.29 -1.77
N ALA A 641 16.13 -4.29 -3.10
CA ALA A 641 17.05 -3.41 -3.80
C ALA A 641 16.38 -2.06 -4.10
N PHE A 642 15.20 -2.09 -4.71
CA PHE A 642 14.60 -0.88 -5.31
C PHE A 642 13.52 -0.19 -4.47
N ASN A 643 13.09 -0.80 -3.35
CA ASN A 643 12.05 -0.24 -2.48
C ASN A 643 10.69 -0.05 -3.20
N ILE A 644 10.30 -1.02 -4.03
CA ILE A 644 9.04 -1.00 -4.76
C ILE A 644 7.96 -1.76 -3.99
N GLU A 645 6.76 -1.20 -3.92
CA GLU A 645 5.60 -1.92 -3.38
C GLU A 645 5.12 -2.92 -4.44
N VAL A 646 5.08 -4.20 -4.07
CA VAL A 646 4.69 -5.28 -4.97
C VAL A 646 3.57 -6.10 -4.36
N GLU A 647 2.71 -6.66 -5.21
CA GLU A 647 1.76 -7.71 -4.84
C GLU A 647 1.77 -8.80 -5.91
N TYR A 648 1.50 -10.03 -5.51
CA TYR A 648 1.44 -11.18 -6.41
C TYR A 648 0.00 -11.51 -6.79
N LEU A 649 -0.23 -11.74 -8.08
CA LEU A 649 -1.45 -12.35 -8.61
C LEU A 649 -1.10 -13.67 -9.31
N LEU A 650 -1.52 -14.79 -8.74
CA LEU A 650 -1.36 -16.10 -9.34
C LEU A 650 -2.69 -16.59 -9.90
N LEU A 651 -2.69 -17.06 -11.15
CA LEU A 651 -3.90 -17.56 -11.82
C LEU A 651 -4.37 -18.92 -11.27
N GLN A 652 -3.50 -19.61 -10.51
CA GLN A 652 -3.76 -20.87 -9.84
C GLN A 652 -2.86 -21.00 -8.59
N GLY A 653 -3.30 -21.78 -7.59
CA GLY A 653 -2.52 -22.07 -6.38
C GLY A 653 -1.39 -23.08 -6.57
N GLY A 654 -0.71 -23.44 -5.48
CA GLY A 654 0.37 -24.43 -5.48
C GLY A 654 1.22 -24.45 -4.19
N ALA A 655 2.31 -25.24 -4.19
CA ALA A 655 3.10 -25.48 -2.99
C ALA A 655 3.91 -24.26 -2.49
N MET A 656 4.21 -23.29 -3.37
CA MET A 656 5.03 -22.11 -3.05
C MET A 656 4.22 -20.92 -2.51
N GLU A 657 2.91 -21.04 -2.25
CA GLU A 657 2.08 -19.91 -1.80
C GLU A 657 2.62 -19.22 -0.54
N ALA A 658 3.10 -20.00 0.43
CA ALA A 658 3.71 -19.46 1.65
C ALA A 658 4.99 -18.66 1.36
N GLU A 659 5.77 -19.08 0.36
CA GLU A 659 7.01 -18.39 -0.04
C GLU A 659 6.69 -17.06 -0.71
N TYR A 660 5.69 -17.01 -1.60
CA TYR A 660 5.19 -15.76 -2.17
C TYR A 660 4.64 -14.82 -1.10
N ALA A 661 3.77 -15.33 -0.21
CA ALA A 661 3.18 -14.56 0.87
C ALA A 661 4.21 -14.01 1.87
N SER A 662 5.35 -14.69 2.03
CA SER A 662 6.46 -14.20 2.87
C SER A 662 7.15 -12.96 2.30
N VAL A 663 7.08 -12.76 0.98
CA VAL A 663 7.70 -11.64 0.27
C VAL A 663 6.75 -10.47 0.15
N ALA A 664 5.49 -10.72 -0.22
CA ALA A 664 4.47 -9.68 -0.43
C ALA A 664 3.05 -10.28 -0.39
N PRO A 665 1.99 -9.45 -0.26
CA PRO A 665 0.62 -9.94 -0.32
C PRO A 665 0.37 -10.75 -1.61
N LEU A 666 -0.32 -11.88 -1.45
CA LEU A 666 -0.59 -12.85 -2.51
C LEU A 666 -2.10 -12.98 -2.72
N THR A 667 -2.53 -12.81 -3.97
CA THR A 667 -3.88 -13.15 -4.43
C THR A 667 -3.80 -14.35 -5.37
N VAL A 668 -4.54 -15.41 -5.05
CA VAL A 668 -4.64 -16.62 -5.87
C VAL A 668 -6.06 -16.72 -6.44
N LEU A 669 -6.18 -16.91 -7.75
CA LEU A 669 -7.48 -17.10 -8.40
C LEU A 669 -7.91 -18.56 -8.37
N ASN A 670 -9.22 -18.77 -8.22
CA ASN A 670 -9.85 -20.09 -8.35
C ASN A 670 -10.39 -20.30 -9.77
N GLN A 671 -10.82 -19.23 -10.44
CA GLN A 671 -11.38 -19.25 -11.78
C GLN A 671 -10.95 -18.04 -12.60
N ALA A 672 -10.75 -18.24 -13.92
CA ALA A 672 -10.34 -17.16 -14.83
C ALA A 672 -11.37 -16.03 -14.95
N SER A 673 -12.66 -16.30 -14.68
CA SER A 673 -13.73 -15.29 -14.64
C SER A 673 -13.51 -14.21 -13.58
N GLN A 674 -12.67 -14.47 -12.57
CA GLN A 674 -12.38 -13.54 -11.48
C GLN A 674 -11.33 -12.48 -11.86
N ILE A 675 -10.60 -12.65 -12.98
CA ILE A 675 -9.51 -11.76 -13.39
C ILE A 675 -9.98 -10.29 -13.48
N PRO A 676 -11.08 -9.93 -14.15
CA PRO A 676 -11.46 -8.52 -14.30
C PRO A 676 -11.79 -7.82 -12.98
N ALA A 677 -12.55 -8.50 -12.09
CA ALA A 677 -12.92 -7.95 -10.79
C ALA A 677 -11.69 -7.77 -9.88
N THR A 678 -10.78 -8.76 -9.91
CA THR A 678 -9.53 -8.73 -9.13
C THR A 678 -8.62 -7.60 -9.62
N LEU A 679 -8.45 -7.43 -10.93
CA LEU A 679 -7.63 -6.35 -11.49
C LEU A 679 -8.22 -4.97 -11.20
N ARG A 680 -9.55 -4.83 -11.19
CA ARG A 680 -10.23 -3.59 -10.76
C ARG A 680 -9.90 -3.25 -9.31
N HIS A 681 -9.93 -4.23 -8.41
CA HIS A 681 -9.53 -4.04 -7.02
C HIS A 681 -8.07 -3.58 -6.90
N PHE A 682 -7.15 -4.15 -7.68
CA PHE A 682 -5.76 -3.67 -7.74
C PHE A 682 -5.64 -2.23 -8.27
N ARG A 683 -6.45 -1.84 -9.28
CA ARG A 683 -6.51 -0.44 -9.74
C ARG A 683 -6.96 0.52 -8.65
N GLU A 684 -7.98 0.15 -7.89
CA GLU A 684 -8.48 0.93 -6.75
C GLU A 684 -7.42 1.07 -5.64
N LYS A 685 -6.56 0.06 -5.47
CA LYS A 685 -5.39 0.10 -4.57
C LYS A 685 -4.19 0.91 -5.09
N GLY A 686 -4.31 1.48 -6.30
CA GLY A 686 -3.30 2.35 -6.92
C GLY A 686 -2.26 1.64 -7.80
N PHE A 687 -2.45 0.37 -8.15
CA PHE A 687 -1.53 -0.32 -9.06
C PHE A 687 -1.73 0.15 -10.51
N THR A 688 -0.65 0.58 -11.17
CA THR A 688 -0.68 1.10 -12.55
C THR A 688 0.23 0.34 -13.51
N ALA A 689 1.10 -0.52 -12.99
CA ALA A 689 2.04 -1.32 -13.77
C ALA A 689 1.96 -2.80 -13.39
N ALA A 690 2.27 -3.67 -14.36
CA ALA A 690 2.30 -5.12 -14.15
C ALA A 690 3.46 -5.78 -14.90
N ILE A 691 4.11 -6.74 -14.25
CA ILE A 691 5.08 -7.65 -14.87
C ILE A 691 4.44 -9.04 -14.90
N ALA A 692 4.09 -9.51 -16.09
CA ALA A 692 3.51 -10.83 -16.31
C ALA A 692 4.62 -11.81 -16.72
N ASN A 693 4.93 -12.76 -15.85
CA ASN A 693 5.97 -13.74 -16.10
C ASN A 693 5.40 -14.97 -16.81
N THR A 694 6.06 -15.42 -17.89
CA THR A 694 5.70 -16.54 -18.78
C THR A 694 4.55 -16.28 -19.75
N ALA A 695 4.60 -16.94 -20.92
CA ALA A 695 3.50 -16.93 -21.87
C ALA A 695 2.20 -17.51 -21.28
N ALA A 696 2.28 -18.43 -20.31
CA ALA A 696 1.12 -19.02 -19.64
C ALA A 696 0.27 -18.00 -18.85
N SER A 697 0.91 -16.94 -18.33
CA SER A 697 0.22 -15.82 -17.66
C SER A 697 -0.55 -14.91 -18.63
N GLY A 698 -0.42 -15.15 -19.95
CA GLY A 698 -1.11 -14.44 -21.02
C GLY A 698 -2.62 -14.38 -20.92
N ARG A 699 -3.24 -15.28 -20.15
CA ARG A 699 -4.68 -15.28 -19.85
C ARG A 699 -5.13 -13.99 -19.16
N ALA A 700 -4.25 -13.33 -18.41
CA ALA A 700 -4.52 -12.05 -17.76
C ALA A 700 -4.06 -10.84 -18.59
N ALA A 701 -3.20 -11.03 -19.60
CA ALA A 701 -2.52 -9.93 -20.30
C ALA A 701 -3.48 -8.95 -20.96
N LYS A 702 -4.53 -9.44 -21.63
CA LYS A 702 -5.55 -8.59 -22.24
C LYS A 702 -6.29 -7.75 -21.19
N PHE A 703 -6.71 -8.37 -20.08
CA PHE A 703 -7.44 -7.68 -19.02
C PHE A 703 -6.58 -6.64 -18.30
N LEU A 704 -5.28 -6.91 -18.12
CA LEU A 704 -4.34 -5.93 -17.57
C LEU A 704 -4.33 -4.65 -18.40
N VAL A 705 -4.18 -4.78 -19.73
CA VAL A 705 -4.15 -3.60 -20.61
C VAL A 705 -5.52 -2.92 -20.70
N ASP A 706 -6.61 -3.68 -20.83
CA ASP A 706 -7.97 -3.13 -20.86
C ASP A 706 -8.33 -2.37 -19.55
N MET A 707 -7.71 -2.71 -18.41
CA MET A 707 -7.87 -2.03 -17.12
C MET A 707 -6.85 -0.89 -16.90
N GLY A 708 -6.03 -0.57 -17.89
CA GLY A 708 -5.08 0.55 -17.85
C GLY A 708 -3.77 0.26 -17.10
N PHE A 709 -3.34 -1.00 -17.03
CA PHE A 709 -2.00 -1.36 -16.55
C PHE A 709 -0.96 -1.27 -17.67
N ARG A 710 0.15 -0.58 -17.40
CA ARG A 710 1.35 -0.71 -18.23
C ARG A 710 1.96 -2.09 -18.01
N THR A 711 1.92 -2.92 -19.05
CA THR A 711 2.21 -4.36 -18.90
C THR A 711 3.50 -4.76 -19.61
N VAL A 712 4.42 -5.37 -18.88
CA VAL A 712 5.64 -6.02 -19.38
C VAL A 712 5.42 -7.53 -19.35
N SER A 713 5.47 -8.18 -20.51
CA SER A 713 5.33 -9.64 -20.61
C SER A 713 6.69 -10.30 -20.78
N LEU A 714 7.01 -11.25 -19.91
CA LEU A 714 8.25 -12.04 -20.01
C LEU A 714 7.95 -13.35 -20.74
N VAL A 715 8.72 -13.65 -21.78
CA VAL A 715 8.53 -14.84 -22.61
C VAL A 715 9.80 -15.70 -22.56
N HIS A 716 9.66 -16.88 -21.97
CA HIS A 716 10.75 -17.80 -21.66
C HIS A 716 10.45 -19.22 -22.17
N GLU A 717 9.62 -19.33 -23.20
CA GLU A 717 9.20 -20.59 -23.78
C GLU A 717 9.76 -20.74 -25.21
N LEU A 718 9.84 -21.96 -25.71
CA LEU A 718 10.16 -22.27 -27.10
C LEU A 718 8.96 -22.96 -27.78
N PRO A 719 8.89 -23.03 -29.12
CA PRO A 719 7.68 -23.47 -29.82
C PRO A 719 7.15 -24.84 -29.40
N ARG A 720 8.02 -25.82 -29.13
CA ARG A 720 7.57 -27.17 -28.77
C ARG A 720 6.85 -27.20 -27.42
N ILE A 721 7.35 -26.48 -26.41
CA ILE A 721 6.68 -26.46 -25.10
C ILE A 721 5.34 -25.73 -25.16
N LEU A 722 5.21 -24.68 -25.99
CA LEU A 722 3.92 -24.04 -26.23
C LEU A 722 2.94 -25.04 -26.85
N HIS A 723 3.39 -25.83 -27.83
CA HIS A 723 2.57 -26.84 -28.48
C HIS A 723 2.15 -27.97 -27.54
N GLU A 724 3.10 -28.54 -26.79
CA GLU A 724 2.84 -29.60 -25.82
C GLU A 724 1.85 -29.15 -24.73
N LYS A 725 1.87 -27.87 -24.37
CA LYS A 725 0.98 -27.28 -23.36
C LYS A 725 -0.26 -26.59 -23.93
N ARG A 726 -0.44 -26.55 -25.25
CA ARG A 726 -1.54 -25.86 -25.97
C ARG A 726 -1.67 -24.38 -25.57
N LEU A 727 -0.54 -23.68 -25.56
CA LEU A 727 -0.43 -22.29 -25.12
C LEU A 727 -0.25 -21.29 -26.27
N GLU A 728 -0.28 -21.71 -27.53
CA GLU A 728 0.03 -20.86 -28.68
C GLU A 728 -0.87 -19.63 -28.78
N GLU A 729 -2.18 -19.80 -28.63
CA GLU A 729 -3.15 -18.69 -28.66
C GLU A 729 -3.03 -17.77 -27.44
N ILE A 730 -2.71 -18.34 -26.28
CA ILE A 730 -2.48 -17.57 -25.05
C ILE A 730 -1.21 -16.73 -25.19
N ALA A 731 -0.14 -17.31 -25.74
CA ALA A 731 1.12 -16.62 -26.02
C ALA A 731 0.92 -15.49 -27.04
N ARG A 732 0.17 -15.75 -28.12
CA ARG A 732 -0.20 -14.74 -29.12
C ARG A 732 -0.95 -13.57 -28.48
N ALA A 733 -1.94 -13.84 -27.62
CA ALA A 733 -2.69 -12.81 -26.93
C ALA A 733 -1.81 -11.99 -25.96
N ALA A 734 -0.90 -12.66 -25.24
CA ALA A 734 0.06 -12.02 -24.33
C ALA A 734 0.99 -11.05 -25.07
N ILE A 735 1.62 -11.55 -26.14
CA ILE A 735 2.59 -10.80 -26.95
C ILE A 735 1.88 -9.65 -27.68
N GLY A 736 0.69 -9.90 -28.22
CA GLY A 736 -0.08 -8.89 -28.95
C GLY A 736 -0.56 -7.73 -28.07
N SER A 737 -0.91 -8.00 -26.82
CA SER A 737 -1.51 -7.00 -25.91
C SER A 737 -0.49 -6.21 -25.10
N ALA A 738 0.68 -6.80 -24.77
CA ALA A 738 1.65 -6.16 -23.88
C ALA A 738 2.25 -4.86 -24.46
N HIS A 739 2.63 -3.95 -23.57
CA HIS A 739 3.33 -2.72 -23.95
C HIS A 739 4.78 -3.01 -24.33
N HIS A 740 5.43 -3.93 -23.60
CA HIS A 740 6.75 -4.45 -23.89
C HIS A 740 6.77 -5.96 -23.71
N VAL A 741 7.52 -6.65 -24.56
CA VAL A 741 7.70 -8.10 -24.51
C VAL A 741 9.19 -8.39 -24.41
N VAL A 742 9.59 -9.07 -23.34
CA VAL A 742 11.00 -9.36 -23.04
C VAL A 742 11.28 -10.82 -23.32
N PHE A 743 12.19 -11.07 -24.26
CA PHE A 743 12.68 -12.40 -24.61
C PHE A 743 14.05 -12.65 -23.99
N ALA A 744 14.30 -13.91 -23.60
CA ALA A 744 15.57 -14.28 -22.98
C ALA A 744 16.78 -14.22 -23.94
N SER A 745 16.57 -14.37 -25.26
CA SER A 745 17.59 -14.26 -26.29
C SER A 745 16.98 -14.03 -27.68
N ASP A 746 17.80 -13.57 -28.64
CA ASP A 746 17.38 -13.44 -30.05
C ASP A 746 16.82 -14.75 -30.62
N PHE A 747 17.45 -15.88 -30.29
CA PHE A 747 17.00 -17.20 -30.74
C PHE A 747 15.56 -17.51 -30.29
N VAL A 748 15.23 -17.18 -29.03
CA VAL A 748 13.89 -17.42 -28.47
C VAL A 748 12.87 -16.52 -29.15
N ARG A 749 13.19 -15.23 -29.34
CA ARG A 749 12.34 -14.29 -30.09
C ARG A 749 12.07 -14.84 -31.49
N ASP A 750 13.12 -15.11 -32.26
CA ASP A 750 13.01 -15.46 -33.67
C ASP A 750 12.19 -16.75 -33.87
N LYS A 751 12.44 -17.78 -33.04
CA LYS A 751 11.70 -19.03 -33.13
C LYS A 751 10.23 -18.90 -32.73
N LEU A 752 9.92 -18.10 -31.72
CA LEU A 752 8.53 -17.88 -31.33
C LEU A 752 7.77 -16.99 -32.30
N VAL A 753 8.40 -15.92 -32.79
CA VAL A 753 7.82 -15.03 -33.78
C VAL A 753 7.52 -15.79 -35.07
N GLU A 754 8.45 -16.62 -35.52
CA GLU A 754 8.26 -17.54 -36.66
C GLU A 754 7.09 -18.50 -36.40
N ALA A 755 7.10 -19.22 -35.28
CA ALA A 755 6.08 -20.22 -34.95
C ALA A 755 4.68 -19.64 -34.77
N LEU A 756 4.58 -18.41 -34.26
CA LEU A 756 3.31 -17.72 -34.07
C LEU A 756 2.92 -16.85 -35.27
N GLY A 757 3.78 -16.66 -36.28
CA GLY A 757 3.48 -15.76 -37.41
C GLY A 757 3.30 -14.30 -36.98
N LEU A 758 4.19 -13.81 -36.11
CA LEU A 758 4.25 -12.42 -35.65
C LEU A 758 5.25 -11.61 -36.48
N ASP A 759 5.20 -10.28 -36.39
CA ASP A 759 6.19 -9.40 -37.02
C ASP A 759 7.49 -9.35 -36.19
N ALA A 760 8.60 -9.79 -36.77
CA ALA A 760 9.90 -9.79 -36.11
C ALA A 760 10.48 -8.38 -35.89
N THR A 761 9.93 -7.36 -36.56
CA THR A 761 10.40 -5.97 -36.50
C THR A 761 9.65 -5.13 -35.47
N ASP A 762 8.77 -5.73 -34.67
CA ASP A 762 8.01 -5.04 -33.63
C ASP A 762 8.95 -4.44 -32.56
N GLU A 763 8.97 -3.11 -32.45
CA GLU A 763 9.82 -2.35 -31.52
C GLU A 763 9.53 -2.67 -30.04
N ARG A 764 8.39 -3.29 -29.73
CA ARG A 764 8.06 -3.74 -28.37
C ARG A 764 8.88 -4.96 -27.94
N PHE A 765 9.52 -5.67 -28.88
CA PHE A 765 10.26 -6.90 -28.63
C PHE A 765 11.69 -6.59 -28.19
N LEU A 766 11.98 -6.85 -26.92
CA LEU A 766 13.25 -6.55 -26.29
C LEU A 766 13.99 -7.83 -25.92
N ILE A 767 15.30 -7.85 -26.11
CA ILE A 767 16.15 -8.98 -25.72
C ILE A 767 16.82 -8.68 -24.40
N ARG A 768 16.45 -9.43 -23.36
CA ARG A 768 17.10 -9.35 -22.05
C ARG A 768 17.05 -10.69 -21.33
N ALA A 769 18.22 -11.29 -21.15
CA ALA A 769 18.37 -12.51 -20.38
C ALA A 769 18.18 -12.26 -18.87
N GLN A 770 17.47 -13.16 -18.21
CA GLN A 770 17.11 -13.06 -16.79
C GLN A 770 18.28 -13.08 -15.80
N GLY A 771 19.46 -13.53 -16.23
CA GLY A 771 20.63 -13.69 -15.36
C GLY A 771 20.45 -14.76 -14.27
N SER A 772 21.30 -14.74 -13.24
CA SER A 772 21.22 -15.70 -12.12
C SER A 772 20.83 -15.01 -10.81
N TYR A 773 19.67 -15.39 -10.26
CA TYR A 773 19.23 -14.96 -8.92
C TYR A 773 19.95 -15.70 -7.78
N LYS A 774 20.85 -16.64 -8.09
CA LYS A 774 21.77 -17.27 -7.15
C LYS A 774 23.19 -16.78 -7.44
N GLN A 775 23.86 -16.22 -6.44
CA GLN A 775 25.29 -15.95 -6.53
C GLN A 775 26.04 -17.26 -6.24
N ILE A 776 26.74 -17.78 -7.24
CA ILE A 776 27.56 -18.98 -7.14
C ILE A 776 29.02 -18.54 -7.19
N GLU A 777 29.75 -18.81 -6.12
CA GLU A 777 31.18 -18.50 -6.03
C GLU A 777 32.04 -19.78 -6.08
N PRO A 778 33.32 -19.70 -6.48
CA PRO A 778 34.21 -20.85 -6.41
C PRO A 778 34.33 -21.40 -4.99
N ALA A 779 34.06 -22.71 -4.81
CA ALA A 779 34.10 -23.40 -3.52
C ALA A 779 35.07 -24.59 -3.55
N PRO A 780 36.39 -24.35 -3.59
CA PRO A 780 37.39 -25.40 -3.82
C PRO A 780 37.47 -26.41 -2.68
N THR A 781 37.21 -25.98 -1.43
CA THR A 781 37.26 -26.85 -0.25
C THR A 781 36.10 -27.85 -0.25
N GLU A 782 34.89 -27.36 -0.49
CA GLU A 782 33.66 -28.14 -0.56
C GLU A 782 33.67 -29.03 -1.83
N ALA A 783 34.21 -28.54 -2.93
CA ALA A 783 34.42 -29.33 -4.15
C ALA A 783 35.26 -30.59 -3.91
N ALA A 784 36.31 -30.50 -3.08
CA ALA A 784 37.13 -31.66 -2.71
C ALA A 784 36.33 -32.69 -1.90
N LEU A 785 35.39 -32.24 -1.06
CA LEU A 785 34.48 -33.13 -0.32
C LEU A 785 33.51 -33.85 -1.26
N VAL A 786 32.92 -33.13 -2.22
CA VAL A 786 32.03 -33.70 -3.25
C VAL A 786 32.77 -34.72 -4.12
N ARG A 787 34.01 -34.43 -4.54
CA ARG A 787 34.82 -35.41 -5.29
C ARG A 787 35.09 -36.67 -4.47
N LYS A 788 35.38 -36.52 -3.17
CA LYS A 788 35.58 -37.64 -2.26
C LYS A 788 34.29 -38.46 -2.05
N GLU A 789 33.14 -37.80 -1.94
CA GLU A 789 31.81 -38.43 -1.84
C GLU A 789 31.57 -39.41 -2.99
N PHE A 790 31.92 -39.00 -4.22
CA PHE A 790 31.74 -39.81 -5.43
C PHE A 790 32.92 -40.72 -5.78
N GLY A 791 33.95 -40.78 -4.93
CA GLY A 791 35.15 -41.60 -5.18
C GLY A 791 36.00 -41.14 -6.38
N ILE A 792 35.93 -39.85 -6.74
CA ILE A 792 36.66 -39.27 -7.88
C ILE A 792 38.08 -38.92 -7.42
N ALA A 793 39.10 -39.54 -8.03
CA ALA A 793 40.50 -39.24 -7.69
C ALA A 793 40.91 -37.83 -8.18
N PRO A 794 41.96 -37.21 -7.61
CA PRO A 794 42.42 -35.88 -8.06
C PRO A 794 42.79 -35.80 -9.55
N ALA A 795 43.22 -36.91 -10.14
CA ALA A 795 43.58 -37.01 -11.56
C ALA A 795 42.36 -37.30 -12.48
N ASP A 796 41.24 -37.73 -11.91
CA ASP A 796 40.03 -38.08 -12.64
C ASP A 796 39.23 -36.82 -13.00
N LYS A 797 38.43 -36.96 -14.06
CA LYS A 797 37.69 -35.85 -14.67
C LYS A 797 36.20 -35.99 -14.44
N MET A 798 35.50 -34.87 -14.20
CA MET A 798 34.07 -34.85 -13.91
C MET A 798 33.30 -33.98 -14.91
N VAL A 799 32.26 -34.55 -15.51
CA VAL A 799 31.31 -33.87 -16.41
C VAL A 799 29.97 -33.76 -15.72
N LEU A 800 29.40 -32.55 -15.70
CA LEU A 800 28.15 -32.26 -15.01
C LEU A 800 27.02 -31.94 -15.99
N GLY A 801 25.83 -32.49 -15.73
CA GLY A 801 24.56 -32.05 -16.28
C GLY A 801 23.59 -31.69 -15.15
N VAL A 802 22.77 -30.64 -15.33
CA VAL A 802 21.82 -30.17 -14.31
C VAL A 802 20.46 -29.90 -14.94
N GLY A 803 19.41 -30.40 -14.30
CA GLY A 803 18.02 -30.16 -14.68
C GLY A 803 17.11 -31.33 -14.35
N TYR A 804 15.80 -31.11 -14.49
CA TYR A 804 14.84 -32.22 -14.46
C TYR A 804 15.14 -33.16 -15.64
N ALA A 805 15.48 -34.42 -15.36
CA ALA A 805 15.86 -35.39 -16.37
C ALA A 805 14.64 -35.86 -17.17
N ASP A 806 14.37 -35.13 -18.25
CA ASP A 806 13.36 -35.44 -19.26
C ASP A 806 14.00 -35.44 -20.66
N LEU A 807 13.19 -35.71 -21.70
CA LEU A 807 13.63 -35.67 -23.09
C LEU A 807 13.98 -34.25 -23.56
N ARG A 808 13.39 -33.21 -22.95
CA ARG A 808 13.64 -31.81 -23.33
C ARG A 808 15.04 -31.37 -22.89
N LYS A 809 15.44 -31.70 -21.67
CA LYS A 809 16.78 -31.48 -21.10
C LYS A 809 17.81 -32.49 -21.63
N GLY A 810 17.36 -33.53 -22.33
CA GLY A 810 18.22 -34.44 -23.08
C GLY A 810 19.03 -35.39 -22.19
N PHE A 811 18.45 -35.85 -21.07
CA PHE A 811 19.11 -36.81 -20.18
C PHE A 811 19.53 -38.09 -20.92
N ASP A 812 18.71 -38.55 -21.87
CA ASP A 812 19.01 -39.67 -22.75
C ASP A 812 20.26 -39.42 -23.60
N LEU A 813 20.44 -38.20 -24.11
CA LEU A 813 21.63 -37.79 -24.85
C LEU A 813 22.85 -37.71 -23.95
N PHE A 814 22.70 -37.20 -22.71
CA PHE A 814 23.76 -37.17 -21.71
C PHE A 814 24.29 -38.58 -21.38
N LEU A 815 23.40 -39.55 -21.20
CA LEU A 815 23.76 -40.95 -20.97
C LEU A 815 24.51 -41.56 -22.17
N GLN A 816 24.10 -41.23 -23.40
CA GLN A 816 24.81 -41.66 -24.61
C GLN A 816 26.20 -41.04 -24.72
N VAL A 817 26.33 -39.75 -24.41
CA VAL A 817 27.62 -39.03 -24.40
C VAL A 817 28.57 -39.65 -23.39
N TRP A 818 28.10 -39.98 -22.18
CA TRP A 818 28.88 -40.73 -21.20
C TRP A 818 29.40 -42.06 -21.77
N ASN A 819 28.51 -42.84 -22.40
CA ASN A 819 28.87 -44.14 -22.94
C ASN A 819 29.89 -44.05 -24.09
N LEU A 820 29.90 -42.95 -24.83
CA LEU A 820 30.92 -42.66 -25.86
C LEU A 820 32.24 -42.19 -25.25
N ALA A 821 32.19 -41.26 -24.30
CA ALA A 821 33.37 -40.70 -23.65
C ALA A 821 34.16 -41.75 -22.86
N ARG A 822 33.47 -42.63 -22.11
CA ARG A 822 34.12 -43.67 -21.30
C ARG A 822 34.90 -44.70 -22.12
N ARG A 823 34.52 -44.91 -23.40
CA ARG A 823 35.23 -45.84 -24.30
C ARG A 823 36.62 -45.32 -24.68
N ARG A 824 36.85 -44.02 -24.54
CA ARG A 824 38.08 -43.33 -24.92
C ARG A 824 38.89 -42.89 -23.70
N ASN A 825 38.23 -42.60 -22.57
CA ASN A 825 38.86 -42.32 -21.29
C ASN A 825 38.10 -43.05 -20.16
N ALA A 826 38.71 -44.07 -19.56
CA ALA A 826 38.08 -44.83 -18.47
C ALA A 826 37.92 -44.04 -17.17
N ASN A 827 38.69 -42.95 -16.99
CA ASN A 827 38.76 -42.17 -15.74
C ASN A 827 37.87 -40.91 -15.77
N VAL A 828 36.80 -40.92 -16.56
CA VAL A 828 35.83 -39.80 -16.64
C VAL A 828 34.54 -40.17 -15.92
N HIS A 829 34.13 -39.34 -14.97
CA HIS A 829 32.88 -39.44 -14.26
C HIS A 829 31.85 -38.50 -14.87
N PHE A 830 30.62 -38.97 -15.03
CA PHE A 830 29.47 -38.13 -15.39
C PHE A 830 28.54 -38.04 -14.21
N CYS A 831 28.04 -36.85 -13.92
CA CYS A 831 27.10 -36.58 -12.83
C CYS A 831 25.90 -35.82 -13.37
N TRP A 832 24.70 -36.28 -13.04
CA TRP A 832 23.46 -35.57 -13.32
C TRP A 832 22.76 -35.18 -12.02
N ALA A 833 22.54 -33.88 -11.83
CA ALA A 833 21.80 -33.34 -10.69
C ALA A 833 20.39 -32.89 -11.09
N GLY A 834 19.39 -33.46 -10.41
CA GLY A 834 17.97 -33.19 -10.61
C GLY A 834 17.12 -34.46 -10.54
N GLY A 835 15.81 -34.30 -10.29
CA GLY A 835 14.85 -35.40 -10.37
C GLY A 835 14.71 -35.93 -11.79
N ILE A 836 14.21 -37.17 -11.95
CA ILE A 836 14.02 -37.83 -13.24
C ILE A 836 12.55 -38.06 -13.53
N ASP A 837 12.16 -37.88 -14.79
CA ASP A 837 10.83 -38.20 -15.26
C ASP A 837 10.52 -39.69 -15.06
N PRO A 838 9.40 -40.04 -14.40
CA PRO A 838 9.06 -41.44 -14.11
C PRO A 838 8.98 -42.31 -15.36
N SER A 839 8.47 -41.78 -16.48
CA SER A 839 8.38 -42.55 -17.72
C SER A 839 9.77 -42.79 -18.32
N LEU A 840 10.65 -41.78 -18.29
CA LEU A 840 12.01 -41.94 -18.76
C LEU A 840 12.80 -42.94 -17.90
N GLN A 841 12.59 -42.92 -16.58
CA GLN A 841 13.20 -43.88 -15.65
C GLN A 841 12.75 -45.32 -15.92
N GLU A 842 11.50 -45.52 -16.32
CA GLU A 842 10.96 -46.84 -16.69
C GLU A 842 11.67 -47.40 -17.94
N TRP A 843 11.85 -46.57 -18.97
CA TRP A 843 12.50 -46.98 -20.22
C TRP A 843 14.02 -47.13 -20.13
N LEU A 844 14.71 -46.18 -19.47
CA LEU A 844 16.18 -46.15 -19.39
C LEU A 844 16.75 -46.79 -18.12
N GLY A 845 15.91 -47.21 -17.16
CA GLY A 845 16.34 -47.77 -15.88
C GLY A 845 17.42 -48.86 -15.97
N PRO A 846 17.30 -49.87 -16.86
CA PRO A 846 18.36 -50.88 -17.04
C PRO A 846 19.69 -50.33 -17.57
N GLU A 847 19.68 -49.24 -18.34
CA GLU A 847 20.89 -48.57 -18.82
C GLU A 847 21.53 -47.73 -17.73
N ILE A 848 20.71 -46.96 -16.99
CA ILE A 848 21.16 -46.15 -15.85
C ILE A 848 21.81 -47.04 -14.79
N LYS A 849 21.16 -48.13 -14.37
CA LYS A 849 21.72 -49.07 -13.39
C LYS A 849 23.06 -49.66 -13.83
N ARG A 850 23.20 -49.97 -15.13
CA ARG A 850 24.47 -50.45 -15.70
C ARG A 850 25.53 -49.36 -15.70
N ALA A 851 25.14 -48.10 -15.90
CA ALA A 851 26.05 -46.96 -15.83
C ALA A 851 26.51 -46.70 -14.39
N GLU A 852 25.60 -46.65 -13.42
CA GLU A 852 25.91 -46.46 -11.99
C GLU A 852 26.79 -47.59 -11.45
N ALA A 853 26.56 -48.84 -11.87
CA ALA A 853 27.38 -49.99 -11.48
C ALA A 853 28.86 -49.87 -11.91
N THR A 854 29.21 -48.94 -12.82
CA THR A 854 30.62 -48.68 -13.18
C THR A 854 31.36 -47.83 -12.15
N GLY A 855 30.66 -47.12 -11.25
CA GLY A 855 31.23 -46.10 -10.36
C GLY A 855 31.60 -44.78 -11.05
N HIS A 856 31.38 -44.66 -12.36
CA HIS A 856 31.73 -43.49 -13.17
C HIS A 856 30.51 -42.75 -13.74
N PHE A 857 29.29 -43.10 -13.31
CA PHE A 857 28.07 -42.36 -13.63
C PHE A 857 27.25 -42.18 -12.36
N HIS A 858 26.83 -40.95 -12.08
CA HIS A 858 26.18 -40.58 -10.82
C HIS A 858 24.87 -39.85 -11.10
N LEU A 859 23.74 -40.41 -10.67
CA LEU A 859 22.43 -39.73 -10.70
C LEU A 859 22.09 -39.30 -9.28
N VAL A 860 22.33 -38.01 -8.97
CA VAL A 860 22.40 -37.55 -7.56
C VAL A 860 21.11 -36.92 -7.04
N GLY A 861 20.07 -36.82 -7.87
CA GLY A 861 18.80 -36.20 -7.50
C GLY A 861 18.92 -34.70 -7.21
N TYR A 862 17.96 -34.14 -6.47
CA TYR A 862 18.00 -32.74 -6.04
C TYR A 862 19.07 -32.53 -4.97
N ARG A 863 19.89 -31.50 -5.14
CA ARG A 863 20.96 -31.11 -4.20
C ARG A 863 20.85 -29.66 -3.78
N SER A 864 21.18 -29.37 -2.52
CA SER A 864 21.22 -28.02 -1.97
C SER A 864 22.61 -27.37 -2.10
N ASP A 865 23.67 -28.16 -2.28
CA ASP A 865 25.08 -27.75 -2.34
C ASP A 865 25.59 -27.59 -3.79
N MET A 866 24.76 -27.03 -4.66
CA MET A 866 25.07 -26.90 -6.11
C MET A 866 26.39 -26.17 -6.38
N GLN A 867 26.76 -25.19 -5.55
CA GLN A 867 28.01 -24.44 -5.66
C GLN A 867 29.26 -25.35 -5.56
N ALA A 868 29.23 -26.30 -4.63
CA ALA A 868 30.30 -27.30 -4.48
C ALA A 868 30.34 -28.25 -5.67
N LEU A 869 29.16 -28.64 -6.18
CA LEU A 869 29.05 -29.54 -7.33
C LEU A 869 29.57 -28.91 -8.63
N TYR A 870 29.27 -27.64 -8.89
CA TYR A 870 29.85 -26.91 -10.02
C TYR A 870 31.38 -26.82 -9.87
N SER A 871 31.86 -26.41 -8.70
CA SER A 871 33.29 -26.28 -8.42
C SER A 871 34.07 -27.60 -8.48
N ALA A 872 33.40 -28.74 -8.24
CA ALA A 872 33.97 -30.08 -8.38
C ALA A 872 34.12 -30.53 -9.85
N SER A 873 33.41 -29.89 -10.78
CA SER A 873 33.27 -30.34 -12.17
C SER A 873 34.35 -29.73 -13.07
N ASP A 874 34.81 -30.48 -14.08
CA ASP A 874 35.77 -30.00 -15.07
C ASP A 874 35.06 -29.41 -16.31
N VAL A 875 33.90 -29.95 -16.69
CA VAL A 875 33.12 -29.52 -17.86
C VAL A 875 31.63 -29.61 -17.54
N TYR A 876 30.85 -28.64 -18.03
CA TYR A 876 29.39 -28.69 -17.99
C TYR A 876 28.83 -29.05 -19.38
N ALA A 877 28.02 -30.11 -19.47
CA ALA A 877 27.42 -30.57 -20.71
C ALA A 877 25.92 -30.22 -20.75
N LEU A 878 25.58 -29.19 -21.52
CA LEU A 878 24.20 -28.79 -21.79
C LEU A 878 23.65 -29.61 -22.96
N THR A 879 23.00 -30.72 -22.63
CA THR A 879 22.46 -31.69 -23.60
C THR A 879 21.00 -31.43 -23.97
N SER A 880 20.46 -30.27 -23.62
CA SER A 880 19.07 -29.88 -23.91
C SER A 880 18.77 -29.89 -25.41
N ARG A 881 17.58 -30.38 -25.77
CA ARG A 881 16.98 -30.21 -27.10
C ARG A 881 16.34 -28.83 -27.26
N GLU A 882 15.76 -28.31 -26.19
CA GLU A 882 15.20 -26.96 -26.10
C GLU A 882 15.41 -26.40 -24.69
N ASP A 883 16.07 -25.25 -24.61
CA ASP A 883 16.29 -24.51 -23.37
C ASP A 883 16.48 -23.01 -23.64
N PRO A 884 15.49 -22.16 -23.33
CA PRO A 884 15.48 -20.76 -23.78
C PRO A 884 16.77 -20.01 -23.40
N PHE A 885 17.13 -20.02 -22.12
CA PHE A 885 18.37 -19.45 -21.60
C PHE A 885 18.68 -19.99 -20.18
N PRO A 886 19.18 -21.24 -20.04
CA PRO A 886 19.31 -21.89 -18.74
C PRO A 886 20.32 -21.22 -17.81
N THR A 887 19.87 -20.83 -16.61
CA THR A 887 20.72 -20.20 -15.58
C THR A 887 21.84 -21.12 -15.11
N VAL A 888 21.60 -22.44 -15.06
CA VAL A 888 22.59 -23.46 -14.67
C VAL A 888 23.86 -23.45 -15.54
N ALA A 889 23.76 -23.02 -16.80
CA ALA A 889 24.93 -22.82 -17.66
C ALA A 889 25.72 -21.57 -17.27
N LEU A 890 25.04 -20.50 -16.83
CA LEU A 890 25.67 -19.30 -16.29
C LEU A 890 26.33 -19.60 -14.94
N GLU A 891 25.67 -20.37 -14.08
CA GLU A 891 26.18 -20.80 -12.77
C GLU A 891 27.47 -21.62 -12.89
N ALA A 892 27.58 -22.50 -13.88
CA ALA A 892 28.81 -23.24 -14.17
C ALA A 892 29.95 -22.28 -14.63
N LEU A 893 29.64 -21.33 -15.51
CA LEU A 893 30.61 -20.33 -15.98
C LEU A 893 31.06 -19.38 -14.85
N SER A 894 30.20 -19.07 -13.88
CA SER A 894 30.53 -18.25 -12.70
C SER A 894 31.67 -18.82 -11.85
N VAL A 895 31.87 -20.14 -11.88
CA VAL A 895 33.00 -20.80 -11.19
C VAL A 895 34.09 -21.28 -12.16
N GLY A 896 34.06 -20.77 -13.39
CA GLY A 896 35.07 -21.04 -14.41
C GLY A 896 35.00 -22.44 -15.02
N VAL A 897 33.82 -23.09 -15.01
CA VAL A 897 33.61 -24.38 -15.69
C VAL A 897 33.14 -24.13 -17.12
N PRO A 898 33.89 -24.57 -18.15
CA PRO A 898 33.50 -24.39 -19.54
C PRO A 898 32.26 -25.21 -19.88
N VAL A 899 31.40 -24.63 -20.73
CA VAL A 899 30.14 -25.25 -21.15
C VAL A 899 30.28 -25.81 -22.57
N VAL A 900 29.74 -27.01 -22.80
CA VAL A 900 29.53 -27.59 -24.13
C VAL A 900 28.02 -27.71 -24.37
N ALA A 901 27.53 -27.20 -25.49
CA ALA A 901 26.10 -27.17 -25.82
C ALA A 901 25.82 -27.60 -27.27
N PHE A 902 24.61 -28.10 -27.53
CA PHE A 902 24.13 -28.32 -28.90
C PHE A 902 23.78 -26.99 -29.60
N GLN A 903 24.04 -26.87 -30.90
CA GLN A 903 23.54 -25.78 -31.73
C GLN A 903 22.02 -25.83 -31.80
N ASP A 904 21.34 -24.71 -32.02
CA ASP A 904 19.88 -24.63 -32.20
C ASP A 904 19.04 -25.15 -31.01
N SER A 905 19.65 -25.26 -29.82
CA SER A 905 18.96 -25.71 -28.61
C SER A 905 18.44 -24.57 -27.72
N GLY A 906 18.64 -23.30 -28.09
CA GLY A 906 18.33 -22.14 -27.25
C GLY A 906 19.28 -20.96 -27.43
N GLY A 907 19.31 -20.05 -26.46
CA GLY A 907 20.15 -18.85 -26.51
C GLY A 907 21.60 -19.00 -26.02
N ILE A 908 21.90 -20.03 -25.21
CA ILE A 908 23.26 -20.26 -24.70
C ILE A 908 24.29 -20.56 -25.80
N PRO A 909 24.03 -21.37 -26.83
CA PRO A 909 25.00 -21.62 -27.90
C PRO A 909 25.54 -20.35 -28.56
N GLY A 910 24.64 -19.41 -28.91
CA GLY A 910 25.04 -18.12 -29.48
C GLY A 910 25.91 -17.30 -28.53
N PHE A 911 25.58 -17.31 -27.23
CA PHE A 911 26.37 -16.66 -26.19
C PHE A 911 27.78 -17.27 -26.05
N LEU A 912 27.90 -18.59 -26.01
CA LEU A 912 29.20 -19.29 -25.90
C LEU A 912 30.14 -18.95 -27.06
N LEU A 913 29.60 -18.89 -28.29
CA LEU A 913 30.35 -18.51 -29.49
C LEU A 913 30.80 -17.06 -29.44
N LYS A 914 29.89 -16.14 -29.07
CA LYS A 914 30.16 -14.70 -29.01
C LYS A 914 31.25 -14.33 -28.01
N GLU A 915 31.21 -14.91 -26.81
CA GLU A 915 32.15 -14.58 -25.73
C GLU A 915 33.39 -15.48 -25.71
N ASN A 916 33.40 -16.57 -26.49
CA ASN A 916 34.45 -17.59 -26.52
C ASN A 916 34.73 -18.18 -25.12
N VAL A 917 33.67 -18.68 -24.47
CA VAL A 917 33.70 -19.26 -23.11
C VAL A 917 33.24 -20.73 -23.06
N GLY A 918 33.06 -21.36 -24.22
CA GLY A 918 32.59 -22.74 -24.32
C GLY A 918 32.73 -23.33 -25.73
N ARG A 919 32.04 -24.45 -25.97
CA ARG A 919 31.99 -25.13 -27.26
C ARG A 919 30.55 -25.39 -27.69
N VAL A 920 30.29 -25.26 -28.98
CA VAL A 920 29.00 -25.57 -29.60
C VAL A 920 29.20 -26.66 -30.63
N VAL A 921 28.34 -27.66 -30.63
CA VAL A 921 28.39 -28.83 -31.54
C VAL A 921 27.07 -28.97 -32.30
N PRO A 922 27.03 -29.67 -33.45
CA PRO A 922 25.79 -29.84 -34.22
C PRO A 922 24.64 -30.42 -33.39
N TYR A 923 23.40 -30.00 -33.70
CA TYR A 923 22.22 -30.34 -32.92
C TYR A 923 22.04 -31.86 -32.73
N CYS A 924 21.89 -32.28 -31.46
CA CYS A 924 21.72 -33.68 -31.04
C CYS A 924 22.81 -34.67 -31.53
N ASP A 925 23.98 -34.20 -32.00
CA ASP A 925 25.10 -35.05 -32.40
C ASP A 925 25.91 -35.51 -31.18
N THR A 926 25.54 -36.66 -30.62
CA THR A 926 26.20 -37.20 -29.41
C THR A 926 27.68 -37.59 -29.62
N PRO A 927 28.12 -38.12 -30.78
CA PRO A 927 29.55 -38.24 -31.09
C PRO A 927 30.32 -36.93 -31.07
N ALA A 928 29.80 -35.86 -31.69
CA ALA A 928 30.44 -34.55 -31.69
C ALA A 928 30.49 -33.94 -30.28
N MET A 929 29.40 -34.06 -29.51
CA MET A 929 29.35 -33.66 -28.10
C MET A 929 30.40 -34.39 -27.26
N ALA A 930 30.50 -35.71 -27.38
CA ALA A 930 31.51 -36.49 -26.66
C ALA A 930 32.94 -36.06 -27.03
N GLN A 931 33.21 -35.81 -28.31
CA GLN A 931 34.51 -35.31 -28.76
C GLN A 931 34.83 -33.91 -28.20
N ALA A 932 33.86 -33.02 -28.17
CA ALA A 932 34.03 -31.67 -27.63
C ALA A 932 34.27 -31.69 -26.11
N VAL A 933 33.49 -32.48 -25.37
CA VAL A 933 33.69 -32.72 -23.94
C VAL A 933 35.10 -33.25 -23.68
N GLU A 934 35.56 -34.26 -24.41
CA GLU A 934 36.92 -34.78 -24.28
C GLU A 934 38.01 -33.75 -24.55
N ASN A 935 37.83 -32.93 -25.58
CA ASN A 935 38.77 -31.85 -25.89
C ASN A 935 38.84 -30.83 -24.75
N CYS A 936 37.70 -30.50 -24.15
CA CYS A 936 37.65 -29.66 -22.96
C CYS A 936 38.28 -30.34 -21.74
N LEU A 937 38.09 -31.66 -21.53
CA LEU A 937 38.72 -32.36 -20.41
C LEU A 937 40.26 -32.43 -20.53
N ARG A 938 40.80 -32.37 -21.76
CA ARG A 938 42.25 -32.31 -22.03
C ARG A 938 42.83 -30.90 -21.87
N TRP A 939 42.00 -29.88 -21.93
CA TRP A 939 42.38 -28.48 -21.83
C TRP A 939 41.88 -27.89 -20.52
N MET A 940 42.77 -27.58 -19.58
CA MET A 940 42.37 -26.91 -18.35
C MET A 940 42.38 -25.38 -18.58
N PRO A 941 41.26 -24.68 -18.35
CA PRO A 941 41.26 -23.22 -18.36
C PRO A 941 42.25 -22.70 -17.32
N SER A 942 43.08 -21.73 -17.72
CA SER A 942 43.95 -20.97 -16.83
C SER A 942 43.14 -20.15 -15.82
N ASP A 943 43.75 -19.76 -14.71
CA ASP A 943 43.07 -18.93 -13.69
C ASP A 943 42.56 -17.60 -14.28
N ALA A 944 43.30 -17.02 -15.23
CA ALA A 944 42.88 -15.83 -15.97
C ALA A 944 41.63 -16.08 -16.83
N GLU A 945 41.52 -17.23 -17.48
CA GLU A 945 40.33 -17.60 -18.26
C GLU A 945 39.12 -17.87 -17.37
N ARG A 946 39.33 -18.52 -16.22
CA ARG A 946 38.26 -18.75 -15.22
C ARG A 946 37.75 -17.42 -14.65
N ALA A 947 38.67 -16.53 -14.28
CA ALA A 947 38.33 -15.19 -13.80
C ALA A 947 37.56 -14.41 -14.87
N ARG A 948 37.99 -14.46 -16.14
CA ARG A 948 37.29 -13.84 -17.26
C ARG A 948 35.87 -14.39 -17.44
N MET A 949 35.66 -15.70 -17.32
CA MET A 949 34.32 -16.29 -17.39
C MET A 949 33.43 -15.76 -16.26
N ALA A 950 33.92 -15.78 -15.02
CA ALA A 950 33.19 -15.28 -13.87
C ALA A 950 32.83 -13.79 -14.00
N GLU A 951 33.78 -12.96 -14.43
CA GLU A 951 33.60 -11.53 -14.65
C GLU A 951 32.54 -11.23 -15.72
N ILE A 952 32.54 -11.97 -16.83
CA ILE A 952 31.52 -11.84 -17.89
C ILE A 952 30.12 -12.13 -17.32
N ILE A 953 29.98 -13.16 -16.48
CA ILE A 953 28.68 -13.49 -15.88
C ILE A 953 28.24 -12.43 -14.88
N GLN A 954 29.14 -12.00 -13.99
CA GLN A 954 28.86 -10.98 -12.98
C GLN A 954 28.47 -9.63 -13.60
N THR A 955 29.11 -9.24 -14.72
CA THR A 955 28.88 -7.94 -15.37
C THR A 955 27.67 -7.94 -16.31
N LYS A 956 27.43 -9.02 -17.07
CA LYS A 956 26.35 -9.06 -18.08
C LYS A 956 25.03 -9.65 -17.56
N PHE A 957 25.09 -10.47 -16.51
CA PHE A 957 23.97 -11.30 -16.05
C PHE A 957 23.66 -11.15 -14.55
N ALA A 958 24.00 -9.99 -13.97
CA ALA A 958 23.53 -9.63 -12.63
C ALA A 958 22.00 -9.55 -12.60
N PHE A 959 21.40 -10.31 -11.67
CA PHE A 959 19.93 -10.40 -11.57
C PHE A 959 19.27 -9.06 -11.20
N ALA A 960 19.91 -8.27 -10.32
CA ALA A 960 19.42 -6.95 -9.97
C ALA A 960 19.33 -6.03 -11.20
N ASP A 961 20.33 -6.07 -12.09
CA ASP A 961 20.32 -5.29 -13.32
C ASP A 961 19.20 -5.75 -14.27
N TYR A 962 18.88 -7.04 -14.32
CA TYR A 962 17.73 -7.55 -15.07
C TYR A 962 16.40 -7.00 -14.53
N VAL A 963 16.18 -7.12 -13.22
CA VAL A 963 14.94 -6.64 -12.56
C VAL A 963 14.79 -5.13 -12.70
N ARG A 964 15.89 -4.39 -12.63
CA ARG A 964 15.93 -2.95 -12.86
C ARG A 964 15.44 -2.55 -14.24
N ASP A 965 15.90 -3.26 -15.26
CA ASP A 965 15.48 -2.99 -16.64
C ASP A 965 13.99 -3.31 -16.82
N LEU A 966 13.47 -4.37 -16.18
CA LEU A 966 12.02 -4.65 -16.15
C LEU A 966 11.23 -3.55 -15.46
N LEU A 967 11.72 -3.05 -14.32
CA LEU A 967 11.09 -1.95 -13.59
C LEU A 967 11.01 -0.69 -14.46
N ARG A 968 12.07 -0.33 -15.19
CA ARG A 968 12.07 0.82 -16.10
C ARG A 968 11.06 0.68 -17.23
N LEU A 969 10.85 -0.53 -17.74
CA LEU A 969 9.81 -0.79 -18.75
C LEU A 969 8.39 -0.68 -18.17
N ALA A 970 8.21 -1.16 -16.94
CA ALA A 970 6.93 -1.17 -16.24
C ALA A 970 6.54 0.22 -15.71
N VAL A 971 7.51 1.00 -15.23
CA VAL A 971 7.33 2.32 -14.60
C VAL A 971 8.39 3.31 -15.11
N PRO A 972 8.32 3.75 -16.39
CA PRO A 972 9.35 4.59 -17.00
C PRO A 972 9.42 6.00 -16.41
N SER A 973 8.38 6.43 -15.70
CA SER A 973 8.26 7.77 -15.11
C SER A 973 9.02 7.96 -13.81
N VAL A 974 9.71 6.92 -13.29
CA VAL A 974 10.45 7.00 -12.02
C VAL A 974 11.93 7.30 -12.32
N PRO A 975 12.44 8.49 -11.96
CA PRO A 975 13.86 8.79 -12.13
C PRO A 975 14.76 7.85 -11.31
N THR A 976 15.96 7.61 -11.81
CA THR A 976 16.91 6.68 -11.19
C THR A 976 17.89 7.44 -10.29
N VAL A 977 17.95 7.06 -9.02
CA VAL A 977 18.75 7.76 -8.00
C VAL A 977 19.69 6.79 -7.31
N SER A 978 20.99 6.97 -7.47
CA SER A 978 22.00 6.31 -6.64
C SER A 978 22.21 7.12 -5.36
N VAL A 979 22.37 6.44 -4.22
CA VAL A 979 22.73 7.07 -2.95
C VAL A 979 24.11 6.57 -2.54
N ALA A 980 25.05 7.49 -2.33
CA ALA A 980 26.38 7.17 -1.85
C ALA A 980 26.58 7.68 -0.43
N VAL A 981 27.01 6.81 0.49
CA VAL A 981 27.26 7.13 1.90
C VAL A 981 28.76 7.05 2.18
N PRO A 982 29.51 8.16 2.08
CA PRO A 982 30.89 8.22 2.54
C PRO A 982 30.95 8.06 4.05
N ASN A 983 31.76 7.13 4.54
CA ASN A 983 31.89 6.80 5.95
C ASN A 983 33.36 6.74 6.39
N TYR A 984 33.65 7.37 7.54
CA TYR A 984 34.92 7.22 8.24
C TYR A 984 34.71 7.45 9.74
N ASN A 985 34.69 6.37 10.53
CA ASN A 985 34.50 6.39 11.99
C ASN A 985 33.18 7.01 12.50
N TYR A 986 32.05 6.74 11.81
CA TYR A 986 30.72 7.22 12.18
C TYR A 986 29.76 6.12 12.65
N ALA A 987 30.26 5.03 13.26
CA ALA A 987 29.42 3.92 13.76
C ALA A 987 28.21 4.36 14.60
N HIS A 988 28.35 5.46 15.35
CA HIS A 988 27.31 6.02 16.21
C HIS A 988 26.20 6.78 15.46
N CYS A 989 26.49 7.35 14.29
CA CYS A 989 25.51 8.09 13.48
C CYS A 989 24.86 7.24 12.38
N LEU A 990 25.57 6.19 11.91
CA LEU A 990 25.12 5.32 10.82
C LEU A 990 23.70 4.76 10.97
N PRO A 991 23.22 4.37 12.18
CA PRO A 991 21.83 3.93 12.34
C PRO A 991 20.82 4.98 11.89
N GLU A 992 20.94 6.23 12.38
CA GLU A 992 20.01 7.29 12.03
C GLU A 992 20.12 7.63 10.54
N ARG A 993 21.34 7.70 10.00
CA ARG A 993 21.56 8.00 8.57
C ARG A 993 20.91 6.97 7.65
N LEU A 994 21.26 5.70 7.81
CA LEU A 994 20.78 4.64 6.93
C LEU A 994 19.26 4.50 7.01
N TYR A 995 18.65 4.70 8.19
CA TYR A 995 17.19 4.75 8.28
C TYR A 995 16.59 5.87 7.43
N THR A 996 17.14 7.08 7.46
CA THR A 996 16.60 8.17 6.63
C THR A 996 16.75 7.94 5.12
N ILE A 997 17.72 7.12 4.69
CA ILE A 997 17.87 6.68 3.30
C ILE A 997 16.84 5.58 2.97
N PHE A 998 16.70 4.56 3.82
CA PHE A 998 15.77 3.46 3.58
C PHE A 998 14.31 3.90 3.60
N ASP A 999 14.01 4.95 4.36
CA ASP A 999 12.66 5.48 4.54
C ASP A 999 12.31 6.56 3.51
N GLN A 1000 13.16 6.80 2.50
CA GLN A 1000 12.82 7.71 1.40
C GLN A 1000 11.57 7.22 0.64
N ASN A 1001 10.69 8.16 0.30
CA ASN A 1001 9.45 7.90 -0.45
C ASN A 1001 9.66 7.81 -1.97
N HIS A 1002 10.91 7.85 -2.42
CA HIS A 1002 11.32 7.64 -3.79
C HIS A 1002 12.16 6.36 -3.90
N PRO A 1003 11.95 5.50 -4.90
CA PRO A 1003 12.80 4.34 -5.16
C PRO A 1003 14.27 4.72 -5.32
N VAL A 1004 15.13 4.12 -4.50
CA VAL A 1004 16.58 4.24 -4.62
C VAL A 1004 17.08 3.11 -5.52
N GLU A 1005 17.79 3.48 -6.58
CA GLU A 1005 18.36 2.56 -7.57
C GLU A 1005 19.41 1.65 -6.91
N GLU A 1006 20.27 2.23 -6.08
CA GLU A 1006 21.29 1.50 -5.32
C GLU A 1006 21.80 2.36 -4.16
N ILE A 1007 22.31 1.68 -3.13
CA ILE A 1007 22.95 2.30 -1.97
C ILE A 1007 24.40 1.83 -1.95
N ILE A 1008 25.33 2.78 -2.06
CA ILE A 1008 26.77 2.54 -2.09
C ILE A 1008 27.36 3.11 -0.81
N VAL A 1009 27.79 2.26 0.11
CA VAL A 1009 28.49 2.69 1.32
C VAL A 1009 29.99 2.62 1.08
N LEU A 1010 30.67 3.76 1.14
CA LEU A 1010 32.10 3.88 0.92
C LEU A 1010 32.79 4.06 2.27
N ASP A 1011 33.31 2.97 2.84
CA ASP A 1011 34.08 3.01 4.09
C ASP A 1011 35.55 3.32 3.81
N ASP A 1012 36.03 4.44 4.34
CA ASP A 1012 37.38 4.94 4.10
C ASP A 1012 38.40 4.41 5.12
N CYS A 1013 38.38 3.10 5.36
CA CYS A 1013 39.25 2.41 6.31
C CYS A 1013 38.93 2.81 7.77
N SER A 1014 37.66 2.69 8.19
CA SER A 1014 37.24 2.97 9.56
C SER A 1014 37.90 2.01 10.55
N SER A 1015 38.21 2.52 11.74
CA SER A 1015 38.78 1.76 12.86
C SER A 1015 37.78 1.46 13.98
N ASP A 1016 36.54 1.95 13.85
CA ASP A 1016 35.42 1.68 14.75
C ASP A 1016 34.51 0.53 14.23
N ASP A 1017 33.34 0.34 14.86
CA ASP A 1017 32.41 -0.73 14.54
C ASP A 1017 31.55 -0.47 13.26
N SER A 1018 31.90 0.52 12.43
CA SER A 1018 31.08 0.96 11.29
C SER A 1018 30.63 -0.17 10.37
N ILE A 1019 31.56 -1.03 9.93
CA ILE A 1019 31.29 -2.14 8.99
C ILE A 1019 30.24 -3.09 9.57
N SER A 1020 30.40 -3.48 10.84
CA SER A 1020 29.47 -4.37 11.54
C SER A 1020 28.08 -3.74 11.67
N VAL A 1021 28.00 -2.44 11.96
CA VAL A 1021 26.75 -1.69 12.06
C VAL A 1021 26.03 -1.63 10.71
N ILE A 1022 26.74 -1.31 9.63
CA ILE A 1022 26.18 -1.23 8.26
C ILE A 1022 25.55 -2.57 7.87
N MET A 1023 26.31 -3.68 7.99
CA MET A 1023 25.84 -5.00 7.60
C MET A 1023 24.63 -5.45 8.42
N LYS A 1024 24.65 -5.20 9.74
CA LYS A 1024 23.53 -5.52 10.63
C LYS A 1024 22.26 -4.74 10.27
N LEU A 1025 22.37 -3.45 9.96
CA LEU A 1025 21.22 -2.61 9.63
C LEU A 1025 20.61 -2.98 8.28
N ALA A 1026 21.43 -3.30 7.29
CA ALA A 1026 20.99 -3.79 5.98
C ALA A 1026 20.15 -5.07 6.11
N ASP A 1027 20.65 -6.05 6.87
CA ASP A 1027 19.94 -7.31 7.15
C ASP A 1027 18.62 -7.07 7.91
N GLN A 1028 18.67 -6.26 8.98
CA GLN A 1028 17.48 -5.93 9.79
C GLN A 1028 16.37 -5.26 9.00
N ARG A 1029 16.71 -4.41 8.02
CA ARG A 1029 15.74 -3.70 7.18
C ARG A 1029 15.45 -4.45 5.88
N GLN A 1030 16.08 -5.61 5.64
CA GLN A 1030 15.99 -6.38 4.41
C GLN A 1030 16.29 -5.52 3.17
N ARG A 1031 17.36 -4.71 3.26
CA ARG A 1031 17.79 -3.78 2.21
C ARG A 1031 19.13 -4.20 1.65
N ASP A 1032 19.24 -4.21 0.33
CA ASP A 1032 20.50 -4.48 -0.35
C ASP A 1032 21.35 -3.20 -0.39
N LEU A 1033 22.65 -3.33 -0.14
CA LEU A 1033 23.63 -2.25 -0.32
C LEU A 1033 24.98 -2.80 -0.78
N THR A 1034 25.74 -1.96 -1.47
CA THR A 1034 27.12 -2.24 -1.87
C THR A 1034 28.06 -1.60 -0.86
N LEU A 1035 28.74 -2.41 -0.06
CA LEU A 1035 29.78 -1.93 0.85
C LEU A 1035 31.15 -2.00 0.17
N VAL A 1036 31.82 -0.87 0.04
CA VAL A 1036 33.19 -0.78 -0.48
C VAL A 1036 34.11 -0.33 0.64
N ILE A 1037 35.07 -1.19 1.01
CA ILE A 1037 36.03 -0.92 2.07
C ILE A 1037 37.36 -0.57 1.42
N ASN A 1038 37.91 0.60 1.74
CA ASN A 1038 39.23 0.99 1.29
C ASN A 1038 40.33 0.28 2.08
N GLU A 1039 41.41 -0.12 1.38
CA GLU A 1039 42.60 -0.70 2.02
C GLU A 1039 43.36 0.31 2.89
N GLN A 1040 43.31 1.60 2.51
CA GLN A 1040 43.96 2.70 3.21
C GLN A 1040 43.04 3.94 3.17
N ASN A 1041 43.10 4.78 4.19
CA ASN A 1041 42.36 6.04 4.22
C ASN A 1041 42.79 6.95 3.06
N SER A 1042 41.81 7.47 2.31
CA SER A 1042 42.07 8.28 1.11
C SER A 1042 42.61 9.68 1.42
N GLY A 1043 42.46 10.15 2.66
CA GLY A 1043 42.90 11.47 3.12
C GLY A 1043 42.13 12.65 2.49
N SER A 1044 41.11 12.37 1.67
CA SER A 1044 40.31 13.33 0.94
C SER A 1044 38.87 12.83 0.73
N VAL A 1045 37.91 13.61 1.24
CA VAL A 1045 36.47 13.37 1.03
C VAL A 1045 36.10 13.39 -0.45
N PHE A 1046 36.73 14.26 -1.25
CA PHE A 1046 36.44 14.37 -2.68
C PHE A 1046 36.92 13.16 -3.49
N ALA A 1047 37.92 12.42 -3.01
CA ALA A 1047 38.28 11.13 -3.59
C ALA A 1047 37.15 10.11 -3.42
N GLN A 1048 36.46 10.13 -2.27
CA GLN A 1048 35.27 9.31 -2.05
C GLN A 1048 34.10 9.76 -2.91
N TRP A 1049 33.89 11.07 -3.08
CA TRP A 1049 32.84 11.60 -3.96
C TRP A 1049 33.07 11.22 -5.43
N ALA A 1050 34.32 11.28 -5.90
CA ALA A 1050 34.67 10.84 -7.24
C ALA A 1050 34.42 9.34 -7.43
N LYS A 1051 34.86 8.51 -6.48
CA LYS A 1051 34.59 7.08 -6.49
C LYS A 1051 33.07 6.79 -6.49
N ALA A 1052 32.30 7.51 -5.67
CA ALA A 1052 30.84 7.42 -5.65
C ALA A 1052 30.22 7.75 -7.01
N ALA A 1053 30.63 8.87 -7.62
CA ALA A 1053 30.09 9.32 -8.91
C ALA A 1053 30.44 8.37 -10.05
N GLU A 1054 31.65 7.80 -10.05
CA GLU A 1054 32.09 6.82 -11.04
C GLU A 1054 31.30 5.50 -10.92
N MET A 1055 31.08 5.03 -9.69
CA MET A 1055 30.35 3.79 -9.40
C MET A 1055 28.83 3.89 -9.60
N ALA A 1056 28.26 5.07 -9.35
CA ALA A 1056 26.82 5.28 -9.44
C ALA A 1056 26.27 4.97 -10.84
N LYS A 1057 25.14 4.27 -10.89
CA LYS A 1057 24.39 3.86 -12.08
C LYS A 1057 23.17 4.75 -12.35
N GLY A 1058 22.69 5.47 -11.34
CA GLY A 1058 21.55 6.38 -11.43
C GLY A 1058 21.88 7.63 -12.26
N GLU A 1059 20.84 8.18 -12.90
CA GLU A 1059 20.89 9.49 -13.55
C GLU A 1059 21.19 10.59 -12.53
N PHE A 1060 20.61 10.46 -11.34
CA PHE A 1060 20.84 11.34 -10.20
C PHE A 1060 21.68 10.63 -9.13
N LEU A 1061 22.49 11.40 -8.42
CA LEU A 1061 23.31 10.94 -7.32
C LEU A 1061 23.08 11.82 -6.09
N TRP A 1062 22.78 11.18 -4.97
CA TRP A 1062 22.78 11.83 -3.67
C TRP A 1062 24.01 11.41 -2.87
N ILE A 1063 24.86 12.39 -2.52
CA ILE A 1063 25.97 12.17 -1.59
C ILE A 1063 25.45 12.42 -0.18
N ALA A 1064 25.41 11.35 0.59
CA ALA A 1064 24.69 11.20 1.83
C ALA A 1064 25.67 11.02 2.99
N GLU A 1065 26.24 12.10 3.53
CA GLU A 1065 27.27 12.01 4.57
C GLU A 1065 26.78 11.26 5.81
N ALA A 1066 27.64 10.41 6.39
CA ALA A 1066 27.24 9.41 7.38
C ALA A 1066 26.69 9.98 8.70
N ASP A 1067 26.92 11.26 9.00
CA ASP A 1067 26.50 11.94 10.23
C ASP A 1067 25.28 12.85 10.10
N ASP A 1068 24.81 13.09 8.87
CA ASP A 1068 23.63 13.90 8.55
C ASP A 1068 22.33 13.08 8.48
N LEU A 1069 21.17 13.74 8.49
CA LEU A 1069 19.87 13.11 8.34
C LEU A 1069 19.04 13.77 7.24
N SER A 1070 17.96 13.12 6.81
CA SER A 1070 16.99 13.72 5.88
C SER A 1070 15.55 13.38 6.24
N GLU A 1071 14.62 14.18 5.74
CA GLU A 1071 13.20 13.86 5.75
C GLU A 1071 12.90 12.79 4.66
N PRO A 1072 11.90 11.91 4.86
CA PRO A 1072 11.50 10.89 3.89
C PRO A 1072 11.17 11.40 2.49
N THR A 1073 10.79 12.68 2.35
CA THR A 1073 10.39 13.28 1.08
C THR A 1073 11.54 13.93 0.31
N PHE A 1074 12.76 13.97 0.87
CA PHE A 1074 13.91 14.71 0.32
C PHE A 1074 14.13 14.46 -1.18
N ILE A 1075 14.25 13.19 -1.60
CA ILE A 1075 14.51 12.84 -3.01
C ILE A 1075 13.33 13.25 -3.89
N SER A 1076 12.10 12.87 -3.50
CA SER A 1076 10.90 13.15 -4.31
C SER A 1076 10.66 14.65 -4.52
N SER A 1077 10.91 15.47 -3.49
CA SER A 1077 10.72 16.93 -3.57
C SER A 1077 11.72 17.61 -4.51
N LEU A 1078 12.96 17.13 -4.55
CA LEU A 1078 13.97 17.63 -5.50
C LEU A 1078 13.68 17.16 -6.92
N LEU A 1079 13.36 15.88 -7.11
CA LEU A 1079 13.03 15.34 -8.43
C LEU A 1079 11.81 15.99 -9.06
N ALA A 1080 10.81 16.40 -8.27
CA ALA A 1080 9.65 17.12 -8.76
C ALA A 1080 10.00 18.44 -9.49
N LEU A 1081 11.17 19.02 -9.20
CA LEU A 1081 11.70 20.19 -9.92
C LEU A 1081 12.71 19.81 -11.01
N MET A 1082 13.45 18.72 -10.82
CA MET A 1082 14.62 18.38 -11.64
C MET A 1082 14.34 17.45 -12.82
N GLN A 1083 13.42 16.49 -12.68
CA GLN A 1083 13.34 15.33 -13.58
C GLN A 1083 13.00 15.70 -15.04
N ASP A 1084 12.19 16.75 -15.23
CA ASP A 1084 11.70 17.15 -16.55
C ASP A 1084 12.59 18.21 -17.25
N ASP A 1085 13.63 18.71 -16.57
CA ASP A 1085 14.57 19.71 -17.10
C ASP A 1085 16.02 19.19 -17.06
N PRO A 1086 16.58 18.77 -18.21
CA PRO A 1086 17.93 18.23 -18.28
C PRO A 1086 19.02 19.25 -17.95
N ASP A 1087 18.72 20.56 -18.03
CA ASP A 1087 19.68 21.62 -17.73
C ASP A 1087 19.90 21.83 -16.23
N ILE A 1088 19.01 21.30 -15.37
CA ILE A 1088 19.16 21.41 -13.92
C ILE A 1088 20.26 20.44 -13.47
N ALA A 1089 21.44 21.01 -13.18
CA ALA A 1089 22.63 20.27 -12.78
C ALA A 1089 22.58 19.87 -11.30
N ILE A 1090 21.99 20.73 -10.47
CA ILE A 1090 21.97 20.63 -9.01
C ILE A 1090 20.55 20.93 -8.52
N GLY A 1091 20.04 20.14 -7.60
CA GLY A 1091 18.90 20.50 -6.77
C GLY A 1091 19.31 20.46 -5.30
N PHE A 1092 18.92 21.44 -4.50
CA PHE A 1092 19.19 21.40 -3.06
C PHE A 1092 18.01 21.92 -2.23
N THR A 1093 17.95 21.52 -0.96
CA THR A 1093 16.90 21.94 -0.04
C THR A 1093 17.44 22.89 1.03
N ASP A 1094 16.55 23.63 1.69
CA ASP A 1094 16.88 24.23 2.97
C ASP A 1094 17.27 23.13 3.98
N SER A 1095 17.94 23.53 5.07
CA SER A 1095 18.42 22.60 6.08
C SER A 1095 18.07 23.04 7.50
N LYS A 1096 17.69 22.06 8.32
CA LYS A 1096 17.75 22.16 9.78
C LYS A 1096 19.18 21.88 10.21
N SER A 1097 19.53 22.28 11.44
CA SER A 1097 20.80 21.84 12.03
C SER A 1097 20.65 21.34 13.44
N ILE A 1098 21.48 20.36 13.76
CA ILE A 1098 21.60 19.71 15.06
C ILE A 1098 23.06 19.76 15.53
N ASP A 1099 23.30 19.63 16.82
CA ASP A 1099 24.64 19.43 17.37
C ASP A 1099 25.07 17.96 17.31
N ALA A 1100 26.28 17.67 17.81
CA ALA A 1100 26.85 16.32 17.83
C ALA A 1100 25.95 15.29 18.54
N ASP A 1101 25.22 15.71 19.58
CA ASP A 1101 24.31 14.86 20.37
C ASP A 1101 22.89 14.78 19.78
N GLY A 1102 22.64 15.48 18.66
CA GLY A 1102 21.36 15.47 17.94
C GLY A 1102 20.34 16.52 18.42
N ALA A 1103 20.73 17.43 19.32
CA ALA A 1103 19.88 18.52 19.78
C ALA A 1103 19.79 19.63 18.72
N TYR A 1104 18.61 20.23 18.55
CA TYR A 1104 18.39 21.23 17.51
C TYR A 1104 19.11 22.55 17.79
N LEU A 1105 19.79 23.06 16.76
CA LEU A 1105 20.44 24.37 16.76
C LEU A 1105 19.60 25.41 15.99
N TYR A 1106 19.28 25.10 14.73
CA TYR A 1106 18.49 25.97 13.86
C TYR A 1106 17.43 25.17 13.11
N ALA A 1107 16.21 25.72 13.01
CA ALA A 1107 15.10 25.10 12.30
C ALA A 1107 15.16 25.29 10.78
N SER A 1108 16.01 26.20 10.29
CA SER A 1108 16.16 26.57 8.87
C SER A 1108 17.43 27.42 8.71
N TYR A 1109 18.06 27.36 7.53
CA TYR A 1109 19.18 28.23 7.15
C TYR A 1109 18.73 29.50 6.40
N LYS A 1110 17.43 29.73 6.21
CA LYS A 1110 16.90 30.99 5.64
C LYS A 1110 17.42 32.26 6.30
N PRO A 1111 17.61 32.36 7.63
CA PRO A 1111 18.23 33.54 8.23
C PRO A 1111 19.65 33.79 7.72
N TYR A 1112 20.42 32.74 7.43
CA TYR A 1112 21.75 32.85 6.82
C TYR A 1112 21.64 33.34 5.37
N TYR A 1113 20.69 32.81 4.57
CA TYR A 1113 20.47 33.27 3.19
C TYR A 1113 20.04 34.74 3.12
N ALA A 1114 19.21 35.17 4.07
CA ALA A 1114 18.69 36.55 4.15
C ALA A 1114 19.78 37.61 4.39
N THR A 1115 21.00 37.20 4.81
CA THR A 1115 22.14 38.11 4.97
C THR A 1115 22.72 38.58 3.63
N ILE A 1116 22.51 37.81 2.55
CA ILE A 1116 22.88 38.21 1.18
C ILE A 1116 21.88 39.27 0.72
N GLU A 1117 20.59 38.94 0.85
CA GLU A 1117 19.51 39.91 0.65
C GLU A 1117 18.18 39.46 1.28
N PRO A 1118 17.30 40.41 1.64
CA PRO A 1118 16.02 40.10 2.27
C PRO A 1118 15.14 39.19 1.40
N GLY A 1119 14.66 38.09 1.99
CA GLY A 1119 13.75 37.15 1.31
C GLY A 1119 14.43 36.16 0.37
N ALA A 1120 15.78 36.14 0.28
CA ALA A 1120 16.55 35.14 -0.44
C ALA A 1120 16.10 33.72 -0.07
N LEU A 1121 15.86 32.87 -1.08
CA LEU A 1121 15.56 31.44 -0.91
C LEU A 1121 14.38 31.17 0.05
N SER A 1122 13.33 31.98 -0.05
CA SER A 1122 12.12 31.86 0.80
C SER A 1122 11.06 30.90 0.26
N ARG A 1123 11.12 30.53 -1.03
CA ARG A 1123 10.16 29.66 -1.73
C ARG A 1123 10.90 28.71 -2.69
N ASN A 1124 10.21 27.67 -3.13
CA ASN A 1124 10.72 26.76 -4.16
C ASN A 1124 10.92 27.54 -5.46
N GLU A 1125 12.11 27.43 -6.06
CA GLU A 1125 12.48 28.22 -7.22
C GLU A 1125 13.58 27.53 -8.05
N ILE A 1126 13.57 27.75 -9.36
CA ILE A 1126 14.61 27.30 -10.29
C ILE A 1126 15.34 28.54 -10.80
N PHE A 1127 16.66 28.52 -10.74
CA PHE A 1127 17.53 29.63 -11.12
C PHE A 1127 18.43 29.25 -12.30
N GLY A 1128 18.77 30.24 -13.14
CA GLY A 1128 19.89 30.09 -14.06
C GLY A 1128 21.18 29.92 -13.27
N GLY A 1129 22.00 28.93 -13.62
CA GLY A 1129 23.18 28.55 -12.84
C GLY A 1129 24.18 29.69 -12.70
N ARG A 1130 24.43 30.44 -13.78
CA ARG A 1130 25.32 31.62 -13.75
C ARG A 1130 24.77 32.75 -12.87
N ASP A 1131 23.46 32.97 -12.89
CA ASP A 1131 22.80 34.00 -12.05
C ASP A 1131 22.86 33.62 -10.57
N PHE A 1132 22.49 32.38 -10.25
CA PHE A 1132 22.59 31.86 -8.88
C PHE A 1132 24.03 31.89 -8.36
N ALA A 1133 24.98 31.47 -9.20
CA ALA A 1133 26.39 31.46 -8.87
C ALA A 1133 26.94 32.89 -8.66
N ALA A 1134 26.54 33.89 -9.45
CA ALA A 1134 26.97 35.26 -9.23
C ALA A 1134 26.34 35.88 -7.97
N ARG A 1135 25.02 35.74 -7.83
CA ARG A 1135 24.21 36.41 -6.80
C ARG A 1135 24.36 35.81 -5.40
N TYR A 1136 24.49 34.49 -5.31
CA TYR A 1136 24.53 33.78 -4.02
C TYR A 1136 25.90 33.18 -3.75
N LEU A 1137 26.29 32.15 -4.52
CA LEU A 1137 27.57 31.45 -4.34
C LEU A 1137 28.78 32.33 -4.66
N GLY A 1138 28.60 33.48 -5.28
CA GLY A 1138 29.66 34.45 -5.51
C GLY A 1138 29.97 35.22 -4.23
N VAL A 1139 28.98 35.40 -3.36
CA VAL A 1139 29.09 36.15 -2.11
C VAL A 1139 29.48 35.23 -0.95
N ARG A 1140 28.78 34.11 -0.76
CA ARG A 1140 29.03 33.14 0.31
C ARG A 1140 28.48 31.76 -0.06
N ASN A 1141 29.03 30.69 0.48
CA ASN A 1141 28.50 29.35 0.22
C ASN A 1141 27.10 29.19 0.83
N THR A 1142 26.06 29.17 0.01
CA THR A 1142 24.67 28.97 0.45
C THR A 1142 24.29 27.50 0.57
N ILE A 1143 25.10 26.59 0.04
CA ILE A 1143 24.92 25.14 0.11
C ILE A 1143 25.93 24.61 1.14
N LEU A 1144 25.52 24.66 2.41
CA LEU A 1144 26.44 24.49 3.55
C LEU A 1144 26.86 23.04 3.84
N ASN A 1145 26.17 22.05 3.28
CA ASN A 1145 26.53 20.64 3.38
C ASN A 1145 26.02 19.88 2.14
N VAL A 1146 26.79 18.90 1.67
CA VAL A 1146 26.46 18.16 0.43
C VAL A 1146 25.23 17.26 0.61
N SER A 1147 24.92 16.81 1.82
CA SER A 1147 23.74 15.97 2.09
C SER A 1147 22.42 16.67 1.75
N SER A 1148 22.43 18.00 1.63
CA SER A 1148 21.28 18.79 1.15
C SER A 1148 21.08 18.75 -0.37
N VAL A 1149 22.00 18.11 -1.12
CA VAL A 1149 22.11 18.24 -2.58
C VAL A 1149 21.82 16.92 -3.29
N LEU A 1150 20.91 16.97 -4.26
CA LEU A 1150 20.76 15.94 -5.29
C LEU A 1150 21.45 16.41 -6.57
N TRP A 1151 22.41 15.63 -7.04
CA TRP A 1151 23.18 15.93 -8.24
C TRP A 1151 22.56 15.26 -9.45
N ARG A 1152 22.58 15.93 -10.60
CA ARG A 1152 22.64 15.22 -11.88
C ARG A 1152 24.03 14.60 -11.99
N ARG A 1153 24.13 13.27 -12.08
CA ARG A 1153 25.40 12.55 -11.94
C ARG A 1153 26.48 13.03 -12.91
N GLU A 1154 26.11 13.26 -14.17
CA GLU A 1154 27.04 13.73 -15.20
C GLU A 1154 27.63 15.11 -14.89
N ALA A 1155 26.81 16.02 -14.35
CA ALA A 1155 27.29 17.36 -13.97
C ALA A 1155 28.35 17.29 -12.87
N LEU A 1156 28.18 16.40 -11.88
CA LEU A 1156 29.18 16.18 -10.83
C LEU A 1156 30.46 15.55 -11.40
N LEU A 1157 30.36 14.55 -12.28
CA LEU A 1157 31.54 13.93 -12.91
C LEU A 1157 32.36 14.95 -13.70
N LEU A 1158 31.69 15.80 -14.49
CA LEU A 1158 32.35 16.87 -15.24
C LEU A 1158 33.01 17.90 -14.31
N ALA A 1159 32.31 18.32 -13.24
CA ALA A 1159 32.86 19.25 -12.25
C ALA A 1159 34.10 18.66 -11.54
N LEU A 1160 34.03 17.42 -11.06
CA LEU A 1160 35.15 16.70 -10.43
C LEU A 1160 36.34 16.57 -11.38
N SER A 1161 36.09 16.25 -12.66
CA SER A 1161 37.16 16.17 -13.66
C SER A 1161 37.81 17.53 -13.91
N ALA A 1162 37.03 18.61 -13.94
CA ALA A 1162 37.51 19.96 -14.25
C ALA A 1162 38.38 20.57 -13.12
N CYS A 1163 38.14 20.19 -11.86
CA CYS A 1163 38.86 20.74 -10.71
C CYS A 1163 39.70 19.73 -9.92
N ARG A 1164 39.90 18.50 -10.44
CA ARG A 1164 40.62 17.40 -9.78
C ARG A 1164 41.93 17.83 -9.10
N ASP A 1165 42.81 18.49 -9.84
CA ASP A 1165 44.14 18.91 -9.35
C ASP A 1165 44.05 20.01 -8.29
N ARG A 1166 42.96 20.78 -8.27
CA ARG A 1166 42.77 21.91 -7.36
C ARG A 1166 42.10 21.48 -6.07
N LEU A 1167 41.26 20.45 -6.10
CA LEU A 1167 40.55 19.94 -4.91
C LEU A 1167 41.51 19.44 -3.82
N THR A 1168 42.74 19.05 -4.16
CA THR A 1168 43.75 18.64 -3.17
C THR A 1168 44.22 19.78 -2.27
N ASP A 1169 44.07 21.03 -2.72
CA ASP A 1169 44.52 22.21 -1.97
C ASP A 1169 43.49 22.68 -0.92
N PHE A 1170 42.22 22.33 -1.14
CA PHE A 1170 41.08 22.71 -0.30
C PHE A 1170 40.86 21.73 0.85
N ARG A 1171 40.56 22.28 2.03
CA ARG A 1171 40.15 21.51 3.21
C ARG A 1171 38.72 21.82 3.65
N MET A 1172 38.18 23.00 3.30
CA MET A 1172 36.89 23.47 3.78
C MET A 1172 35.95 23.92 2.66
N ALA A 1173 36.47 24.54 1.59
CA ALA A 1173 35.64 25.10 0.51
C ALA A 1173 35.68 24.31 -0.82
N GLY A 1174 36.09 23.04 -0.78
CA GLY A 1174 36.17 22.22 -2.01
C GLY A 1174 34.80 21.85 -2.60
N ASP A 1175 33.76 21.76 -1.77
CA ASP A 1175 32.37 21.59 -2.18
C ASP A 1175 31.86 22.86 -2.91
N TRP A 1176 32.18 24.04 -2.39
CA TRP A 1176 31.87 25.33 -3.00
C TRP A 1176 32.50 25.44 -4.39
N LEU A 1177 33.75 25.00 -4.56
CA LEU A 1177 34.39 24.92 -5.87
C LEU A 1177 33.58 24.03 -6.83
N LEU A 1178 33.15 22.84 -6.39
CA LEU A 1178 32.35 21.94 -7.22
C LEU A 1178 31.02 22.54 -7.65
N TYR A 1179 30.31 23.24 -6.75
CA TYR A 1179 29.07 23.94 -7.10
C TYR A 1179 29.33 25.01 -8.17
N LEU A 1180 30.39 25.81 -8.03
CA LEU A 1180 30.77 26.81 -9.04
C LEU A 1180 31.16 26.16 -10.37
N GLU A 1181 31.94 25.07 -10.38
CA GLU A 1181 32.29 24.38 -11.62
C GLU A 1181 31.05 23.81 -12.33
N ALA A 1182 30.13 23.18 -11.60
CA ALA A 1182 28.92 22.61 -12.17
C ALA A 1182 27.99 23.67 -12.77
N LEU A 1183 27.85 24.83 -12.11
CA LEU A 1183 26.99 25.93 -12.58
C LEU A 1183 27.64 26.83 -13.64
N ALA A 1184 28.95 26.68 -13.88
CA ALA A 1184 29.65 27.40 -14.94
C ALA A 1184 29.32 26.84 -16.35
N ALA A 1185 28.83 25.60 -16.43
CA ALA A 1185 28.47 24.97 -17.69
C ALA A 1185 27.39 25.78 -18.44
N PRO A 1186 27.50 25.94 -19.78
CA PRO A 1186 26.52 26.69 -20.55
C PRO A 1186 25.11 26.10 -20.39
N GLY A 1187 24.12 26.96 -20.08
CA GLY A 1187 22.73 26.53 -19.92
C GLY A 1187 22.38 25.91 -18.55
N ALA A 1188 23.38 25.58 -17.72
CA ALA A 1188 23.15 24.96 -16.42
C ALA A 1188 22.19 25.76 -15.55
N LYS A 1189 21.31 25.06 -14.83
CA LYS A 1189 20.33 25.58 -13.87
C LYS A 1189 20.49 24.90 -12.52
N ILE A 1190 19.90 25.50 -11.49
CA ILE A 1190 19.84 24.96 -10.14
C ILE A 1190 18.43 25.07 -9.57
N ALA A 1191 17.94 23.99 -8.97
CA ALA A 1191 16.66 23.96 -8.28
C ALA A 1191 16.86 24.11 -6.76
N TYR A 1192 15.95 24.85 -6.13
CA TYR A 1192 15.91 25.01 -4.68
C TYR A 1192 14.54 24.67 -4.13
N VAL A 1193 14.49 23.85 -3.07
CA VAL A 1193 13.29 23.57 -2.28
C VAL A 1193 13.41 24.27 -0.93
N ALA A 1194 12.45 25.14 -0.62
CA ALA A 1194 12.46 25.97 0.57
C ALA A 1194 12.09 25.23 1.86
N ASP A 1195 11.54 24.03 1.77
CA ASP A 1195 11.29 23.20 2.94
C ASP A 1195 12.63 22.64 3.48
N PRO A 1196 12.84 22.67 4.81
CA PRO A 1196 14.09 22.22 5.39
C PRO A 1196 14.13 20.69 5.50
N LEU A 1197 14.36 20.03 4.37
CA LEU A 1197 14.29 18.56 4.22
C LEU A 1197 15.61 17.85 4.53
N ASN A 1198 16.72 18.57 4.63
CA ASN A 1198 18.00 18.07 5.13
C ASN A 1198 18.23 18.46 6.59
N VAL A 1199 18.91 17.62 7.37
CA VAL A 1199 19.29 17.91 8.75
C VAL A 1199 20.80 17.77 8.88
N HIS A 1200 21.47 18.91 8.95
CA HIS A 1200 22.93 19.00 9.01
C HIS A 1200 23.45 18.92 10.44
N ARG A 1201 24.35 17.97 10.74
CA ARG A 1201 24.98 17.84 12.05
C ARG A 1201 26.23 18.72 12.15
N ARG A 1202 26.24 19.62 13.14
CA ARG A 1202 27.35 20.56 13.36
C ARG A 1202 28.18 20.17 14.57
N HIS A 1203 29.48 19.98 14.35
CA HIS A 1203 30.45 19.68 15.40
C HIS A 1203 31.03 20.97 16.00
N ALA A 1204 30.94 21.14 17.33
CA ALA A 1204 31.43 22.34 18.05
C ALA A 1204 32.96 22.56 17.95
N ALA A 1205 33.72 21.53 17.58
CA ALA A 1205 35.18 21.55 17.48
C ALA A 1205 35.73 21.93 16.09
N SER A 1206 34.86 22.22 15.10
CA SER A 1206 35.32 22.47 13.72
C SER A 1206 36.06 23.80 13.53
N VAL A 1207 36.02 24.71 14.51
CA VAL A 1207 36.57 26.06 14.37
C VAL A 1207 37.24 26.55 15.66
N THR A 1208 38.41 26.03 16.03
CA THR A 1208 39.33 26.77 16.94
C THR A 1208 40.75 26.17 16.99
N HIS A 1209 41.53 26.38 15.92
CA HIS A 1209 42.99 26.48 16.00
C HIS A 1209 43.43 27.56 14.99
N SER A 1210 44.21 28.56 15.41
CA SER A 1210 44.46 29.79 14.60
C SER A 1210 45.07 29.53 13.21
N LEU A 1211 45.87 28.48 13.06
CA LEU A 1211 46.41 28.02 11.76
C LEU A 1211 45.33 27.51 10.79
N LYS A 1212 44.24 26.91 11.30
CA LYS A 1212 43.09 26.49 10.47
C LYS A 1212 42.20 27.69 10.11
N ALA A 1213 42.08 28.67 10.99
CA ALA A 1213 41.31 29.89 10.76
C ALA A 1213 41.86 30.71 9.58
N GLN A 1214 43.17 30.94 9.52
CA GLN A 1214 43.79 31.68 8.42
C GLN A 1214 43.61 30.98 7.08
N LYS A 1215 43.86 29.66 7.03
CA LYS A 1215 43.65 28.86 5.81
C LYS A 1215 42.19 28.89 5.35
N HIS A 1216 41.22 28.88 6.27
CA HIS A 1216 39.80 29.01 5.93
C HIS A 1216 39.50 30.34 5.23
N ILE A 1217 40.05 31.44 5.72
CA ILE A 1217 39.89 32.77 5.11
C ILE A 1217 40.52 32.80 3.71
N GLU A 1218 41.72 32.22 3.54
CA GLU A 1218 42.40 32.10 2.24
C GLU A 1218 41.61 31.28 1.22
N GLU A 1219 40.95 30.20 1.66
CA GLU A 1219 40.07 29.39 0.81
C GLU A 1219 38.83 30.19 0.37
N ILE A 1220 38.22 30.98 1.27
CA ILE A 1220 37.08 31.85 0.95
C ILE A 1220 37.48 32.95 -0.05
N ASP A 1221 38.60 33.65 0.16
CA ASP A 1221 39.10 34.64 -0.80
C ASP A 1221 39.35 34.01 -2.18
N THR A 1222 39.86 32.78 -2.18
CA THR A 1222 40.05 32.01 -3.42
C THR A 1222 38.73 31.71 -4.12
N MET A 1223 37.67 31.33 -3.40
CA MET A 1223 36.33 31.14 -3.98
C MET A 1223 35.79 32.45 -4.54
N HIS A 1224 35.93 33.56 -3.82
CA HIS A 1224 35.50 34.88 -4.29
C HIS A 1224 36.19 35.28 -5.60
N ARG A 1225 37.50 35.05 -5.71
CA ARG A 1225 38.27 35.33 -6.93
C ARG A 1225 37.79 34.50 -8.11
N LEU A 1226 37.56 33.21 -7.91
CA LEU A 1226 37.06 32.32 -8.96
C LEU A 1226 35.65 32.69 -9.41
N ALA A 1227 34.78 33.07 -8.47
CA ALA A 1227 33.45 33.53 -8.80
C ALA A 1227 33.50 34.78 -9.69
N ARG A 1228 34.36 35.75 -9.36
CA ARG A 1228 34.60 36.97 -10.18
C ARG A 1228 35.05 36.61 -11.59
N GLU A 1229 36.05 35.75 -11.71
CA GLU A 1229 36.63 35.34 -13.00
C GLU A 1229 35.64 34.58 -13.88
N ARG A 1230 34.81 33.71 -13.29
CA ARG A 1230 33.95 32.78 -14.04
C ARG A 1230 32.57 33.33 -14.36
N PHE A 1231 31.98 34.12 -13.47
CA PHE A 1231 30.57 34.51 -13.57
C PHE A 1231 30.36 35.99 -13.88
N GLY A 1232 31.34 36.85 -13.59
CA GLY A 1232 31.21 38.30 -13.77
C GLY A 1232 30.25 38.89 -12.73
N LEU A 1233 30.80 39.41 -11.63
CA LEU A 1233 30.02 39.99 -10.53
C LEU A 1233 29.81 41.50 -10.73
N GLY A 1234 28.65 42.02 -10.31
CA GLY A 1234 28.36 43.45 -10.26
C GLY A 1234 28.96 44.13 -9.02
N GLU A 1235 28.86 45.46 -8.96
CA GLU A 1235 29.40 46.24 -7.82
C GLU A 1235 28.81 45.80 -6.47
N ARG A 1236 27.50 45.53 -6.42
CA ARG A 1236 26.81 45.08 -5.22
C ARG A 1236 27.36 43.76 -4.69
N GLU A 1237 27.59 42.78 -5.58
CA GLU A 1237 28.12 41.47 -5.18
C GLU A 1237 29.59 41.58 -4.72
N LEU A 1238 30.38 42.47 -5.34
CA LEU A 1238 31.76 42.73 -4.94
C LEU A 1238 31.85 43.38 -3.55
N GLU A 1239 30.98 44.34 -3.24
CA GLU A 1239 30.86 44.93 -1.89
C GLU A 1239 30.46 43.87 -0.86
N ALA A 1240 29.52 42.99 -1.21
CA ALA A 1240 29.07 41.90 -0.34
C ALA A 1240 30.17 40.85 -0.08
N GLN A 1241 31.01 40.53 -1.08
CA GLN A 1241 32.19 39.68 -0.91
C GLN A 1241 33.14 40.25 0.15
N ALA A 1242 33.50 41.53 0.02
CA ALA A 1242 34.40 42.21 0.95
C ALA A 1242 33.83 42.23 2.38
N ALA A 1243 32.55 42.59 2.52
CA ALA A 1243 31.87 42.60 3.82
C ALA A 1243 31.83 41.20 4.48
N TYR A 1244 31.59 40.13 3.70
CA TYR A 1244 31.59 38.77 4.22
C TYR A 1244 32.99 38.31 4.64
N LEU A 1245 34.03 38.63 3.86
CA LEU A 1245 35.41 38.28 4.20
C LEU A 1245 35.85 38.95 5.51
N ASP A 1246 35.47 40.22 5.71
CA ASP A 1246 35.69 40.94 6.97
C ASP A 1246 34.92 40.30 8.13
N GLU A 1247 33.63 39.96 7.92
CA GLU A 1247 32.79 39.28 8.91
C GLU A 1247 33.43 37.96 9.40
N VAL A 1248 33.84 37.11 8.46
CA VAL A 1248 34.45 35.81 8.76
C VAL A 1248 35.82 36.00 9.41
N SER A 1249 36.62 36.96 8.96
CA SER A 1249 37.93 37.27 9.56
C SER A 1249 37.79 37.67 11.02
N VAL A 1250 36.80 38.51 11.36
CA VAL A 1250 36.51 38.89 12.74
C VAL A 1250 36.04 37.69 13.57
N GLN A 1251 35.14 36.86 13.02
CA GLN A 1251 34.63 35.67 13.72
C GLN A 1251 35.73 34.64 14.02
N LEU A 1252 36.67 34.44 13.10
CA LEU A 1252 37.67 33.38 13.18
C LEU A 1252 38.97 33.80 13.89
N LEU A 1253 39.38 35.07 13.79
CA LEU A 1253 40.66 35.55 14.33
C LEU A 1253 40.52 36.33 15.66
N GLY A 1254 39.33 36.82 16.00
CA GLY A 1254 39.10 37.67 17.17
C GLY A 1254 39.75 39.07 17.04
N THR A 1255 39.12 40.10 17.62
CA THR A 1255 39.55 41.49 17.45
C THR A 1255 40.90 41.80 18.12
N VAL A 1256 41.90 42.22 17.33
CA VAL A 1256 43.04 42.99 17.83
C VAL A 1256 42.72 44.49 17.71
N SER A 1257 42.34 45.12 18.81
CA SER A 1257 42.87 46.40 19.31
C SER A 1257 41.89 47.11 20.24
N ASP A 1258 42.20 47.08 21.53
CA ASP A 1258 41.92 48.18 22.45
C ASP A 1258 42.87 49.33 22.11
N ALA A 1259 42.39 50.35 21.41
CA ALA A 1259 42.93 51.71 21.51
C ALA A 1259 41.89 52.72 21.00
N GLU A 1260 41.51 53.64 21.89
CA GLU A 1260 40.73 54.85 21.65
C GLU A 1260 39.19 54.73 21.54
N LYS A 1261 38.54 54.65 22.71
CA LYS A 1261 37.19 55.22 22.89
C LYS A 1261 37.24 56.75 22.86
N PRO A 1262 36.18 57.39 22.32
CA PRO A 1262 35.51 58.42 23.10
C PRO A 1262 34.00 58.16 23.28
N LYS A 1263 33.63 58.10 24.56
CA LYS A 1263 32.40 58.56 25.23
C LYS A 1263 31.01 58.30 24.59
N ARG A 1264 30.25 57.49 25.32
CA ARG A 1264 28.78 57.51 25.45
C ARG A 1264 28.16 58.91 25.38
N THR A 1265 27.09 59.04 24.61
CA THR A 1265 25.94 59.90 24.92
C THR A 1265 24.67 59.06 24.98
N ALA A 1266 24.13 58.96 26.18
CA ALA A 1266 22.74 58.64 26.44
C ALA A 1266 21.94 59.95 26.42
N LYS A 1267 20.74 59.97 25.80
CA LYS A 1267 19.50 60.61 26.30
C LYS A 1267 18.40 60.72 25.21
N VAL A 1268 17.22 60.20 25.57
CA VAL A 1268 15.87 60.84 25.51
C VAL A 1268 15.28 61.01 24.07
N ALA A 1269 14.07 60.54 23.75
CA ALA A 1269 12.82 60.93 24.39
C ALA A 1269 11.63 59.97 24.13
N ALA A 1270 10.85 59.75 25.19
CA ALA A 1270 9.41 59.59 25.11
C ALA A 1270 8.74 60.97 25.08
N ARG A 1271 7.75 61.19 24.19
CA ARG A 1271 6.47 61.94 24.38
C ARG A 1271 5.97 62.65 23.11
N GLY A 1272 4.67 62.48 22.86
CA GLY A 1272 3.80 63.35 22.05
C GLY A 1272 3.65 62.88 20.60
N ALA A 1273 2.47 62.77 19.99
CA ALA A 1273 1.29 63.59 20.21
C ALA A 1273 0.00 62.85 19.80
N ALA A 1274 -1.04 63.04 20.62
CA ALA A 1274 -2.41 63.10 20.15
C ALA A 1274 -2.59 64.37 19.30
N GLY A 1275 -3.38 64.29 18.22
CA GLY A 1275 -3.88 65.48 17.53
C GLY A 1275 -4.04 65.36 16.02
N LYS A 1276 -4.89 64.44 15.53
CA LYS A 1276 -6.06 64.70 14.67
C LYS A 1276 -6.67 63.39 14.18
#